data_AF-E0U6F4-F1
#
_entry.id   AF-E0U6F4-F1
#
_cell.length_a   1.000
_cell.length_b   1.000
_cell.length_c   1.000
_cell.angle_alpha   90.00
_cell.angle_beta   90.00
_cell.angle_gamma   90.00
#
_symmetry.space_group_name_H-M   'P 1'
#
loop_
_entity.id
_entity.type
_entity.pdbx_description
1 polymer ?
#
loop_
_entity_poly.entity_id
_entity_poly.type
_entity_poly.pdbx_seq_one_letter_code
_entity_poly.pdbx_strand_id
1 'polypeptide(L)'
;MITMNATIYRNTNADSRPVSNQLIVKLKPEVQSTQALDLQKSLGASVIETTKQWGYQLWSVTGMSIQAALAELKKNPNVEYAELNYLLETSSIPNDVNFNKLWAINNTGQTGGTPDADIDGLEAYNLANGEGVVVGVIDTGVDYTHPDLVNNMWTNPGEVPNNGIDDDGNGYIDDYYGYDFVNEDSDPLDENYHGTHVAGIIAAEGNNLQGVIGVAPKTKIMALKFLNGQETGNIFDAIQAIEYATMMKLNYGVNVQILNNSWSGGQYSQALHDAIAAANAAGQLFTASAGNGHNNNDLLPVYPASYDLENIISVAATDDQDQLADFSNYGATTVDLAAPGVQIYSTWPGNNYASSSGTSMSTAYVSGVASLIYSLNPNLTPAQVKSYILSGVEPVSSLQGITVSGGRLNAYKALLSPLAAKITGSLWNDLDQNGVRDAGEPGLAGWKIYLDQNNNGTFDPGERSTVTNKQGDYAFLLLSPGNYTVREVKQLGWTQTNQTDLYYTVQVAESQTVSGINWGNFLAQPATISGTKWNDLNQNAVLDSGEPGLAGWTIYLDENGNSQLDTGELSTVTDEQGKYSFTNLAPGNYQVNVVNQNGWQQTQPVSGSYSVALSPDEVVNNINFGHYELKKGEIRGIKWNDLDGDGIRDQGEPGLPGMTIYLDQNQNGRLDNGEISALTDKDGNYAFTNLTPGITYTVAEVLQANWAQTTPRFLFNADFSDAQGNASLDGFTIDNNYNGLWHLSTGRGNQAGHSADDSLYFGTKEGIDGGGNYDVGSTSGRITSSEISLIGLEDAQLSFNYFLQTEGGGFYDQAKVLLSQNGGDFFQIASNQQSLQDPTPGWTNLTLDLTAYTGSKIKIRFDFDSIDYYANNFEGWYIDDITVTNAAGQGIYTVKLDPGQIVNNINFGNYQPVKNGTWRNDELIGTKLKDIINGLAGNDNLYGKEDNDVLNGGGGNDNLYGNEGNDELNGNEGKDYLEGNQGNDSLNGGSESDNLLGNEGNDTLKGGTHNDTLWGNQGNDILNGDEGNDLLYGNEGQDTLKGGSNNDTLYGNEDNDLLSGDESNDQLYGDQGNDILNGDAGNDALYGSTGNDTLSGGVGRDTLYGNENNDLLNGDDDHDLLYGNQDNDTLNGGNGNDTLYGNEGSDILNGGNNNDSLYGNEGNDTLNGAEGNDTLRGGEGNDLLTGGLDKDVFVLAANFGSDTITDFMDGQDKLGLSAGLSFAQLTLTSNQSNTLIYLTSSNELLATLSGINLSLINSRDFMVI
;
A
#
# COMPACT_ATOMS: atom_id res chain seq x y z
N MET A 1 -9.12 58.67 24.04
CA MET A 1 -8.70 57.35 24.56
C MET A 1 -9.80 56.39 24.17
N ILE A 2 -9.46 55.39 23.37
CA ILE A 2 -10.31 54.92 22.27
C ILE A 2 -11.43 53.99 22.77
N THR A 3 -12.59 54.12 22.14
CA THR A 3 -13.85 53.43 22.44
C THR A 3 -14.45 52.87 21.16
N MET A 4 -15.11 51.71 21.27
CA MET A 4 -16.13 51.18 20.34
C MET A 4 -15.61 50.72 18.95
N ASN A 5 -16.15 49.67 18.32
CA ASN A 5 -17.31 48.81 18.62
C ASN A 5 -16.99 47.33 18.36
N ALA A 6 -17.74 46.44 19.01
CA ALA A 6 -17.79 45.01 18.64
C ALA A 6 -18.85 44.79 17.54
N THR A 7 -18.51 43.96 16.55
CA THR A 7 -19.48 43.30 15.66
C THR A 7 -19.37 41.80 15.90
N ILE A 8 -20.30 41.25 16.65
CA ILE A 8 -20.40 39.80 16.86
C ILE A 8 -21.13 39.22 15.64
N TYR A 9 -20.41 38.50 14.78
CA TYR A 9 -21.05 37.67 13.77
C TYR A 9 -21.64 36.42 14.43
N ARG A 10 -22.86 36.07 14.02
CA ARG A 10 -23.63 34.96 14.60
C ARG A 10 -23.22 33.66 13.94
N ASN A 11 -22.52 32.80 14.67
CA ASN A 11 -22.54 31.38 14.34
C ASN A 11 -23.94 30.83 14.67
N THR A 12 -24.61 30.26 13.67
CA THR A 12 -25.76 29.38 13.85
C THR A 12 -25.54 28.12 13.03
N ASN A 13 -24.80 27.15 13.58
CA ASN A 13 -25.33 25.81 13.81
C ASN A 13 -24.47 24.98 14.79
N ALA A 14 -25.17 24.24 15.65
CA ALA A 14 -24.77 22.95 16.22
C ALA A 14 -23.39 22.77 16.91
N ASP A 15 -23.06 23.56 17.93
CA ASP A 15 -22.42 22.99 19.13
C ASP A 15 -22.55 23.88 20.38
N SER A 16 -23.50 23.55 21.26
CA SER A 16 -23.60 24.16 22.60
C SER A 16 -24.25 23.21 23.61
N ARG A 17 -23.45 22.75 24.57
CA ARG A 17 -23.91 21.85 25.64
C ARG A 17 -24.49 22.67 26.80
N PRO A 18 -25.73 22.40 27.27
CA PRO A 18 -26.29 23.12 28.40
C PRO A 18 -25.62 22.73 29.72
N VAL A 19 -25.35 23.71 30.59
CA VAL A 19 -24.74 23.50 31.90
C VAL A 19 -25.70 22.71 32.78
N SER A 20 -25.28 21.51 33.18
CA SER A 20 -26.12 20.59 33.95
C SER A 20 -26.58 21.25 35.26
N ASN A 21 -27.89 21.47 35.39
CA ASN A 21 -28.62 22.10 36.50
C ASN A 21 -28.84 23.62 36.47
N GLN A 22 -28.38 24.38 35.47
CA GLN A 22 -28.46 25.85 35.49
C GLN A 22 -29.44 26.47 34.47
N LEU A 23 -30.31 27.37 34.95
CA LEU A 23 -31.23 28.17 34.14
C LEU A 23 -30.97 29.66 34.30
N ILE A 24 -31.06 30.41 33.21
CA ILE A 24 -31.11 31.88 33.23
C ILE A 24 -32.58 32.27 33.32
N VAL A 25 -32.96 33.03 34.36
CA VAL A 25 -34.34 33.39 34.67
C VAL A 25 -34.46 34.90 34.89
N LYS A 26 -35.41 35.53 34.21
CA LYS A 26 -35.83 36.91 34.51
C LYS A 26 -37.25 36.92 35.03
N LEU A 27 -37.44 37.49 36.21
CA LEU A 27 -38.75 37.74 36.79
C LEU A 27 -39.24 39.13 36.36
N LYS A 28 -40.57 39.28 36.21
CA LYS A 28 -41.15 40.58 35.87
C LYS A 28 -40.92 41.61 36.99
N PRO A 29 -40.76 42.91 36.68
CA PRO A 29 -40.43 43.95 37.68
C PRO A 29 -41.38 44.05 38.87
N GLU A 30 -42.64 43.67 38.70
CA GLU A 30 -43.69 43.71 39.72
C GLU A 30 -43.68 42.52 40.72
N VAL A 31 -42.90 41.47 40.45
CA VAL A 31 -42.87 40.25 41.27
C VAL A 31 -42.27 40.52 42.64
N GLN A 32 -43.03 40.25 43.70
CA GLN A 32 -42.56 40.45 45.07
C GLN A 32 -41.54 39.38 45.46
N SER A 33 -40.57 39.75 46.30
CA SER A 33 -39.47 38.86 46.72
C SER A 33 -39.95 37.55 47.38
N THR A 34 -41.10 37.56 48.04
CA THR A 34 -41.73 36.35 48.59
C THR A 34 -42.25 35.41 47.49
N GLN A 35 -42.86 35.95 46.43
CA GLN A 35 -43.38 35.17 45.30
C GLN A 35 -42.23 34.54 44.49
N ALA A 36 -41.12 35.27 44.33
CA ALA A 36 -39.89 34.75 43.74
C ALA A 36 -39.33 33.57 44.55
N LEU A 37 -39.28 33.71 45.88
CA LEU A 37 -38.75 32.68 46.77
C LEU A 37 -39.63 31.42 46.82
N ASP A 38 -40.95 31.58 46.75
CA ASP A 38 -41.87 30.43 46.73
C ASP A 38 -41.84 29.68 45.39
N LEU A 39 -41.68 30.39 44.26
CA LEU A 39 -41.41 29.79 42.95
C LEU A 39 -40.09 29.01 42.94
N GLN A 40 -39.02 29.60 43.48
CA GLN A 40 -37.72 28.94 43.64
C GLN A 40 -37.84 27.65 44.46
N LYS A 41 -38.50 27.69 45.62
CA LYS A 41 -38.75 26.49 46.44
C LYS A 41 -39.56 25.42 45.71
N SER A 42 -40.60 25.81 44.96
CA SER A 42 -41.46 24.85 44.25
C SER A 42 -40.72 24.04 43.18
N LEU A 43 -39.62 24.57 42.66
CA LEU A 43 -38.76 23.92 41.66
C LEU A 43 -37.49 23.28 42.29
N GLY A 44 -37.25 23.47 43.59
CA GLY A 44 -35.98 23.10 44.22
C GLY A 44 -34.80 23.92 43.69
N ALA A 45 -35.04 25.19 43.37
CA ALA A 45 -34.08 26.11 42.77
C ALA A 45 -33.46 27.09 43.78
N SER A 46 -32.23 27.53 43.54
CA SER A 46 -31.52 28.56 44.30
C SER A 46 -30.80 29.54 43.37
N VAL A 47 -30.74 30.82 43.75
CA VAL A 47 -30.03 31.84 42.95
C VAL A 47 -28.53 31.73 43.20
N ILE A 48 -27.75 31.50 42.14
CA ILE A 48 -26.28 31.55 42.15
C ILE A 48 -25.84 33.03 42.11
N GLU A 49 -26.32 33.78 41.12
CA GLU A 49 -25.97 35.19 40.92
C GLU A 49 -27.07 35.98 40.21
N THR A 50 -26.89 37.31 40.12
CA THR A 50 -27.80 38.22 39.42
C THR A 50 -27.02 39.29 38.66
N THR A 51 -27.35 39.49 37.40
CA THR A 51 -26.73 40.53 36.56
C THR A 51 -27.04 41.94 37.10
N LYS A 52 -25.97 42.72 37.35
CA LYS A 52 -26.05 43.99 38.08
C LYS A 52 -26.87 45.10 37.40
N GLN A 53 -27.02 45.04 36.08
CA GLN A 53 -27.68 46.07 35.29
C GLN A 53 -29.09 45.67 34.79
N TRP A 54 -29.33 44.38 34.55
CA TRP A 54 -30.52 43.91 33.83
C TRP A 54 -31.42 42.94 34.61
N GLY A 55 -30.97 42.46 35.79
CA GLY A 55 -31.80 41.68 36.70
C GLY A 55 -32.04 40.21 36.33
N TYR A 56 -31.41 39.71 35.26
CA TYR A 56 -31.35 38.26 34.99
C TYR A 56 -30.67 37.55 36.16
N GLN A 57 -31.28 36.47 36.64
CA GLN A 57 -30.80 35.63 37.73
C GLN A 57 -30.35 34.28 37.16
N LEU A 58 -29.20 33.78 37.61
CA LEU A 58 -28.76 32.42 37.32
C LEU A 58 -29.25 31.50 38.44
N TRP A 59 -30.07 30.50 38.13
CA TRP A 59 -30.68 29.57 39.09
C TRP A 59 -30.07 28.18 38.94
N SER A 60 -29.64 27.56 40.04
CA SER A 60 -29.33 26.13 40.11
C SER A 60 -30.55 25.34 40.57
N VAL A 61 -30.95 24.30 39.84
CA VAL A 61 -32.15 23.48 40.09
C VAL A 61 -31.75 22.09 40.55
N THR A 62 -32.19 21.66 41.73
CA THR A 62 -31.81 20.37 42.34
C THR A 62 -32.99 19.45 42.65
N GLY A 63 -34.23 19.92 42.49
CA GLY A 63 -35.45 19.18 42.83
C GLY A 63 -36.14 18.44 41.68
N MET A 64 -35.76 18.69 40.42
CA MET A 64 -36.36 18.10 39.22
C MET A 64 -35.44 18.22 38.00
N SER A 65 -35.78 17.59 36.87
CA SER A 65 -35.01 17.73 35.62
C SER A 65 -35.09 19.15 35.06
N ILE A 66 -34.05 19.55 34.33
CA ILE A 66 -33.91 20.92 33.87
C ILE A 66 -34.93 21.31 32.79
N GLN A 67 -35.32 20.39 31.90
CA GLN A 67 -36.42 20.61 30.95
C GLN A 67 -37.77 20.77 31.67
N ALA A 68 -38.03 20.02 32.76
CA ALA A 68 -39.27 20.16 33.52
C ALA A 68 -39.36 21.52 34.22
N ALA A 69 -38.27 21.95 34.87
CA ALA A 69 -38.19 23.28 35.49
C ALA A 69 -38.35 24.41 34.45
N LEU A 70 -37.70 24.29 33.29
CA LEU A 70 -37.82 25.26 32.20
C LEU A 70 -39.25 25.32 31.63
N ALA A 71 -39.91 24.17 31.44
CA ALA A 71 -41.28 24.11 30.95
C ALA A 71 -42.28 24.74 31.93
N GLU A 72 -42.06 24.60 33.24
CA GLU A 72 -42.91 25.21 34.26
C GLU A 72 -42.65 26.71 34.42
N LEU A 73 -41.39 27.15 34.34
CA LEU A 73 -41.02 28.57 34.32
C LEU A 73 -41.61 29.30 33.11
N LYS A 74 -41.56 28.70 31.90
CA LYS A 74 -42.16 29.27 30.68
C LYS A 74 -43.68 29.44 30.74
N LYS A 75 -44.38 28.69 31.61
CA LYS A 75 -45.83 28.82 31.85
C LYS A 75 -46.17 29.79 32.99
N ASN A 76 -45.20 30.15 33.83
CA ASN A 76 -45.47 30.90 35.04
C ASN A 76 -45.68 32.40 34.75
N PRO A 77 -46.81 33.01 35.14
CA PRO A 77 -47.12 34.40 34.77
C PRO A 77 -46.17 35.43 35.40
N ASN A 78 -45.37 35.06 36.41
CA ASN A 78 -44.39 35.93 37.06
C ASN A 78 -43.02 35.94 36.34
N VAL A 79 -42.79 35.00 35.43
CA VAL A 79 -41.54 34.91 34.65
C VAL A 79 -41.68 35.78 33.40
N GLU A 80 -40.69 36.63 33.16
CA GLU A 80 -40.54 37.41 31.92
C GLU A 80 -39.80 36.58 30.87
N TYR A 81 -38.79 35.81 31.31
CA TYR A 81 -37.92 35.02 30.46
C TYR A 81 -37.28 33.85 31.22
N ALA A 82 -37.14 32.69 30.57
CA ALA A 82 -36.39 31.55 31.10
C ALA A 82 -35.77 30.71 29.97
N GLU A 83 -34.48 30.39 30.11
CA GLU A 83 -33.68 29.60 29.16
C GLU A 83 -32.63 28.73 29.86
N LEU A 84 -32.03 27.79 29.12
CA LEU A 84 -30.88 27.01 29.57
C LEU A 84 -29.63 27.89 29.58
N ASN A 85 -28.76 27.73 30.57
CA ASN A 85 -27.41 28.26 30.49
C ASN A 85 -26.56 27.34 29.60
N TYR A 86 -25.84 27.87 28.61
CA TYR A 86 -25.06 27.09 27.64
C TYR A 86 -23.56 27.34 27.77
N LEU A 87 -22.76 26.30 27.53
CA LEU A 87 -21.34 26.43 27.23
C LEU A 87 -21.16 26.96 25.81
N LEU A 88 -20.12 27.77 25.60
CA LEU A 88 -19.70 28.32 24.31
C LEU A 88 -18.22 28.00 24.13
N GLU A 89 -17.87 27.40 22.99
CA GLU A 89 -16.51 27.02 22.60
C GLU A 89 -16.13 27.74 21.30
N THR A 90 -14.83 27.89 21.04
CA THR A 90 -14.28 28.61 19.88
C THR A 90 -13.66 27.65 18.87
N SER A 91 -13.75 27.95 17.58
CA SER A 91 -13.08 27.21 16.51
C SER A 91 -11.58 27.02 16.81
N SER A 92 -11.09 25.81 16.56
CA SER A 92 -9.69 25.44 16.79
C SER A 92 -8.78 26.09 15.75
N ILE A 93 -7.81 26.87 16.23
CA ILE A 93 -6.65 27.28 15.43
C ILE A 93 -5.84 26.02 15.10
N PRO A 94 -5.33 25.84 13.86
CA PRO A 94 -4.46 24.72 13.52
C PRO A 94 -3.28 24.60 14.49
N ASN A 95 -2.91 23.35 14.82
CA ASN A 95 -1.96 23.07 15.90
C ASN A 95 -0.47 23.14 15.47
N ASP A 96 -0.25 23.45 14.19
CA ASP A 96 1.04 23.41 13.49
C ASP A 96 2.00 24.51 14.01
N VAL A 97 3.24 24.15 14.33
CA VAL A 97 4.11 24.93 15.21
C VAL A 97 4.58 26.26 14.62
N ASN A 98 4.52 26.41 13.29
CA ASN A 98 4.81 27.66 12.59
C ASN A 98 3.58 28.37 12.02
N PHE A 99 2.35 27.96 12.36
CA PHE A 99 1.11 28.59 11.87
C PHE A 99 1.12 30.13 12.01
N ASN A 100 1.70 30.63 13.11
CA ASN A 100 1.84 32.07 13.38
C ASN A 100 2.75 32.84 12.39
N LYS A 101 3.53 32.17 11.54
CA LYS A 101 4.33 32.78 10.46
C LYS A 101 3.56 32.88 9.14
N LEU A 102 2.45 32.17 8.98
CA LEU A 102 1.69 32.02 7.74
C LEU A 102 0.74 33.21 7.53
N TRP A 103 1.31 34.42 7.44
CA TRP A 103 0.54 35.66 7.28
C TRP A 103 -0.41 35.59 6.07
N ALA A 104 0.02 35.00 4.96
CA ALA A 104 -0.79 34.88 3.75
C ALA A 104 -2.03 33.95 3.91
N ILE A 105 -2.08 33.10 4.94
CA ILE A 105 -3.24 32.27 5.29
C ILE A 105 -4.14 32.98 6.32
N ASN A 106 -3.53 33.74 7.24
CA ASN A 106 -4.22 34.52 8.28
C ASN A 106 -3.31 35.66 8.79
N ASN A 107 -3.58 36.89 8.37
CA ASN A 107 -2.79 38.08 8.70
C ASN A 107 -3.48 38.87 9.82
N THR A 108 -3.02 38.61 11.04
CA THR A 108 -3.37 39.38 12.24
C THR A 108 -2.48 40.63 12.42
N GLY A 109 -1.63 40.96 11.44
CA GLY A 109 -0.58 41.99 11.51
C GLY A 109 0.74 41.49 12.09
N GLN A 110 0.98 40.17 12.16
CA GLN A 110 2.14 39.57 12.85
C GLN A 110 3.51 39.94 12.23
N THR A 111 3.55 40.24 10.94
CA THR A 111 4.76 40.68 10.21
C THR A 111 5.01 42.18 10.30
N GLY A 112 4.04 42.95 10.84
CA GLY A 112 4.00 44.41 10.77
C GLY A 112 3.21 44.95 9.57
N GLY A 113 2.67 44.07 8.71
CA GLY A 113 1.78 44.40 7.61
C GLY A 113 0.36 44.81 8.02
N THR A 114 -0.52 44.92 7.02
CA THR A 114 -1.93 45.26 7.21
C THR A 114 -2.71 44.01 7.64
N PRO A 115 -3.39 43.98 8.79
CA PRO A 115 -4.27 42.87 9.13
C PRO A 115 -5.39 42.72 8.09
N ASP A 116 -5.87 41.49 7.82
CA ASP A 116 -6.85 41.15 6.75
C ASP A 116 -6.26 41.22 5.31
N ALA A 117 -4.95 41.50 5.17
CA ALA A 117 -4.22 41.35 3.92
C ALA A 117 -3.69 39.91 3.79
N ASP A 118 -4.60 38.98 3.51
CA ASP A 118 -4.35 37.54 3.37
C ASP A 118 -5.45 36.85 2.53
N ILE A 119 -5.48 35.52 2.44
CA ILE A 119 -6.47 34.81 1.62
C ILE A 119 -7.75 34.40 2.38
N ASP A 120 -8.01 34.79 3.63
CA ASP A 120 -9.08 34.22 4.47
C ASP A 120 -8.99 32.67 4.54
N GLY A 121 -7.79 32.13 4.74
CA GLY A 121 -7.54 30.68 4.64
C GLY A 121 -8.10 29.89 5.83
N LEU A 122 -8.06 30.47 7.03
CA LEU A 122 -8.59 29.85 8.25
C LEU A 122 -10.13 29.70 8.18
N GLU A 123 -10.81 30.66 7.56
CA GLU A 123 -12.24 30.65 7.30
C GLU A 123 -12.59 29.56 6.28
N ALA A 124 -11.78 29.41 5.23
CA ALA A 124 -11.95 28.42 4.17
C ALA A 124 -11.89 26.96 4.64
N TYR A 125 -11.03 26.62 5.61
CA TYR A 125 -10.90 25.25 6.15
C TYR A 125 -12.20 24.68 6.75
N ASN A 126 -13.16 25.52 7.14
CA ASN A 126 -14.46 25.08 7.65
C ASN A 126 -15.44 24.65 6.53
N LEU A 127 -15.07 24.88 5.26
CA LEU A 127 -15.88 24.57 4.08
C LEU A 127 -15.31 23.39 3.29
N ALA A 128 -13.98 23.33 3.14
CA ALA A 128 -13.28 22.33 2.33
C ALA A 128 -11.85 22.10 2.84
N ASN A 129 -11.28 20.94 2.54
CA ASN A 129 -9.92 20.52 2.92
C ASN A 129 -9.01 20.13 1.73
N GLY A 130 -9.57 20.01 0.52
CA GLY A 130 -8.82 19.61 -0.69
C GLY A 130 -8.73 18.10 -0.92
N GLU A 131 -9.45 17.30 -0.14
CA GLU A 131 -9.44 15.83 -0.21
C GLU A 131 -9.90 15.30 -1.57
N GLY A 132 -9.27 14.21 -2.01
CA GLY A 132 -9.54 13.56 -3.30
C GLY A 132 -9.00 14.28 -4.54
N VAL A 133 -8.35 15.45 -4.41
CA VAL A 133 -7.75 16.20 -5.52
C VAL A 133 -6.26 15.91 -5.61
N VAL A 134 -5.74 15.67 -6.82
CA VAL A 134 -4.30 15.64 -7.12
C VAL A 134 -3.89 16.92 -7.88
N VAL A 135 -2.75 17.48 -7.51
CA VAL A 135 -2.10 18.64 -8.16
C VAL A 135 -0.74 18.21 -8.70
N GLY A 136 -0.53 18.34 -10.01
CA GLY A 136 0.79 18.22 -10.62
C GLY A 136 1.58 19.51 -10.41
N VAL A 137 2.71 19.43 -9.71
CA VAL A 137 3.62 20.57 -9.46
C VAL A 137 4.77 20.48 -10.46
N ILE A 138 4.67 21.28 -11.54
CA ILE A 138 5.64 21.33 -12.64
C ILE A 138 6.71 22.38 -12.29
N ASP A 139 7.83 21.93 -11.70
CA ASP A 139 8.82 22.81 -11.07
C ASP A 139 10.23 22.14 -10.99
N THR A 140 10.97 22.36 -9.90
CA THR A 140 12.32 21.84 -9.57
C THR A 140 12.33 20.48 -8.88
N GLY A 141 11.15 19.86 -8.74
CA GLY A 141 10.93 18.68 -7.89
C GLY A 141 10.25 19.02 -6.57
N VAL A 142 10.04 18.01 -5.73
CA VAL A 142 9.51 18.15 -4.37
C VAL A 142 10.29 17.21 -3.44
N ASP A 143 10.72 17.71 -2.27
CA ASP A 143 11.21 16.86 -1.18
C ASP A 143 10.04 16.02 -0.61
N TYR A 144 9.77 14.88 -1.25
CA TYR A 144 8.73 13.94 -0.85
C TYR A 144 9.02 13.27 0.50
N THR A 145 10.27 13.34 0.98
CA THR A 145 10.67 12.86 2.32
C THR A 145 10.37 13.88 3.42
N HIS A 146 10.04 15.12 3.06
CA HIS A 146 9.79 16.19 4.01
C HIS A 146 8.59 15.82 4.92
N PRO A 147 8.75 15.79 6.27
CA PRO A 147 7.72 15.23 7.16
C PRO A 147 6.35 15.93 7.11
N ASP A 148 6.35 17.20 6.70
CA ASP A 148 5.14 18.02 6.52
C ASP A 148 4.45 17.82 5.16
N LEU A 149 5.04 17.03 4.26
CA LEU A 149 4.55 16.75 2.92
C LEU A 149 4.33 15.26 2.65
N VAL A 150 5.13 14.35 3.26
CA VAL A 150 5.13 12.91 2.97
C VAL A 150 3.73 12.28 2.93
N ASN A 151 2.85 12.61 3.88
CA ASN A 151 1.47 12.08 3.94
C ASN A 151 0.55 12.66 2.84
N ASN A 152 0.92 13.80 2.25
CA ASN A 152 0.22 14.48 1.17
C ASN A 152 0.95 14.37 -0.18
N MET A 153 2.04 13.60 -0.28
CA MET A 153 2.55 13.19 -1.58
C MET A 153 1.53 12.26 -2.24
N TRP A 154 1.31 12.48 -3.54
CA TRP A 154 0.69 11.49 -4.40
C TRP A 154 1.67 10.33 -4.57
N THR A 155 1.16 9.12 -4.46
CA THR A 155 1.87 7.89 -4.78
C THR A 155 1.21 7.31 -6.03
N ASN A 156 1.95 6.96 -7.07
CA ASN A 156 1.38 6.29 -8.23
C ASN A 156 0.84 4.91 -7.78
N PRO A 157 -0.49 4.66 -7.83
CA PRO A 157 -1.03 3.36 -7.45
C PRO A 157 -0.70 2.25 -8.46
N GLY A 158 -0.10 2.59 -9.61
CA GLY A 158 0.37 1.64 -10.61
C GLY A 158 1.84 1.21 -10.46
N GLU A 159 2.64 1.91 -9.65
CA GLU A 159 4.09 1.66 -9.53
C GLU A 159 4.49 0.92 -8.24
N VAL A 160 5.48 0.03 -8.35
CA VAL A 160 6.19 -0.62 -7.25
C VAL A 160 7.52 0.11 -7.00
N PRO A 161 7.68 0.85 -5.90
CA PRO A 161 8.76 1.83 -5.77
C PRO A 161 10.16 1.22 -5.63
N ASN A 162 11.08 1.71 -6.47
CA ASN A 162 12.51 1.37 -6.58
C ASN A 162 12.79 -0.01 -7.21
N ASN A 163 11.95 -0.48 -8.14
CA ASN A 163 12.19 -1.74 -8.87
C ASN A 163 12.93 -1.55 -10.21
N GLY A 164 13.03 -0.32 -10.72
CA GLY A 164 13.64 0.02 -12.01
C GLY A 164 12.75 -0.24 -13.23
N ILE A 165 11.43 -0.41 -13.03
CA ILE A 165 10.43 -0.76 -14.05
C ILE A 165 9.40 0.39 -14.16
N ASP A 166 8.75 0.50 -15.32
CA ASP A 166 7.57 1.34 -15.61
C ASP A 166 6.35 0.40 -15.51
N ASP A 167 5.87 0.16 -14.28
CA ASP A 167 4.93 -0.93 -13.97
C ASP A 167 3.53 -0.66 -14.51
N ASP A 168 3.11 0.61 -14.53
CA ASP A 168 1.83 1.00 -15.15
C ASP A 168 1.95 1.20 -16.67
N GLY A 169 3.19 1.17 -17.22
CA GLY A 169 3.48 1.28 -18.64
C GLY A 169 3.13 2.66 -19.22
N ASN A 170 3.18 3.71 -18.41
CA ASN A 170 2.93 5.09 -18.82
C ASN A 170 4.10 5.73 -19.58
N GLY A 171 5.27 5.07 -19.59
CA GLY A 171 6.50 5.50 -20.25
C GLY A 171 7.55 6.08 -19.31
N TYR A 172 7.34 6.01 -17.99
CA TYR A 172 8.14 6.68 -16.97
C TYR A 172 8.42 5.71 -15.81
N ILE A 173 9.62 5.14 -15.81
CA ILE A 173 10.10 4.16 -14.83
C ILE A 173 10.02 4.72 -13.39
N ASP A 174 9.63 3.88 -12.42
CA ASP A 174 9.66 4.11 -10.98
C ASP A 174 8.97 5.41 -10.53
N ASP A 175 8.01 5.95 -11.30
CA ASP A 175 7.50 7.33 -11.18
C ASP A 175 6.57 7.57 -9.96
N TYR A 176 6.79 6.81 -8.90
CA TYR A 176 5.99 6.65 -7.71
C TYR A 176 5.58 7.98 -7.05
N TYR A 177 6.41 9.02 -7.06
CA TYR A 177 6.03 10.36 -6.55
C TYR A 177 5.77 11.39 -7.67
N GLY A 178 5.87 10.97 -8.93
CA GLY A 178 6.06 11.75 -10.16
C GLY A 178 7.47 11.54 -10.73
N TYR A 179 7.92 12.40 -11.65
CA TYR A 179 9.09 12.13 -12.51
C TYR A 179 10.05 13.33 -12.69
N ASP A 180 11.34 13.06 -12.94
CA ASP A 180 12.38 14.02 -13.33
C ASP A 180 12.66 14.01 -14.85
N PHE A 181 12.01 14.94 -15.54
CA PHE A 181 12.17 15.21 -16.97
C PHE A 181 13.49 15.93 -17.34
N VAL A 182 14.34 16.28 -16.37
CA VAL A 182 15.67 16.89 -16.61
C VAL A 182 16.76 15.83 -16.70
N ASN A 183 16.72 14.88 -15.78
CA ASN A 183 17.64 13.74 -15.75
C ASN A 183 17.10 12.54 -16.52
N GLU A 184 15.82 12.58 -16.87
CA GLU A 184 15.05 11.48 -17.46
C GLU A 184 15.00 10.26 -16.51
N ASP A 185 14.77 10.51 -15.21
CA ASP A 185 14.72 9.49 -14.15
C ASP A 185 13.53 9.64 -13.18
N SER A 186 13.39 8.66 -12.30
CA SER A 186 12.28 8.46 -11.37
C SER A 186 12.33 9.29 -10.09
N ASP A 187 13.36 10.13 -9.91
CA ASP A 187 13.60 10.85 -8.66
C ASP A 187 13.26 12.35 -8.79
N PRO A 188 11.97 12.74 -8.62
CA PRO A 188 11.56 14.14 -8.64
C PRO A 188 11.98 14.89 -7.35
N LEU A 189 13.01 14.44 -6.61
CA LEU A 189 13.52 15.14 -5.42
C LEU A 189 14.02 16.55 -5.77
N ASP A 190 13.63 17.51 -4.92
CA ASP A 190 14.05 18.90 -5.03
C ASP A 190 15.45 19.12 -4.42
N GLU A 191 16.44 19.19 -5.29
CA GLU A 191 17.83 19.49 -4.91
C GLU A 191 18.07 20.97 -4.53
N ASN A 192 17.09 21.86 -4.68
CA ASN A 192 17.24 23.30 -4.50
C ASN A 192 16.34 23.83 -3.38
N TYR A 193 15.04 24.04 -3.67
CA TYR A 193 13.98 24.43 -2.72
C TYR A 193 12.63 24.78 -3.37
N HIS A 194 12.62 25.16 -4.64
CA HIS A 194 11.57 26.01 -5.18
C HIS A 194 10.23 25.25 -5.30
N GLY A 195 10.26 24.02 -5.80
CA GLY A 195 9.08 23.17 -5.92
C GLY A 195 8.61 22.60 -4.59
N THR A 196 9.51 22.28 -3.66
CA THR A 196 9.17 21.93 -2.27
C THR A 196 8.44 23.07 -1.57
N HIS A 197 8.91 24.31 -1.76
CA HIS A 197 8.30 25.50 -1.16
C HIS A 197 6.89 25.75 -1.69
N VAL A 198 6.70 25.58 -2.99
CA VAL A 198 5.40 25.61 -3.69
C VAL A 198 4.47 24.50 -3.19
N ALA A 199 4.95 23.25 -3.08
CA ALA A 199 4.18 22.11 -2.59
C ALA A 199 3.64 22.35 -1.17
N GLY A 200 4.47 22.90 -0.26
CA GLY A 200 4.04 23.22 1.11
C GLY A 200 2.96 24.30 1.18
N ILE A 201 2.99 25.30 0.29
CA ILE A 201 1.93 26.31 0.20
C ILE A 201 0.62 25.66 -0.22
N ILE A 202 0.66 24.71 -1.17
CA ILE A 202 -0.52 24.01 -1.67
C ILE A 202 -1.07 23.06 -0.60
N ALA A 203 -0.26 22.13 -0.09
CA ALA A 203 -0.73 20.98 0.68
C ALA A 203 0.24 20.46 1.77
N ALA A 204 0.96 21.33 2.49
CA ALA A 204 1.55 20.90 3.76
C ALA A 204 0.46 20.37 4.71
N GLU A 205 0.73 19.24 5.38
CA GLU A 205 -0.26 18.55 6.21
C GLU A 205 -0.67 19.40 7.42
N GLY A 206 -1.97 19.59 7.60
CA GLY A 206 -2.52 20.38 8.70
C GLY A 206 -2.90 19.57 9.93
N ASN A 207 -2.67 20.17 11.10
CA ASN A 207 -2.94 19.64 12.43
C ASN A 207 -2.04 18.45 12.86
N ASN A 208 -0.83 18.35 12.30
CA ASN A 208 0.12 17.27 12.56
C ASN A 208 1.09 17.54 13.74
N LEU A 209 0.96 18.70 14.42
CA LEU A 209 1.88 19.22 15.45
C LEU A 209 3.32 19.50 14.95
N GLN A 210 3.49 19.56 13.63
CA GLN A 210 4.72 19.85 12.92
C GLN A 210 4.55 21.16 12.11
N GLY A 211 5.20 21.27 10.96
CA GLY A 211 5.74 22.49 10.40
C GLY A 211 4.76 23.65 10.22
N VAL A 212 4.10 23.66 9.07
CA VAL A 212 3.17 24.67 8.55
C VAL A 212 1.88 23.95 8.12
N ILE A 213 0.93 24.68 7.54
CA ILE A 213 -0.28 24.09 6.94
C ILE A 213 -0.48 24.68 5.55
N GLY A 214 -0.79 23.81 4.58
CA GLY A 214 -1.10 24.21 3.22
C GLY A 214 -2.49 24.82 3.09
N VAL A 215 -2.78 25.47 1.96
CA VAL A 215 -4.12 25.98 1.64
C VAL A 215 -5.14 24.84 1.53
N ALA A 216 -4.72 23.67 1.08
CA ALA A 216 -5.53 22.49 0.86
C ALA A 216 -4.87 21.25 1.53
N PRO A 217 -4.95 21.12 2.86
CA PRO A 217 -4.12 20.21 3.66
C PRO A 217 -4.44 18.71 3.51
N LYS A 218 -5.36 18.32 2.61
CA LYS A 218 -5.63 16.93 2.20
C LYS A 218 -5.57 16.70 0.68
N THR A 219 -5.06 17.67 -0.07
CA THR A 219 -4.71 17.52 -1.48
C THR A 219 -3.43 16.71 -1.65
N LYS A 220 -3.36 15.91 -2.72
CA LYS A 220 -2.19 15.10 -3.06
C LYS A 220 -1.28 15.83 -4.07
N ILE A 221 0.03 15.78 -3.87
CA ILE A 221 1.04 16.43 -4.72
C ILE A 221 1.77 15.40 -5.59
N MET A 222 1.63 15.52 -6.91
CA MET A 222 2.42 14.79 -7.91
C MET A 222 3.59 15.70 -8.31
N ALA A 223 4.83 15.24 -8.11
CA ALA A 223 6.04 16.04 -8.29
C ALA A 223 6.59 15.90 -9.71
N LEU A 224 6.60 16.97 -10.50
CA LEU A 224 6.97 16.94 -11.92
C LEU A 224 8.16 17.86 -12.14
N LYS A 225 9.36 17.29 -12.10
CA LYS A 225 10.60 18.04 -12.12
C LYS A 225 11.07 18.27 -13.55
N PHE A 226 11.10 19.52 -13.98
CA PHE A 226 11.59 19.95 -15.30
C PHE A 226 12.67 21.04 -15.20
N LEU A 227 13.02 21.46 -13.99
CA LEU A 227 14.13 22.37 -13.69
C LEU A 227 15.12 21.66 -12.77
N ASN A 228 16.43 21.73 -13.09
CA ASN A 228 17.47 21.18 -12.22
C ASN A 228 17.71 22.03 -10.96
N GLY A 229 18.62 21.57 -10.10
CA GLY A 229 19.09 22.29 -8.91
C GLY A 229 19.72 23.68 -9.15
N GLN A 230 19.79 24.19 -10.39
CA GLN A 230 20.14 25.58 -10.69
C GLN A 230 18.97 26.41 -11.26
N GLU A 231 17.72 25.94 -11.14
CA GLU A 231 16.51 26.54 -11.73
C GLU A 231 16.59 26.66 -13.26
N THR A 232 17.28 25.71 -13.91
CA THR A 232 17.41 25.66 -15.37
C THR A 232 16.82 24.37 -15.95
N GLY A 233 16.10 24.52 -17.05
CA GLY A 233 15.44 23.43 -17.77
C GLY A 233 14.87 23.97 -19.08
N ASN A 234 14.14 23.15 -19.83
CA ASN A 234 13.70 23.54 -21.17
C ASN A 234 12.20 23.32 -21.43
N ILE A 235 11.69 23.97 -22.49
CA ILE A 235 10.26 24.00 -22.79
C ILE A 235 9.73 22.63 -23.25
N PHE A 236 10.58 21.74 -23.76
CA PHE A 236 10.20 20.38 -24.10
C PHE A 236 9.92 19.56 -22.83
N ASP A 237 10.80 19.61 -21.83
CA ASP A 237 10.63 18.97 -20.52
C ASP A 237 9.32 19.44 -19.85
N ALA A 238 9.04 20.74 -19.91
CA ALA A 238 7.77 21.31 -19.45
C ALA A 238 6.55 20.81 -20.25
N ILE A 239 6.69 20.53 -21.54
CA ILE A 239 5.62 19.92 -22.36
C ILE A 239 5.42 18.46 -21.93
N GLN A 240 6.50 17.69 -21.74
CA GLN A 240 6.43 16.30 -21.29
C GLN A 240 5.77 16.20 -19.90
N ALA A 241 6.09 17.09 -18.96
CA ALA A 241 5.42 17.15 -17.65
C ALA A 241 3.91 17.46 -17.75
N ILE A 242 3.49 18.30 -18.71
CA ILE A 242 2.05 18.56 -18.97
C ILE A 242 1.39 17.36 -19.62
N GLU A 243 2.06 16.75 -20.61
CA GLU A 243 1.57 15.58 -21.34
C GLU A 243 1.40 14.39 -20.39
N TYR A 244 2.39 14.12 -19.55
CA TYR A 244 2.35 13.16 -18.45
C TYR A 244 1.14 13.38 -17.55
N ALA A 245 1.01 14.57 -16.95
CA ALA A 245 -0.09 14.84 -16.02
C ALA A 245 -1.48 14.81 -16.70
N THR A 246 -1.54 15.08 -18.00
CA THR A 246 -2.76 14.94 -18.83
C THR A 246 -3.07 13.46 -19.10
N MET A 247 -2.05 12.67 -19.43
CA MET A 247 -2.11 11.23 -19.66
C MET A 247 -2.54 10.49 -18.40
N MET A 248 -1.96 10.79 -17.23
CA MET A 248 -2.34 10.17 -15.96
C MET A 248 -3.82 10.38 -15.62
N LYS A 249 -4.40 11.52 -16.02
CA LYS A 249 -5.84 11.78 -15.88
C LYS A 249 -6.69 11.02 -16.91
N LEU A 250 -6.30 11.05 -18.19
CA LEU A 250 -7.11 10.52 -19.28
C LEU A 250 -7.05 8.99 -19.41
N ASN A 251 -5.87 8.41 -19.15
CA ASN A 251 -5.56 7.01 -19.44
C ASN A 251 -5.48 6.17 -18.14
N TYR A 252 -4.93 6.75 -17.06
CA TYR A 252 -4.66 6.05 -15.79
C TYR A 252 -5.62 6.42 -14.65
N GLY A 253 -6.65 7.23 -14.92
CA GLY A 253 -7.73 7.55 -13.98
C GLY A 253 -7.33 8.40 -12.77
N VAL A 254 -6.09 8.91 -12.72
CA VAL A 254 -5.60 9.73 -11.61
C VAL A 254 -6.34 11.08 -11.58
N ASN A 255 -6.84 11.50 -10.43
CA ASN A 255 -7.63 12.73 -10.31
C ASN A 255 -6.77 14.02 -10.31
N VAL A 256 -5.82 14.13 -11.25
CA VAL A 256 -5.03 15.35 -11.48
C VAL A 256 -5.96 16.41 -12.07
N GLN A 257 -6.40 17.37 -11.25
CA GLN A 257 -7.32 18.44 -11.66
C GLN A 257 -6.60 19.74 -11.99
N ILE A 258 -5.41 19.96 -11.44
CA ILE A 258 -4.68 21.23 -11.52
C ILE A 258 -3.22 20.96 -11.83
N LEU A 259 -2.66 21.75 -12.75
CA LEU A 259 -1.24 21.84 -13.04
C LEU A 259 -0.70 23.17 -12.50
N ASN A 260 0.10 23.12 -11.44
CA ASN A 260 0.83 24.27 -10.93
C ASN A 260 2.10 24.50 -11.75
N ASN A 261 2.22 25.69 -12.33
CA ASN A 261 3.32 26.10 -13.19
C ASN A 261 3.91 27.40 -12.64
N SER A 262 4.69 27.25 -11.57
CA SER A 262 5.31 28.34 -10.81
C SER A 262 6.56 28.92 -11.49
N TRP A 263 6.63 28.84 -12.81
CA TRP A 263 7.75 29.25 -13.67
C TRP A 263 7.26 30.17 -14.79
N SER A 264 8.19 30.91 -15.40
CA SER A 264 7.89 31.83 -16.52
C SER A 264 9.14 32.08 -17.36
N GLY A 265 9.04 31.99 -18.69
CA GLY A 265 10.19 32.23 -19.57
C GLY A 265 9.99 31.82 -21.02
N GLY A 266 10.90 32.28 -21.89
CA GLY A 266 10.92 31.91 -23.31
C GLY A 266 10.05 32.78 -24.24
N GLN A 267 9.92 32.34 -25.49
CA GLN A 267 9.05 32.94 -26.50
C GLN A 267 7.80 32.05 -26.72
N TYR A 268 6.82 32.55 -27.47
CA TYR A 268 5.64 31.77 -27.85
C TYR A 268 6.05 30.45 -28.50
N SER A 269 5.60 29.33 -27.92
CA SER A 269 5.77 27.98 -28.47
C SER A 269 4.39 27.41 -28.78
N GLN A 270 4.16 27.04 -30.05
CA GLN A 270 2.89 26.41 -30.44
C GLN A 270 2.72 25.04 -29.74
N ALA A 271 3.80 24.29 -29.54
CA ALA A 271 3.73 22.99 -28.88
C ALA A 271 3.32 23.11 -27.40
N LEU A 272 3.86 24.10 -26.68
CA LEU A 272 3.47 24.36 -25.29
C LEU A 272 2.03 24.87 -25.20
N HIS A 273 1.61 25.73 -26.12
CA HIS A 273 0.20 26.13 -26.25
C HIS A 273 -0.71 24.91 -26.46
N ASP A 274 -0.36 24.02 -27.39
CA ASP A 274 -1.20 22.87 -27.75
C ASP A 274 -1.24 21.82 -26.63
N ALA A 275 -0.16 21.62 -25.87
CA ALA A 275 -0.14 20.80 -24.66
C ALA A 275 -1.08 21.36 -23.57
N ILE A 276 -1.04 22.67 -23.31
CA ILE A 276 -1.95 23.30 -22.33
C ILE A 276 -3.41 23.24 -22.82
N ALA A 277 -3.64 23.30 -24.14
CA ALA A 277 -4.96 23.11 -24.74
C ALA A 277 -5.44 21.65 -24.66
N ALA A 278 -4.55 20.66 -24.69
CA ALA A 278 -4.87 19.26 -24.43
C ALA A 278 -5.27 19.05 -22.96
N ALA A 279 -4.51 19.62 -22.02
CA ALA A 279 -4.87 19.66 -20.60
C ALA A 279 -6.25 20.33 -20.38
N ASN A 280 -6.56 21.42 -21.09
CA ASN A 280 -7.90 22.04 -21.08
C ASN A 280 -9.00 21.06 -21.53
N ALA A 281 -8.77 20.34 -22.64
CA ALA A 281 -9.71 19.35 -23.17
C ALA A 281 -9.90 18.15 -22.21
N ALA A 282 -8.87 17.80 -21.44
CA ALA A 282 -8.94 16.84 -20.33
C ALA A 282 -9.63 17.39 -19.06
N GLY A 283 -9.98 18.68 -19.03
CA GLY A 283 -10.64 19.33 -17.91
C GLY A 283 -9.69 19.81 -16.80
N GLN A 284 -8.39 19.94 -17.09
CA GLN A 284 -7.38 20.38 -16.12
C GLN A 284 -7.18 21.90 -16.12
N LEU A 285 -7.15 22.48 -14.92
CA LEU A 285 -6.84 23.88 -14.67
C LEU A 285 -5.32 24.10 -14.73
N PHE A 286 -4.88 25.16 -15.38
CA PHE A 286 -3.47 25.47 -15.54
C PHE A 286 -3.14 26.80 -14.83
N THR A 287 -2.46 26.75 -13.69
CA THR A 287 -2.10 27.98 -12.93
C THR A 287 -0.66 28.38 -13.24
N ALA A 288 -0.44 29.62 -13.73
CA ALA A 288 0.83 30.07 -14.29
C ALA A 288 1.32 31.39 -13.66
N SER A 289 2.62 31.48 -13.38
CA SER A 289 3.22 32.69 -12.79
C SER A 289 3.45 33.81 -13.83
N ALA A 290 3.06 35.05 -13.51
CA ALA A 290 3.17 36.18 -14.44
C ALA A 290 4.63 36.59 -14.75
N GLY A 291 5.57 36.23 -13.87
CA GLY A 291 7.01 36.48 -13.97
C GLY A 291 7.51 37.63 -13.09
N ASN A 292 8.82 37.63 -12.80
CA ASN A 292 9.46 38.47 -11.78
C ASN A 292 10.30 39.64 -12.35
N GLY A 293 9.88 40.22 -13.48
CA GLY A 293 10.65 41.27 -14.19
C GLY A 293 10.10 42.70 -14.10
N HIS A 294 9.01 42.93 -13.35
CA HIS A 294 8.23 44.18 -13.30
C HIS A 294 7.83 44.75 -14.67
N ASN A 295 7.54 43.86 -15.64
CA ASN A 295 7.12 44.19 -16.99
C ASN A 295 5.59 44.17 -17.15
N ASN A 296 5.12 44.89 -18.18
CA ASN A 296 3.73 44.76 -18.65
C ASN A 296 3.64 43.67 -19.73
N ASN A 297 3.02 42.54 -19.39
CA ASN A 297 2.85 41.37 -20.26
C ASN A 297 1.94 41.66 -21.48
N ASP A 298 1.06 42.67 -21.43
CA ASP A 298 0.27 43.09 -22.61
C ASP A 298 1.17 43.70 -23.71
N LEU A 299 2.38 44.16 -23.35
CA LEU A 299 3.38 44.74 -24.26
C LEU A 299 4.57 43.81 -24.50
N LEU A 300 4.94 43.01 -23.50
CA LEU A 300 6.06 42.07 -23.50
C LEU A 300 5.58 40.71 -22.95
N PRO A 301 4.84 39.90 -23.74
CA PRO A 301 4.26 38.65 -23.27
C PRO A 301 5.31 37.68 -22.70
N VAL A 302 4.99 37.07 -21.56
CA VAL A 302 5.78 36.03 -20.90
C VAL A 302 4.96 34.75 -20.84
N TYR A 303 5.53 33.64 -21.32
CA TYR A 303 4.86 32.35 -21.40
C TYR A 303 5.27 31.45 -20.23
N PRO A 304 4.41 30.51 -19.77
CA PRO A 304 3.10 30.17 -20.32
C PRO A 304 1.96 31.15 -19.97
N ALA A 305 2.16 32.03 -19.00
CA ALA A 305 1.12 32.91 -18.43
C ALA A 305 0.40 33.85 -19.41
N SER A 306 0.97 34.13 -20.59
CA SER A 306 0.37 34.99 -21.62
C SER A 306 -0.29 34.24 -22.79
N TYR A 307 -0.50 32.92 -22.71
CA TYR A 307 -1.32 32.20 -23.70
C TYR A 307 -2.82 32.47 -23.50
N ASP A 308 -3.55 32.63 -24.61
CA ASP A 308 -4.99 32.91 -24.63
C ASP A 308 -5.80 31.60 -24.60
N LEU A 309 -5.75 30.89 -23.46
CA LEU A 309 -6.45 29.62 -23.23
C LEU A 309 -7.34 29.71 -21.98
N GLU A 310 -8.58 29.21 -22.09
CA GLU A 310 -9.62 29.38 -21.06
C GLU A 310 -9.32 28.67 -19.72
N ASN A 311 -8.43 27.67 -19.71
CA ASN A 311 -7.98 26.99 -18.48
C ASN A 311 -6.78 27.66 -17.78
N ILE A 312 -6.14 28.67 -18.37
CA ILE A 312 -4.99 29.31 -17.75
C ILE A 312 -5.44 30.35 -16.73
N ILE A 313 -4.92 30.31 -15.50
CA ILE A 313 -4.96 31.43 -14.56
C ILE A 313 -3.55 32.01 -14.42
N SER A 314 -3.37 33.25 -14.87
CA SER A 314 -2.13 34.01 -14.84
C SER A 314 -2.03 34.87 -13.56
N VAL A 315 -0.97 34.69 -12.77
CA VAL A 315 -0.91 35.16 -11.37
C VAL A 315 0.26 36.11 -11.09
N ALA A 316 -0.06 37.33 -10.63
CA ALA A 316 0.87 38.30 -10.07
C ALA A 316 1.08 38.14 -8.55
N ALA A 317 2.08 38.83 -7.99
CA ALA A 317 2.41 38.79 -6.57
C ALA A 317 2.04 40.07 -5.80
N THR A 318 1.57 39.92 -4.56
CA THR A 318 1.38 41.01 -3.58
C THR A 318 2.22 40.83 -2.32
N ASP A 319 2.47 41.94 -1.63
CA ASP A 319 3.07 41.96 -0.29
C ASP A 319 2.02 41.92 0.85
N ASP A 320 2.51 41.90 2.10
CA ASP A 320 1.69 41.93 3.32
C ASP A 320 1.09 43.31 3.63
N GLN A 321 1.04 44.21 2.63
CA GLN A 321 0.35 45.50 2.66
C GLN A 321 -0.66 45.65 1.49
N ASP A 322 -1.01 44.57 0.78
CA ASP A 322 -1.83 44.59 -0.44
C ASP A 322 -1.27 45.50 -1.55
N GLN A 323 0.06 45.63 -1.66
CA GLN A 323 0.70 46.27 -2.80
C GLN A 323 1.16 45.21 -3.80
N LEU A 324 1.12 45.53 -5.11
CA LEU A 324 1.83 44.75 -6.11
C LEU A 324 3.31 44.68 -5.71
N ALA A 325 3.88 43.48 -5.65
CA ALA A 325 5.29 43.32 -5.31
C ALA A 325 6.18 43.99 -6.37
N ASP A 326 7.25 44.66 -5.94
CA ASP A 326 8.16 45.44 -6.82
C ASP A 326 8.79 44.63 -7.96
N PHE A 327 8.83 43.29 -7.87
CA PHE A 327 9.30 42.39 -8.92
C PHE A 327 8.19 41.88 -9.85
N SER A 328 6.92 41.92 -9.45
CA SER A 328 5.84 41.26 -10.18
C SER A 328 5.62 41.91 -11.54
N ASN A 329 5.65 41.10 -12.59
CA ASN A 329 5.00 41.45 -13.86
C ASN A 329 3.49 41.63 -13.64
N TYR A 330 2.86 42.33 -14.57
CA TYR A 330 1.44 42.64 -14.58
C TYR A 330 0.94 42.73 -16.03
N GLY A 331 -0.37 42.77 -16.25
CA GLY A 331 -0.98 42.89 -17.57
C GLY A 331 -2.49 43.04 -17.45
N ALA A 332 -3.05 44.13 -17.95
CA ALA A 332 -4.48 44.43 -17.85
C ALA A 332 -5.37 43.47 -18.65
N THR A 333 -4.77 42.71 -19.59
CA THR A 333 -5.44 41.65 -20.36
C THR A 333 -4.78 40.28 -20.25
N THR A 334 -3.52 40.22 -19.81
CA THR A 334 -2.67 39.01 -19.81
C THR A 334 -2.35 38.46 -18.41
N VAL A 335 -2.77 39.13 -17.33
CA VAL A 335 -2.61 38.66 -15.95
C VAL A 335 -3.93 38.76 -15.21
N ASP A 336 -4.45 37.62 -14.74
CA ASP A 336 -5.83 37.51 -14.29
C ASP A 336 -6.05 38.11 -12.89
N LEU A 337 -5.21 37.75 -11.93
CA LEU A 337 -5.25 38.26 -10.55
C LEU A 337 -3.85 38.37 -9.94
N ALA A 338 -3.78 38.82 -8.68
CA ALA A 338 -2.59 38.60 -7.85
C ALA A 338 -2.91 37.77 -6.60
N ALA A 339 -1.90 37.22 -5.95
CA ALA A 339 -2.00 36.56 -4.64
C ALA A 339 -0.77 36.90 -3.77
N PRO A 340 -0.75 36.61 -2.46
CA PRO A 340 0.42 36.82 -1.62
C PRO A 340 1.70 36.17 -2.21
N GLY A 341 2.82 36.89 -2.20
CA GLY A 341 4.05 36.44 -2.85
C GLY A 341 5.35 37.03 -2.30
N VAL A 342 5.31 37.73 -1.16
CA VAL A 342 6.50 38.33 -0.52
C VAL A 342 6.73 37.71 0.86
N GLN A 343 7.93 37.20 1.12
CA GLN A 343 8.32 36.55 2.37
C GLN A 343 7.34 35.45 2.83
N ILE A 344 6.88 34.62 1.88
CA ILE A 344 6.00 33.49 2.15
C ILE A 344 6.80 32.39 2.83
N TYR A 345 6.40 32.01 4.05
CA TYR A 345 7.03 30.93 4.82
C TYR A 345 6.40 29.59 4.44
N SER A 346 7.22 28.62 4.05
CA SER A 346 6.77 27.27 3.66
C SER A 346 7.89 26.25 3.95
N THR A 347 7.63 24.99 3.61
CA THR A 347 8.56 23.86 3.59
C THR A 347 9.80 24.15 2.72
N TRP A 348 10.89 23.45 3.02
CA TRP A 348 12.19 23.60 2.36
C TRP A 348 12.96 22.27 2.50
N PRO A 349 13.74 21.82 1.50
CA PRO A 349 14.36 20.51 1.51
C PRO A 349 15.18 20.18 2.77
N GLY A 350 15.15 18.91 3.16
CA GLY A 350 15.85 18.37 4.32
C GLY A 350 15.18 18.72 5.66
N ASN A 351 13.84 18.66 5.72
CA ASN A 351 13.03 18.99 6.91
C ASN A 351 13.28 20.43 7.44
N ASN A 352 13.30 21.41 6.53
CA ASN A 352 13.53 22.81 6.84
C ASN A 352 12.32 23.68 6.46
N TYR A 353 12.32 24.94 6.91
CA TYR A 353 11.26 25.89 6.58
C TYR A 353 11.84 27.30 6.43
N ALA A 354 11.59 27.94 5.29
CA ALA A 354 12.12 29.27 5.01
C ALA A 354 11.16 30.17 4.22
N SER A 355 11.52 31.45 4.14
CA SER A 355 10.75 32.47 3.43
C SER A 355 11.29 32.70 2.03
N SER A 356 10.44 32.58 1.01
CA SER A 356 10.75 32.96 -0.37
C SER A 356 9.86 34.12 -0.85
N SER A 357 10.20 34.74 -1.99
CA SER A 357 9.40 35.81 -2.63
C SER A 357 9.43 35.66 -4.15
N GLY A 358 8.25 35.65 -4.78
CA GLY A 358 8.11 35.49 -6.23
C GLY A 358 6.65 35.30 -6.65
N THR A 359 6.34 35.51 -7.93
CA THR A 359 5.02 35.15 -8.51
C THR A 359 4.75 33.64 -8.44
N SER A 360 5.81 32.84 -8.29
CA SER A 360 5.79 31.41 -7.99
C SER A 360 4.93 31.08 -6.76
N MET A 361 5.27 31.66 -5.60
CA MET A 361 4.55 31.46 -4.34
C MET A 361 3.08 31.90 -4.46
N SER A 362 2.81 32.98 -5.22
CA SER A 362 1.45 33.45 -5.50
C SER A 362 0.64 32.47 -6.35
N THR A 363 1.28 31.81 -7.32
CA THR A 363 0.65 30.78 -8.16
C THR A 363 0.25 29.57 -7.33
N ALA A 364 1.12 29.16 -6.39
CA ALA A 364 0.85 28.07 -5.43
C ALA A 364 -0.44 28.31 -4.60
N TYR A 365 -0.64 29.53 -4.09
CA TYR A 365 -1.88 29.89 -3.39
C TYR A 365 -3.14 29.72 -4.26
N VAL A 366 -3.07 30.07 -5.55
CA VAL A 366 -4.20 29.91 -6.50
C VAL A 366 -4.50 28.43 -6.75
N SER A 367 -3.48 27.57 -6.88
CA SER A 367 -3.67 26.11 -7.03
C SER A 367 -4.29 25.49 -5.77
N GLY A 368 -3.88 25.92 -4.58
CA GLY A 368 -4.49 25.49 -3.33
C GLY A 368 -5.97 25.85 -3.24
N VAL A 369 -6.34 27.09 -3.56
CA VAL A 369 -7.75 27.52 -3.59
C VAL A 369 -8.56 26.79 -4.66
N ALA A 370 -7.98 26.53 -5.83
CA ALA A 370 -8.61 25.69 -6.84
C ALA A 370 -8.86 24.27 -6.33
N SER A 371 -7.95 23.69 -5.55
CA SER A 371 -8.10 22.35 -4.97
C SER A 371 -9.26 22.30 -3.97
N LEU A 372 -9.42 23.34 -3.14
CA LEU A 372 -10.60 23.48 -2.26
C LEU A 372 -11.90 23.51 -3.09
N ILE A 373 -11.94 24.27 -4.20
CA ILE A 373 -13.11 24.35 -5.09
C ILE A 373 -13.41 22.99 -5.74
N TYR A 374 -12.40 22.30 -6.28
CA TYR A 374 -12.56 20.97 -6.90
C TYR A 374 -12.99 19.90 -5.89
N SER A 375 -12.55 19.96 -4.63
CA SER A 375 -13.01 19.03 -3.58
C SER A 375 -14.50 19.19 -3.23
N LEU A 376 -15.09 20.37 -3.48
CA LEU A 376 -16.53 20.60 -3.34
C LEU A 376 -17.33 20.20 -4.58
N ASN A 377 -16.74 20.31 -5.77
CA ASN A 377 -17.36 19.88 -7.02
C ASN A 377 -16.30 19.47 -8.06
N PRO A 378 -15.97 18.16 -8.17
CA PRO A 378 -14.91 17.69 -9.07
C PRO A 378 -15.28 17.75 -10.56
N ASN A 379 -16.54 18.09 -10.89
CA ASN A 379 -17.05 18.15 -12.26
C ASN A 379 -17.03 19.55 -12.88
N LEU A 380 -16.47 20.56 -12.20
CA LEU A 380 -16.35 21.91 -12.75
C LEU A 380 -15.32 21.96 -13.89
N THR A 381 -15.61 22.74 -14.93
CA THR A 381 -14.62 22.99 -15.98
C THR A 381 -13.55 23.98 -15.48
N PRO A 382 -12.32 23.95 -16.03
CA PRO A 382 -11.28 24.91 -15.70
C PRO A 382 -11.72 26.37 -15.79
N ALA A 383 -12.48 26.72 -16.85
CA ALA A 383 -13.03 28.05 -17.04
C ALA A 383 -14.00 28.46 -15.92
N GLN A 384 -14.80 27.52 -15.38
CA GLN A 384 -15.70 27.79 -14.25
C GLN A 384 -14.92 28.03 -12.95
N VAL A 385 -13.88 27.24 -12.67
CA VAL A 385 -13.02 27.42 -11.49
C VAL A 385 -12.24 28.73 -11.58
N LYS A 386 -11.72 29.07 -12.77
CA LYS A 386 -11.14 30.39 -13.06
C LYS A 386 -12.13 31.52 -12.75
N SER A 387 -13.37 31.46 -13.24
CA SER A 387 -14.39 32.47 -12.94
C SER A 387 -14.68 32.60 -11.43
N TYR A 388 -14.74 31.49 -10.68
CA TYR A 388 -15.00 31.52 -9.24
C TYR A 388 -13.86 32.19 -8.46
N ILE A 389 -12.61 31.93 -8.85
CA ILE A 389 -11.43 32.56 -8.26
C ILE A 389 -11.41 34.06 -8.59
N LEU A 390 -11.65 34.46 -9.83
CA LEU A 390 -11.57 35.86 -10.27
C LEU A 390 -12.72 36.73 -9.77
N SER A 391 -13.91 36.18 -9.60
CA SER A 391 -15.03 36.89 -8.96
C SER A 391 -14.87 37.00 -7.44
N GLY A 392 -14.11 36.10 -6.82
CA GLY A 392 -13.89 36.03 -5.37
C GLY A 392 -12.77 36.92 -4.83
N VAL A 393 -12.02 37.61 -5.70
CA VAL A 393 -10.88 38.45 -5.27
C VAL A 393 -11.31 39.59 -4.34
N GLU A 394 -10.41 39.99 -3.43
CA GLU A 394 -10.49 41.27 -2.74
C GLU A 394 -10.03 42.39 -3.69
N PRO A 395 -10.85 43.43 -4.00
CA PRO A 395 -10.42 44.51 -4.86
C PRO A 395 -9.34 45.38 -4.21
N VAL A 396 -8.16 45.42 -4.82
CA VAL A 396 -6.97 46.07 -4.26
C VAL A 396 -6.55 47.24 -5.14
N SER A 397 -6.42 48.43 -4.56
CA SER A 397 -6.20 49.67 -5.33
C SER A 397 -4.89 49.71 -6.13
N SER A 398 -3.87 48.94 -5.71
CA SER A 398 -2.59 48.84 -6.42
C SER A 398 -2.67 48.00 -7.70
N LEU A 399 -3.68 47.13 -7.84
CA LEU A 399 -3.85 46.17 -8.95
C LEU A 399 -4.84 46.66 -10.02
N GLN A 400 -5.63 47.71 -9.74
CA GLN A 400 -6.70 48.18 -10.64
C GLN A 400 -6.15 48.65 -11.99
N GLY A 401 -6.60 48.00 -13.07
CA GLY A 401 -6.21 48.34 -14.45
C GLY A 401 -4.80 47.88 -14.82
N ILE A 402 -4.16 47.05 -14.00
CA ILE A 402 -2.91 46.34 -14.31
C ILE A 402 -3.03 44.82 -14.18
N THR A 403 -4.15 44.30 -13.68
CA THR A 403 -4.60 42.90 -13.84
C THR A 403 -6.07 42.89 -14.31
N VAL A 404 -6.55 41.77 -14.85
CA VAL A 404 -7.93 41.62 -15.36
C VAL A 404 -8.95 41.82 -14.24
N SER A 405 -8.76 41.17 -13.10
CA SER A 405 -9.65 41.27 -11.93
C SER A 405 -9.44 42.53 -11.09
N GLY A 406 -8.23 43.10 -11.09
CA GLY A 406 -7.86 44.23 -10.24
C GLY A 406 -7.86 43.92 -8.74
N GLY A 407 -7.71 42.64 -8.35
CA GLY A 407 -7.79 42.20 -6.96
C GLY A 407 -6.83 41.07 -6.58
N ARG A 408 -6.73 40.85 -5.25
CA ARG A 408 -5.97 39.79 -4.60
C ARG A 408 -6.85 38.56 -4.38
N LEU A 409 -6.30 37.36 -4.58
CA LEU A 409 -6.90 36.09 -4.16
C LEU A 409 -7.45 36.16 -2.72
N ASN A 410 -8.64 35.58 -2.55
CA ASN A 410 -9.24 35.32 -1.25
C ASN A 410 -9.95 33.95 -1.36
N ALA A 411 -9.50 32.97 -0.60
CA ALA A 411 -9.93 31.59 -0.57
C ALA A 411 -11.37 31.42 -0.06
N TYR A 412 -11.69 31.99 1.10
CA TYR A 412 -13.05 31.94 1.64
C TYR A 412 -14.04 32.61 0.69
N LYS A 413 -13.70 33.79 0.17
CA LYS A 413 -14.51 34.45 -0.86
C LYS A 413 -14.52 33.68 -2.15
N ALA A 414 -13.46 33.04 -2.64
CA ALA A 414 -13.49 32.21 -3.85
C ALA A 414 -14.41 30.99 -3.69
N LEU A 415 -14.47 30.37 -2.50
CA LEU A 415 -15.42 29.31 -2.15
C LEU A 415 -16.85 29.84 -1.96
N LEU A 416 -17.01 31.10 -1.57
CA LEU A 416 -18.27 31.84 -1.60
C LEU A 416 -18.56 32.53 -2.95
N SER A 417 -17.64 32.50 -3.93
CA SER A 417 -17.70 33.20 -5.21
C SER A 417 -17.83 32.31 -6.46
N PRO A 418 -18.34 31.06 -6.35
CA PRO A 418 -19.48 30.65 -7.16
C PRO A 418 -20.65 31.66 -7.24
N LEU A 419 -20.56 32.86 -6.63
CA LEU A 419 -21.69 33.69 -6.29
C LEU A 419 -21.40 35.23 -6.14
N ALA A 420 -20.51 35.95 -6.84
CA ALA A 420 -20.26 37.38 -6.46
C ALA A 420 -21.43 38.43 -6.55
N ALA A 421 -22.53 38.18 -7.26
CA ALA A 421 -23.55 39.18 -7.62
C ALA A 421 -24.74 39.32 -6.63
N LYS A 422 -25.62 40.33 -6.80
CA LYS A 422 -26.82 40.47 -5.94
C LYS A 422 -28.08 41.02 -6.63
N ILE A 423 -29.22 40.40 -6.32
CA ILE A 423 -30.56 40.91 -6.67
C ILE A 423 -31.18 41.52 -5.41
N THR A 424 -31.66 42.76 -5.50
CA THR A 424 -32.30 43.46 -4.38
C THR A 424 -33.68 44.00 -4.74
N GLY A 425 -34.57 43.97 -3.75
CA GLY A 425 -35.99 44.16 -3.99
C GLY A 425 -36.79 44.50 -2.75
N SER A 426 -38.07 44.82 -2.93
CA SER A 426 -39.01 45.03 -1.84
C SER A 426 -40.40 44.47 -2.17
N LEU A 427 -41.04 43.90 -1.15
CA LEU A 427 -42.37 43.31 -1.22
C LEU A 427 -43.31 44.06 -0.26
N TRP A 428 -44.44 44.56 -0.76
CA TRP A 428 -45.41 45.33 0.02
C TRP A 428 -46.83 44.80 -0.18
N ASN A 429 -47.66 45.10 0.81
CA ASN A 429 -49.10 44.89 0.71
C ASN A 429 -49.66 46.01 -0.15
N ASP A 430 -50.04 45.70 -1.39
CA ASP A 430 -50.64 46.64 -2.32
C ASP A 430 -52.13 46.73 -1.98
N LEU A 431 -52.47 47.79 -1.24
CA LEU A 431 -53.76 47.93 -0.58
C LEU A 431 -54.86 48.46 -1.52
N ASP A 432 -54.48 49.14 -2.61
CA ASP A 432 -55.41 49.66 -3.61
C ASP A 432 -55.32 48.95 -4.97
N GLN A 433 -54.41 47.98 -5.10
CA GLN A 433 -54.16 47.11 -6.25
C GLN A 433 -53.65 47.86 -7.49
N ASN A 434 -52.97 49.00 -7.29
CA ASN A 434 -52.50 49.85 -8.39
C ASN A 434 -51.14 49.44 -8.99
N GLY A 435 -50.40 48.56 -8.32
CA GLY A 435 -49.10 48.03 -8.76
C GLY A 435 -47.89 48.90 -8.43
N VAL A 436 -48.04 49.96 -7.63
CA VAL A 436 -46.99 50.94 -7.29
C VAL A 436 -46.94 51.10 -5.76
N ARG A 437 -45.73 51.13 -5.19
CA ARG A 437 -45.55 51.27 -3.74
C ARG A 437 -45.81 52.71 -3.29
N ASP A 438 -46.97 52.95 -2.68
CA ASP A 438 -47.40 54.27 -2.23
C ASP A 438 -47.07 54.59 -0.76
N ALA A 439 -47.10 55.88 -0.41
CA ALA A 439 -46.72 56.38 0.91
C ALA A 439 -47.77 56.03 1.99
N GLY A 440 -47.59 54.87 2.62
CA GLY A 440 -48.46 54.32 3.66
C GLY A 440 -48.62 52.80 3.60
N GLU A 441 -48.18 52.18 2.51
CA GLU A 441 -48.26 50.75 2.30
C GLU A 441 -47.19 49.99 3.09
N PRO A 442 -47.59 49.02 3.94
CA PRO A 442 -46.64 48.30 4.77
C PRO A 442 -45.86 47.28 3.93
N GLY A 443 -44.56 47.20 4.20
CA GLY A 443 -43.75 46.08 3.73
C GLY A 443 -44.24 44.77 4.35
N LEU A 444 -44.29 43.71 3.55
CA LEU A 444 -44.69 42.38 3.99
C LEU A 444 -43.45 41.62 4.42
N ALA A 445 -43.36 41.29 5.71
CA ALA A 445 -42.18 40.71 6.35
C ALA A 445 -42.28 39.18 6.45
N GLY A 446 -41.14 38.48 6.35
CA GLY A 446 -41.06 37.02 6.45
C GLY A 446 -41.55 36.27 5.21
N TRP A 447 -41.79 36.96 4.10
CA TRP A 447 -42.16 36.34 2.83
C TRP A 447 -40.92 35.79 2.14
N LYS A 448 -41.01 34.56 1.63
CA LYS A 448 -39.90 33.89 0.93
C LYS A 448 -39.89 34.28 -0.54
N ILE A 449 -38.77 34.83 -0.98
CA ILE A 449 -38.43 35.00 -2.40
C ILE A 449 -37.40 33.92 -2.74
N TYR A 450 -37.45 33.37 -3.94
CA TYR A 450 -36.50 32.38 -4.43
C TYR A 450 -36.05 32.67 -5.87
N LEU A 451 -35.04 31.92 -6.29
CA LEU A 451 -34.52 31.91 -7.65
C LEU A 451 -34.88 30.56 -8.26
N ASP A 452 -35.85 30.60 -9.16
CA ASP A 452 -36.38 29.48 -9.94
C ASP A 452 -35.31 29.07 -10.97
N GLN A 453 -34.47 28.10 -10.61
CA GLN A 453 -33.30 27.68 -11.40
C GLN A 453 -33.70 26.79 -12.57
N ASN A 454 -34.75 25.99 -12.41
CA ASN A 454 -35.26 25.08 -13.45
C ASN A 454 -36.40 25.68 -14.29
N ASN A 455 -36.88 26.87 -13.95
CA ASN A 455 -37.98 27.61 -14.57
C ASN A 455 -39.38 26.96 -14.44
N ASN A 456 -39.59 26.06 -13.46
CA ASN A 456 -40.85 25.35 -13.26
C ASN A 456 -41.94 26.22 -12.59
N GLY A 457 -41.57 27.28 -11.87
CA GLY A 457 -42.48 28.18 -11.16
C GLY A 457 -42.90 27.75 -9.74
N THR A 458 -42.27 26.73 -9.18
CA THR A 458 -42.37 26.28 -7.78
C THR A 458 -41.02 26.42 -7.09
N PHE A 459 -40.99 26.49 -5.76
CA PHE A 459 -39.75 26.59 -4.99
C PHE A 459 -39.30 25.20 -4.55
N ASP A 460 -38.10 24.79 -4.96
CA ASP A 460 -37.61 23.42 -4.78
C ASP A 460 -36.49 23.31 -3.72
N PRO A 461 -36.28 22.13 -3.09
CA PRO A 461 -35.20 21.94 -2.12
C PRO A 461 -33.83 22.07 -2.79
N GLY A 462 -33.01 22.99 -2.26
CA GLY A 462 -31.70 23.34 -2.83
C GLY A 462 -31.71 24.67 -3.58
N GLU A 463 -32.88 25.16 -4.01
CA GLU A 463 -32.97 26.48 -4.62
C GLU A 463 -32.67 27.59 -3.61
N ARG A 464 -31.97 28.61 -4.09
CA ARG A 464 -31.54 29.72 -3.26
C ARG A 464 -32.73 30.62 -2.94
N SER A 465 -33.01 30.82 -1.66
CA SER A 465 -34.10 31.67 -1.17
C SER A 465 -33.66 32.69 -0.12
N THR A 466 -34.45 33.74 0.04
CA THR A 466 -34.25 34.82 1.02
C THR A 466 -35.61 35.24 1.59
N VAL A 467 -35.62 35.89 2.75
CA VAL A 467 -36.85 36.33 3.42
C VAL A 467 -36.87 37.85 3.62
N THR A 468 -38.03 38.45 3.37
CA THR A 468 -38.22 39.91 3.50
C THR A 468 -38.12 40.39 4.95
N ASN A 469 -37.48 41.54 5.14
CA ASN A 469 -37.32 42.17 6.44
C ASN A 469 -38.61 42.89 6.91
N LYS A 470 -38.58 43.57 8.07
CA LYS A 470 -39.73 44.32 8.62
C LYS A 470 -40.23 45.50 7.77
N GLN A 471 -39.43 45.95 6.80
CA GLN A 471 -39.72 47.02 5.86
C GLN A 471 -40.17 46.47 4.50
N GLY A 472 -40.22 45.14 4.34
CA GLY A 472 -40.54 44.44 3.10
C GLY A 472 -39.34 44.19 2.20
N ASP A 473 -38.15 44.69 2.55
CA ASP A 473 -36.99 44.63 1.67
C ASP A 473 -36.29 43.27 1.76
N TYR A 474 -35.78 42.78 0.64
CA TYR A 474 -35.03 41.53 0.54
C TYR A 474 -33.80 41.70 -0.34
N ALA A 475 -32.84 40.80 -0.15
CA ALA A 475 -31.67 40.69 -1.00
C ALA A 475 -31.31 39.21 -1.18
N PHE A 476 -31.09 38.82 -2.42
CA PHE A 476 -30.22 37.71 -2.75
C PHE A 476 -28.81 38.25 -2.75
N LEU A 477 -28.12 38.01 -1.64
CA LEU A 477 -26.68 38.23 -1.59
C LEU A 477 -26.01 36.97 -2.12
N LEU A 478 -24.96 37.24 -2.87
CA LEU A 478 -24.13 36.27 -3.52
C LEU A 478 -24.91 35.40 -4.54
N LEU A 479 -24.84 35.73 -5.83
CA LEU A 479 -25.33 34.97 -7.00
C LEU A 479 -24.25 34.86 -8.07
N SER A 480 -24.16 33.73 -8.77
CA SER A 480 -23.23 33.54 -9.90
C SER A 480 -23.55 34.52 -11.04
N PRO A 481 -22.67 34.70 -12.04
CA PRO A 481 -23.08 35.26 -13.32
C PRO A 481 -24.10 34.31 -13.96
N GLY A 482 -25.27 34.81 -14.35
CA GLY A 482 -26.31 33.95 -14.92
C GLY A 482 -27.70 34.58 -15.07
N ASN A 483 -28.62 33.74 -15.53
CA ASN A 483 -29.98 34.13 -15.85
C ASN A 483 -30.94 33.64 -14.76
N TYR A 484 -31.35 34.54 -13.89
CA TYR A 484 -32.15 34.22 -12.73
C TYR A 484 -33.62 34.54 -12.97
N THR A 485 -34.48 33.54 -12.88
CA THR A 485 -35.92 33.75 -12.79
C THR A 485 -36.27 33.96 -11.32
N VAL A 486 -36.43 35.22 -10.91
CA VAL A 486 -36.77 35.58 -9.53
C VAL A 486 -38.27 35.46 -9.35
N ARG A 487 -38.69 34.73 -8.31
CA ARG A 487 -40.09 34.56 -7.94
C ARG A 487 -40.30 34.73 -6.45
N GLU A 488 -41.45 35.23 -6.05
CA GLU A 488 -41.95 34.97 -4.70
C GLU A 488 -42.53 33.56 -4.60
N VAL A 489 -42.42 32.93 -3.43
CA VAL A 489 -43.26 31.77 -3.12
C VAL A 489 -44.69 32.28 -2.96
N LYS A 490 -45.54 32.00 -3.96
CA LYS A 490 -46.93 32.44 -4.00
C LYS A 490 -47.64 32.04 -2.71
N GLN A 491 -47.98 33.03 -1.89
CA GLN A 491 -48.69 32.77 -0.64
C GLN A 491 -50.15 32.42 -0.93
N LEU A 492 -50.64 31.37 -0.30
CA LEU A 492 -51.99 30.85 -0.51
C LEU A 492 -53.04 31.94 -0.23
N GLY A 493 -53.90 32.20 -1.20
CA GLY A 493 -54.87 33.30 -1.20
C GLY A 493 -54.32 34.67 -1.64
N TRP A 494 -53.01 34.91 -1.63
CA TRP A 494 -52.44 36.17 -2.13
C TRP A 494 -52.32 36.18 -3.67
N THR A 495 -52.40 37.37 -4.24
CA THR A 495 -52.38 37.65 -5.68
C THR A 495 -51.54 38.89 -5.94
N GLN A 496 -50.62 38.78 -6.90
CA GLN A 496 -49.73 39.86 -7.33
C GLN A 496 -50.50 40.94 -8.10
N THR A 497 -50.09 42.19 -7.95
CA THR A 497 -50.75 43.37 -8.54
C THR A 497 -49.87 44.13 -9.53
N ASN A 498 -48.55 44.10 -9.33
CA ASN A 498 -47.60 44.94 -10.06
C ASN A 498 -46.88 44.24 -11.23
N GLN A 499 -47.16 42.95 -11.47
CA GLN A 499 -46.55 42.18 -12.55
C GLN A 499 -47.54 41.16 -13.14
N THR A 500 -47.59 41.05 -14.47
CA THR A 500 -48.51 40.13 -15.18
C THR A 500 -47.96 38.71 -15.32
N ASP A 501 -46.65 38.56 -15.28
CA ASP A 501 -45.98 37.35 -15.77
C ASP A 501 -45.57 36.38 -14.63
N LEU A 502 -45.80 36.76 -13.37
CA LEU A 502 -45.49 36.00 -12.14
C LEU A 502 -43.99 35.72 -11.87
N TYR A 503 -43.07 36.30 -12.64
CA TYR A 503 -41.63 36.20 -12.43
C TYR A 503 -40.87 37.39 -13.02
N TYR A 504 -39.68 37.66 -12.49
CA TYR A 504 -38.68 38.51 -13.16
C TYR A 504 -37.56 37.65 -13.72
N THR A 505 -37.39 37.58 -15.05
CA THR A 505 -36.12 37.10 -15.60
C THR A 505 -35.09 38.20 -15.52
N VAL A 506 -34.11 38.02 -14.64
CA VAL A 506 -33.02 38.93 -14.37
C VAL A 506 -31.74 38.34 -14.93
N GLN A 507 -31.22 38.93 -16.00
CA GLN A 507 -29.83 38.71 -16.39
C GLN A 507 -28.96 39.37 -15.31
N VAL A 508 -28.12 38.60 -14.63
CA VAL A 508 -27.17 39.09 -13.64
C VAL A 508 -25.78 38.77 -14.15
N ALA A 509 -25.06 39.79 -14.60
CA ALA A 509 -23.65 39.66 -14.91
C ALA A 509 -22.83 39.50 -13.61
N GLU A 510 -21.58 39.08 -13.76
CA GLU A 510 -20.61 38.95 -12.68
C GLU A 510 -20.53 40.23 -11.84
N SER A 511 -20.58 40.07 -10.52
CA SER A 511 -20.56 41.17 -9.53
C SER A 511 -21.65 42.24 -9.70
N GLN A 512 -22.70 42.00 -10.50
CA GLN A 512 -23.76 42.98 -10.74
C GLN A 512 -24.73 43.11 -9.55
N THR A 513 -25.08 44.36 -9.20
CA THR A 513 -26.26 44.64 -8.37
C THR A 513 -27.45 44.94 -9.28
N VAL A 514 -28.47 44.08 -9.27
CA VAL A 514 -29.76 44.37 -9.90
C VAL A 514 -30.80 44.72 -8.85
N SER A 515 -31.16 45.99 -8.78
CA SER A 515 -32.11 46.54 -7.79
C SER A 515 -33.45 46.90 -8.41
N GLY A 516 -34.52 46.80 -7.64
CA GLY A 516 -35.87 47.21 -8.05
C GLY A 516 -36.74 46.06 -8.54
N ILE A 517 -36.33 44.82 -8.28
CA ILE A 517 -37.16 43.62 -8.42
C ILE A 517 -38.18 43.66 -7.29
N ASN A 518 -39.43 44.00 -7.58
CA ASN A 518 -40.35 44.58 -6.61
C ASN A 518 -41.70 43.88 -6.74
N TRP A 519 -42.42 43.68 -5.62
CA TRP A 519 -43.65 42.87 -5.60
C TRP A 519 -44.75 43.55 -4.79
N GLY A 520 -45.87 43.86 -5.44
CA GLY A 520 -47.11 44.28 -4.81
C GLY A 520 -48.08 43.10 -4.73
N ASN A 521 -48.67 42.87 -3.55
CA ASN A 521 -49.55 41.72 -3.30
C ASN A 521 -50.80 42.08 -2.48
N PHE A 522 -51.94 41.45 -2.81
CA PHE A 522 -53.19 41.53 -2.04
C PHE A 522 -53.79 40.14 -1.73
N LEU A 523 -54.59 40.01 -0.67
CA LEU A 523 -55.17 38.73 -0.20
C LEU A 523 -56.65 38.52 -0.59
N ALA A 524 -56.97 37.36 -1.16
CA ALA A 524 -58.31 36.82 -1.45
C ALA A 524 -58.64 35.59 -0.55
N GLN A 525 -59.93 35.22 -0.43
CA GLN A 525 -60.45 34.42 0.72
C GLN A 525 -60.63 32.90 0.44
N PRO A 526 -60.69 32.00 1.48
CA PRO A 526 -60.24 30.60 1.32
C PRO A 526 -61.20 29.42 1.74
N ALA A 527 -60.86 28.17 1.38
CA ALA A 527 -61.66 26.90 1.37
C ALA A 527 -61.00 25.68 2.11
N THR A 528 -61.46 24.41 1.99
CA THR A 528 -60.91 23.23 2.77
C THR A 528 -61.06 21.82 2.13
N ILE A 529 -60.10 20.91 2.38
CA ILE A 529 -60.14 19.44 2.10
C ILE A 529 -59.90 18.63 3.40
N SER A 530 -60.53 17.46 3.58
CA SER A 530 -60.22 16.53 4.70
C SER A 530 -60.38 15.03 4.38
N GLY A 531 -59.79 14.19 5.22
CA GLY A 531 -59.65 12.76 4.96
C GLY A 531 -59.25 11.88 6.15
N THR A 532 -58.99 10.60 5.88
CA THR A 532 -58.51 9.61 6.88
C THR A 532 -57.56 8.58 6.25
N LYS A 533 -56.39 8.39 6.85
CA LYS A 533 -55.44 7.30 6.61
C LYS A 533 -55.79 6.12 7.51
N TRP A 534 -55.86 4.91 6.96
CA TRP A 534 -56.09 3.69 7.76
C TRP A 534 -55.17 2.54 7.36
N ASN A 535 -55.13 1.52 8.24
CA ASN A 535 -54.51 0.23 8.00
C ASN A 535 -55.57 -0.71 7.40
N ASP A 536 -55.42 -1.03 6.13
CA ASP A 536 -56.28 -1.94 5.39
C ASP A 536 -55.87 -3.38 5.72
N LEU A 537 -56.39 -3.88 6.84
CA LEU A 537 -55.97 -5.13 7.47
C LEU A 537 -56.38 -6.36 6.64
N ASN A 538 -57.37 -6.20 5.77
CA ASN A 538 -57.91 -7.27 4.94
C ASN A 538 -57.59 -7.10 3.43
N GLN A 539 -56.94 -6.00 3.06
CA GLN A 539 -56.48 -5.62 1.71
C GLN A 539 -57.62 -5.46 0.69
N ASN A 540 -58.82 -5.06 1.13
CA ASN A 540 -59.99 -4.91 0.25
C ASN A 540 -60.18 -3.50 -0.34
N ALA A 541 -59.31 -2.53 0.01
CA ALA A 541 -59.36 -1.13 -0.39
C ALA A 541 -60.60 -0.33 0.09
N VAL A 542 -61.31 -0.82 1.12
CA VAL A 542 -62.50 -0.22 1.72
C VAL A 542 -62.30 -0.04 3.22
N LEU A 543 -62.48 1.18 3.74
CA LEU A 543 -62.41 1.47 5.16
C LEU A 543 -63.54 0.77 5.93
N ASP A 544 -63.23 -0.36 6.57
CA ASP A 544 -64.18 -1.21 7.28
C ASP A 544 -64.28 -0.87 8.78
N SER A 545 -65.43 -1.22 9.39
CA SER A 545 -65.67 -1.00 10.82
C SER A 545 -64.82 -1.95 11.68
N GLY A 546 -63.65 -1.49 12.10
CA GLY A 546 -62.69 -2.23 12.92
C GLY A 546 -61.24 -1.97 12.51
N GLU A 547 -61.02 -1.34 11.36
CA GLU A 547 -59.71 -0.97 10.87
C GLU A 547 -59.18 0.29 11.57
N PRO A 548 -57.94 0.28 12.11
CA PRO A 548 -57.40 1.42 12.83
C PRO A 548 -56.94 2.52 11.87
N GLY A 549 -57.18 3.76 12.25
CA GLY A 549 -56.52 4.91 11.64
C GLY A 549 -55.01 4.85 11.88
N LEU A 550 -54.21 5.23 10.89
CA LEU A 550 -52.74 5.26 11.01
C LEU A 550 -52.29 6.69 11.30
N ALA A 551 -51.71 6.88 12.48
CA ALA A 551 -51.18 8.15 12.97
C ALA A 551 -49.75 8.40 12.49
N GLY A 552 -49.33 9.67 12.36
CA GLY A 552 -47.95 10.01 12.00
C GLY A 552 -47.64 9.89 10.50
N TRP A 553 -48.64 9.69 9.64
CA TRP A 553 -48.46 9.63 8.19
C TRP A 553 -48.58 11.01 7.56
N THR A 554 -47.60 11.37 6.73
CA THR A 554 -47.60 12.64 6.00
C THR A 554 -48.46 12.54 4.75
N ILE A 555 -49.54 13.31 4.72
CA ILE A 555 -50.40 13.52 3.55
C ILE A 555 -50.04 14.89 2.98
N TYR A 556 -50.00 15.04 1.66
CA TYR A 556 -49.63 16.28 1.00
C TYR A 556 -50.48 16.57 -0.24
N LEU A 557 -50.41 17.83 -0.68
CA LEU A 557 -50.99 18.28 -1.94
C LEU A 557 -49.88 18.29 -3.00
N ASP A 558 -49.96 17.33 -3.91
CA ASP A 558 -48.99 17.05 -4.98
C ASP A 558 -49.23 18.07 -6.11
N GLU A 559 -48.47 19.17 -6.12
CA GLU A 559 -48.72 20.32 -7.00
C GLU A 559 -48.16 20.10 -8.42
N ASN A 560 -47.09 19.31 -8.56
CA ASN A 560 -46.43 19.02 -9.83
C ASN A 560 -46.82 17.67 -10.46
N GLY A 561 -47.47 16.78 -9.71
CA GLY A 561 -47.95 15.47 -10.15
C GLY A 561 -46.89 14.35 -10.16
N ASN A 562 -45.74 14.54 -9.52
CA ASN A 562 -44.61 13.59 -9.55
C ASN A 562 -44.73 12.43 -8.54
N SER A 563 -45.70 12.50 -7.61
CA SER A 563 -45.89 11.52 -6.51
C SER A 563 -44.72 11.39 -5.52
N GLN A 564 -43.98 12.46 -5.31
CA GLN A 564 -43.03 12.68 -4.21
C GLN A 564 -43.46 13.93 -3.41
N LEU A 565 -43.08 14.01 -2.14
CA LEU A 565 -43.32 15.23 -1.34
C LEU A 565 -42.16 16.19 -1.54
N ASP A 566 -42.43 17.31 -2.22
CA ASP A 566 -41.43 18.34 -2.50
C ASP A 566 -41.42 19.49 -1.46
N THR A 567 -40.29 20.18 -1.35
CA THR A 567 -40.06 21.20 -0.29
C THR A 567 -40.76 22.52 -0.58
N GLY A 568 -42.05 22.56 -0.29
CA GLY A 568 -42.90 23.73 -0.48
C GLY A 568 -44.37 23.34 -0.57
N GLU A 569 -44.64 22.09 -0.92
CA GLU A 569 -45.98 21.52 -0.99
C GLU A 569 -46.68 21.50 0.37
N LEU A 570 -47.97 21.80 0.35
CA LEU A 570 -48.76 21.83 1.57
C LEU A 570 -48.97 20.41 2.09
N SER A 571 -48.35 20.10 3.22
CA SER A 571 -48.44 18.80 3.89
C SER A 571 -49.04 18.90 5.30
N THR A 572 -49.54 17.78 5.79
CA THR A 572 -50.12 17.62 7.13
C THR A 572 -49.89 16.19 7.61
N VAL A 573 -49.86 15.99 8.91
CA VAL A 573 -49.60 14.68 9.53
C VAL A 573 -50.88 14.16 10.17
N THR A 574 -51.18 12.88 9.96
CA THR A 574 -52.40 12.26 10.48
C THR A 574 -52.41 12.16 12.01
N ASP A 575 -53.57 12.43 12.61
CA ASP A 575 -53.78 12.35 14.06
C ASP A 575 -53.83 10.90 14.59
N GLU A 576 -53.96 10.74 15.90
CA GLU A 576 -54.10 9.43 16.58
C GLU A 576 -55.29 8.57 16.10
N GLN A 577 -56.21 9.14 15.32
CA GLN A 577 -57.34 8.43 14.68
C GLN A 577 -57.19 8.36 13.15
N GLY A 578 -56.00 8.66 12.62
CA GLY A 578 -55.65 8.64 11.22
C GLY A 578 -56.19 9.83 10.41
N LYS A 579 -56.80 10.84 11.04
CA LYS A 579 -57.48 11.92 10.31
C LYS A 579 -56.51 13.03 9.92
N TYR A 580 -56.84 13.71 8.82
CA TYR A 580 -56.10 14.87 8.34
C TYR A 580 -57.03 15.90 7.68
N SER A 581 -56.57 17.15 7.60
CA SER A 581 -57.28 18.23 6.90
C SER A 581 -56.35 19.34 6.42
N PHE A 582 -56.63 19.86 5.24
CA PHE A 582 -56.03 21.05 4.64
C PHE A 582 -57.03 22.20 4.67
N THR A 583 -56.83 23.17 5.56
CA THR A 583 -57.69 24.36 5.70
C THR A 583 -57.07 25.58 5.03
N ASN A 584 -57.92 26.53 4.63
CA ASN A 584 -57.57 27.78 3.96
C ASN A 584 -57.05 27.63 2.51
N LEU A 585 -57.52 26.63 1.78
CA LEU A 585 -57.16 26.40 0.37
C LEU A 585 -57.71 27.45 -0.59
N ALA A 586 -57.02 27.69 -1.70
CA ALA A 586 -57.57 28.50 -2.78
C ALA A 586 -58.61 27.67 -3.59
N PRO A 587 -59.53 28.31 -4.32
CA PRO A 587 -60.31 27.60 -5.34
C PRO A 587 -59.40 27.08 -6.45
N GLY A 588 -59.46 25.79 -6.76
CA GLY A 588 -58.52 25.14 -7.67
C GLY A 588 -58.67 23.62 -7.70
N ASN A 589 -57.89 22.96 -8.56
CA ASN A 589 -57.77 21.50 -8.58
C ASN A 589 -56.49 21.10 -7.83
N TYR A 590 -56.59 20.09 -6.97
CA TYR A 590 -55.52 19.57 -6.13
C TYR A 590 -55.36 18.08 -6.39
N GLN A 591 -54.13 17.58 -6.52
CA GLN A 591 -53.87 16.16 -6.24
C GLN A 591 -53.58 16.04 -4.75
N VAL A 592 -54.18 15.05 -4.11
CA VAL A 592 -53.88 14.68 -2.73
C VAL A 592 -53.13 13.35 -2.79
N ASN A 593 -52.00 13.27 -2.08
CA ASN A 593 -51.08 12.14 -2.12
C ASN A 593 -50.48 11.88 -0.73
N VAL A 594 -49.75 10.78 -0.55
CA VAL A 594 -49.20 10.33 0.74
C VAL A 594 -47.75 9.91 0.59
N VAL A 595 -46.91 10.26 1.57
CA VAL A 595 -45.50 9.82 1.58
C VAL A 595 -45.45 8.32 1.84
N ASN A 596 -45.02 7.56 0.83
CA ASN A 596 -44.83 6.12 0.95
C ASN A 596 -43.76 5.81 2.00
N GLN A 597 -44.05 4.85 2.89
CA GLN A 597 -43.12 4.40 3.93
C GLN A 597 -42.49 3.06 3.55
N ASN A 598 -41.17 2.92 3.73
CA ASN A 598 -40.47 1.66 3.47
C ASN A 598 -41.06 0.52 4.32
N GLY A 599 -41.44 -0.56 3.66
CA GLY A 599 -42.14 -1.67 4.29
C GLY A 599 -43.67 -1.53 4.34
N TRP A 600 -44.28 -0.58 3.62
CA TRP A 600 -45.73 -0.49 3.44
C TRP A 600 -46.14 -0.44 1.96
N GLN A 601 -47.39 -0.76 1.67
CA GLN A 601 -48.00 -0.71 0.34
C GLN A 601 -49.39 -0.09 0.40
N GLN A 602 -49.70 0.75 -0.58
CA GLN A 602 -51.01 1.38 -0.71
C GLN A 602 -52.04 0.44 -1.35
N THR A 603 -53.25 0.41 -0.80
CA THR A 603 -54.42 -0.27 -1.40
C THR A 603 -55.46 0.70 -1.93
N GLN A 604 -55.57 1.89 -1.33
CA GLN A 604 -56.54 2.90 -1.74
C GLN A 604 -55.94 4.31 -1.61
N PRO A 605 -56.08 5.19 -2.63
CA PRO A 605 -56.64 4.91 -3.94
C PRO A 605 -55.72 4.02 -4.79
N VAL A 606 -56.30 3.11 -5.58
CA VAL A 606 -55.54 2.23 -6.50
C VAL A 606 -54.73 3.03 -7.54
N SER A 607 -55.10 4.29 -7.79
CA SER A 607 -54.40 5.23 -8.69
C SER A 607 -53.16 5.90 -8.08
N GLY A 608 -52.79 5.61 -6.83
CA GLY A 608 -51.72 6.34 -6.13
C GLY A 608 -52.23 7.63 -5.44
N SER A 609 -52.95 8.49 -6.17
CA SER A 609 -53.43 9.78 -5.67
C SER A 609 -54.92 10.03 -5.92
N TYR A 610 -55.45 11.10 -5.32
CA TYR A 610 -56.81 11.62 -5.51
C TYR A 610 -56.82 13.01 -6.14
N SER A 611 -57.54 13.18 -7.26
CA SER A 611 -57.81 14.51 -7.82
C SER A 611 -59.06 15.14 -7.21
N VAL A 612 -58.94 16.33 -6.62
CA VAL A 612 -60.03 17.04 -5.91
C VAL A 612 -60.17 18.47 -6.45
N ALA A 613 -61.35 18.84 -6.92
CA ALA A 613 -61.67 20.20 -7.35
C ALA A 613 -62.36 20.98 -6.21
N LEU A 614 -61.97 22.25 -6.00
CA LEU A 614 -62.54 23.17 -5.02
C LEU A 614 -63.06 24.46 -5.66
N SER A 615 -64.27 24.84 -5.28
CA SER A 615 -64.88 26.15 -5.52
C SER A 615 -64.60 27.11 -4.34
N PRO A 616 -64.86 28.43 -4.49
CA PRO A 616 -64.89 29.35 -3.36
C PRO A 616 -65.85 28.88 -2.26
N ASP A 617 -65.44 29.00 -1.00
CA ASP A 617 -66.14 28.54 0.22
C ASP A 617 -66.45 27.01 0.29
N GLU A 618 -65.81 26.16 -0.52
CA GLU A 618 -66.10 24.71 -0.55
C GLU A 618 -65.34 23.89 0.52
N VAL A 619 -65.97 22.81 1.01
CA VAL A 619 -65.38 21.84 1.95
C VAL A 619 -65.59 20.42 1.43
N VAL A 620 -64.51 19.76 1.01
CA VAL A 620 -64.54 18.37 0.50
C VAL A 620 -63.97 17.41 1.55
N ASN A 621 -64.68 16.30 1.79
CA ASN A 621 -64.33 15.31 2.82
C ASN A 621 -64.24 13.89 2.23
N ASN A 622 -63.74 12.93 3.02
CA ASN A 622 -63.59 11.50 2.69
C ASN A 622 -62.54 11.17 1.61
N ILE A 623 -61.51 12.00 1.48
CA ILE A 623 -60.31 11.67 0.71
C ILE A 623 -59.48 10.73 1.59
N ASN A 624 -59.56 9.41 1.39
CA ASN A 624 -59.09 8.46 2.40
C ASN A 624 -58.02 7.50 1.84
N PHE A 625 -56.92 7.27 2.58
CA PHE A 625 -55.80 6.45 2.13
C PHE A 625 -55.62 5.14 2.92
N GLY A 626 -55.87 3.99 2.27
CA GLY A 626 -55.67 2.65 2.83
C GLY A 626 -54.29 2.08 2.49
N HIS A 627 -53.58 1.49 3.45
CA HIS A 627 -52.31 0.78 3.23
C HIS A 627 -52.22 -0.48 4.11
N TYR A 628 -51.40 -1.44 3.71
CA TYR A 628 -50.97 -2.59 4.53
C TYR A 628 -49.43 -2.67 4.61
N GLU A 629 -48.92 -3.43 5.57
CA GLU A 629 -47.48 -3.61 5.79
C GLU A 629 -46.91 -4.76 4.93
N LEU A 630 -45.78 -4.53 4.26
CA LEU A 630 -45.03 -5.53 3.50
C LEU A 630 -44.40 -6.58 4.41
N LYS A 631 -44.35 -7.82 3.91
CA LYS A 631 -43.60 -8.89 4.56
C LYS A 631 -42.10 -8.62 4.42
N LYS A 632 -41.43 -8.61 5.57
CA LYS A 632 -39.97 -8.47 5.69
C LYS A 632 -39.25 -9.70 5.12
N GLY A 633 -38.02 -9.51 4.66
CA GLY A 633 -37.14 -10.57 4.15
C GLY A 633 -36.17 -11.11 5.21
N GLU A 634 -35.39 -12.12 4.82
CA GLU A 634 -34.37 -12.74 5.65
C GLU A 634 -33.10 -13.07 4.85
N ILE A 635 -31.93 -12.93 5.49
CA ILE A 635 -30.65 -13.49 5.02
C ILE A 635 -30.25 -14.60 5.99
N ARG A 636 -29.86 -15.76 5.46
CA ARG A 636 -29.48 -16.95 6.22
C ARG A 636 -28.19 -17.55 5.69
N GLY A 637 -27.47 -18.19 6.58
CA GLY A 637 -26.18 -18.78 6.27
C GLY A 637 -25.73 -19.78 7.32
N ILE A 638 -24.62 -20.44 7.03
CA ILE A 638 -23.92 -21.32 7.96
C ILE A 638 -22.50 -20.81 8.11
N LYS A 639 -22.00 -20.83 9.35
CA LYS A 639 -20.57 -20.79 9.63
C LYS A 639 -20.10 -22.18 10.06
N TRP A 640 -18.99 -22.68 9.53
CA TRP A 640 -18.47 -24.01 9.87
C TRP A 640 -16.99 -23.98 10.19
N ASN A 641 -16.56 -25.03 10.89
CA ASN A 641 -15.16 -25.35 11.08
C ASN A 641 -14.74 -26.07 9.81
N ASP A 642 -13.99 -25.35 9.00
CA ASP A 642 -13.31 -25.85 7.82
C ASP A 642 -12.09 -26.64 8.31
N LEU A 643 -12.13 -27.96 8.13
CA LEU A 643 -11.18 -28.88 8.77
C LEU A 643 -9.94 -29.16 7.92
N ASP A 644 -10.02 -28.99 6.60
CA ASP A 644 -8.92 -29.18 5.66
C ASP A 644 -8.47 -27.86 4.99
N GLY A 645 -9.21 -26.78 5.18
CA GLY A 645 -8.88 -25.42 4.73
C GLY A 645 -9.35 -25.10 3.32
N ASP A 646 -10.07 -26.00 2.64
CA ASP A 646 -10.37 -25.88 1.21
C ASP A 646 -11.41 -24.79 0.86
N GLY A 647 -12.11 -24.26 1.86
CA GLY A 647 -13.14 -23.22 1.70
C GLY A 647 -14.50 -23.75 1.26
N ILE A 648 -14.71 -25.06 1.22
CA ILE A 648 -15.91 -25.77 0.78
C ILE A 648 -16.49 -26.56 1.95
N ARG A 649 -17.79 -26.43 2.20
CA ARG A 649 -18.41 -27.14 3.33
C ARG A 649 -18.63 -28.62 3.05
N ASP A 650 -17.79 -29.48 3.62
CA ASP A 650 -17.71 -30.89 3.28
C ASP A 650 -18.36 -31.87 4.29
N GLN A 651 -18.37 -33.18 3.99
CA GLN A 651 -19.22 -34.17 4.68
C GLN A 651 -18.61 -34.71 6.00
N GLY A 652 -18.30 -33.81 6.91
CA GLY A 652 -17.84 -34.07 8.28
C GLY A 652 -17.82 -32.82 9.15
N GLU A 653 -17.92 -31.65 8.50
CA GLU A 653 -17.58 -30.37 9.06
C GLU A 653 -18.67 -29.78 9.97
N PRO A 654 -18.36 -29.59 11.27
CA PRO A 654 -19.33 -29.09 12.22
C PRO A 654 -19.57 -27.58 12.01
N GLY A 655 -20.82 -27.17 12.14
CA GLY A 655 -21.13 -25.74 12.22
C GLY A 655 -20.57 -25.12 13.49
N LEU A 656 -20.02 -23.91 13.42
CA LEU A 656 -19.40 -23.22 14.55
C LEU A 656 -20.44 -22.42 15.34
N PRO A 657 -20.70 -22.73 16.64
CA PRO A 657 -21.73 -22.09 17.43
C PRO A 657 -21.24 -20.83 18.17
N GLY A 658 -22.10 -19.82 18.31
CA GLY A 658 -21.82 -18.61 19.09
C GLY A 658 -20.86 -17.62 18.43
N MET A 659 -20.60 -17.78 17.13
CA MET A 659 -19.78 -16.88 16.33
C MET A 659 -20.63 -15.71 15.83
N THR A 660 -20.03 -14.53 15.68
CA THR A 660 -20.75 -13.31 15.28
C THR A 660 -20.63 -13.08 13.77
N ILE A 661 -21.77 -13.06 13.08
CA ILE A 661 -21.91 -12.53 11.72
C ILE A 661 -22.65 -11.19 11.83
N TYR A 662 -22.33 -10.20 11.00
CA TYR A 662 -22.97 -8.90 11.01
C TYR A 662 -23.24 -8.35 9.60
N LEU A 663 -24.11 -7.35 9.55
CA LEU A 663 -24.40 -6.57 8.36
C LEU A 663 -23.57 -5.30 8.41
N ASP A 664 -22.46 -5.31 7.68
CA ASP A 664 -21.54 -4.18 7.55
C ASP A 664 -22.22 -3.07 6.73
N GLN A 665 -22.53 -1.95 7.38
CA GLN A 665 -23.27 -0.83 6.78
C GLN A 665 -22.36 0.25 6.20
N ASN A 666 -21.08 0.28 6.59
CA ASN A 666 -20.11 1.27 6.15
C ASN A 666 -18.93 0.68 5.35
N GLN A 667 -18.91 -0.64 5.18
CA GLN A 667 -17.95 -1.43 4.40
C GLN A 667 -16.51 -1.32 4.92
N ASN A 668 -16.34 -1.26 6.24
CA ASN A 668 -15.02 -1.12 6.88
C ASN A 668 -14.42 -2.44 7.41
N GLY A 669 -15.13 -3.56 7.26
CA GLY A 669 -14.66 -4.88 7.73
C GLY A 669 -14.62 -5.02 9.26
N ARG A 670 -15.30 -4.16 10.02
CA ARG A 670 -15.38 -4.18 11.49
C ARG A 670 -16.81 -3.98 11.98
N LEU A 671 -17.20 -4.73 13.02
CA LEU A 671 -18.50 -4.56 13.65
C LEU A 671 -18.57 -3.23 14.45
N ASP A 672 -19.38 -2.30 13.97
CA ASP A 672 -19.57 -0.98 14.55
C ASP A 672 -20.81 -0.87 15.47
N ASN A 673 -20.78 0.11 16.39
CA ASN A 673 -21.86 0.33 17.36
C ASN A 673 -23.12 0.93 16.71
N GLY A 674 -24.01 0.05 16.27
CA GLY A 674 -25.29 0.38 15.64
C GLY A 674 -25.72 -0.65 14.58
N GLU A 675 -24.77 -1.48 14.15
CA GLU A 675 -24.99 -2.48 13.12
C GLU A 675 -25.76 -3.71 13.61
N ILE A 676 -26.35 -4.43 12.65
CA ILE A 676 -27.16 -5.62 12.94
C ILE A 676 -26.24 -6.83 12.94
N SER A 677 -26.11 -7.51 14.08
CA SER A 677 -25.37 -8.75 14.23
C SER A 677 -26.25 -9.93 14.67
N ALA A 678 -25.80 -11.13 14.33
CA ALA A 678 -26.42 -12.41 14.67
C ALA A 678 -25.35 -13.37 15.20
N LEU A 679 -25.71 -14.16 16.21
CA LEU A 679 -24.88 -15.27 16.69
C LEU A 679 -25.33 -16.57 16.01
N THR A 680 -24.36 -17.39 15.61
CA THR A 680 -24.61 -18.72 15.04
C THR A 680 -25.15 -19.71 16.07
N ASP A 681 -26.03 -20.62 15.63
CA ASP A 681 -26.63 -21.66 16.47
C ASP A 681 -25.73 -22.90 16.62
N LYS A 682 -26.24 -23.93 17.30
CA LYS A 682 -25.50 -25.17 17.60
C LYS A 682 -25.03 -25.96 16.36
N ASP A 683 -25.59 -25.68 15.19
CA ASP A 683 -25.23 -26.31 13.90
C ASP A 683 -24.63 -25.26 12.94
N GLY A 684 -24.15 -24.13 13.47
CA GLY A 684 -23.51 -23.05 12.72
C GLY A 684 -24.46 -22.09 12.00
N ASN A 685 -25.78 -22.30 12.06
CA ASN A 685 -26.71 -21.46 11.28
C ASN A 685 -26.85 -20.07 11.91
N TYR A 686 -26.88 -19.04 11.08
CA TYR A 686 -27.31 -17.70 11.48
C TYR A 686 -28.43 -17.21 10.56
N ALA A 687 -29.21 -16.25 11.07
CA ALA A 687 -30.29 -15.63 10.31
C ALA A 687 -30.51 -14.17 10.74
N PHE A 688 -30.40 -13.26 9.77
CA PHE A 688 -30.90 -11.91 9.88
C PHE A 688 -32.36 -11.90 9.46
N THR A 689 -33.27 -11.66 10.42
CA THR A 689 -34.71 -11.65 10.20
C THR A 689 -35.28 -10.23 10.28
N ASN A 690 -36.50 -10.03 9.76
CA ASN A 690 -37.16 -8.74 9.68
C ASN A 690 -36.42 -7.68 8.81
N LEU A 691 -35.60 -8.11 7.86
CA LEU A 691 -34.87 -7.21 6.96
C LEU A 691 -35.82 -6.50 5.99
N THR A 692 -35.44 -5.28 5.62
CA THR A 692 -36.28 -4.44 4.76
C THR A 692 -36.02 -4.79 3.29
N PRO A 693 -37.02 -5.29 2.56
CA PRO A 693 -36.85 -5.61 1.15
C PRO A 693 -36.62 -4.35 0.32
N GLY A 694 -35.86 -4.48 -0.78
CA GLY A 694 -35.44 -3.41 -1.68
C GLY A 694 -34.04 -2.85 -1.43
N ILE A 695 -33.35 -3.29 -0.37
CA ILE A 695 -32.01 -2.84 0.03
C ILE A 695 -30.96 -3.92 -0.27
N THR A 696 -29.74 -3.50 -0.59
CA THR A 696 -28.54 -4.35 -0.65
C THR A 696 -27.81 -4.30 0.70
N TYR A 697 -27.38 -5.46 1.19
CA TYR A 697 -26.74 -5.68 2.48
C TYR A 697 -25.36 -6.32 2.26
N THR A 698 -24.31 -5.72 2.81
CA THR A 698 -23.01 -6.40 2.96
C THR A 698 -23.04 -7.28 4.20
N VAL A 699 -22.48 -8.48 4.13
CA VAL A 699 -22.46 -9.47 5.22
C VAL A 699 -21.02 -9.87 5.48
N ALA A 700 -20.59 -9.74 6.74
CA ALA A 700 -19.22 -9.97 7.17
C ALA A 700 -19.19 -10.75 8.50
N GLU A 701 -18.04 -11.34 8.82
CA GLU A 701 -17.83 -12.03 10.10
C GLU A 701 -16.95 -11.24 11.06
N VAL A 702 -17.13 -11.43 12.36
CA VAL A 702 -16.11 -11.03 13.34
C VAL A 702 -15.14 -12.20 13.51
N LEU A 703 -14.02 -12.14 12.79
CA LEU A 703 -12.95 -13.13 12.88
C LEU A 703 -12.48 -13.26 14.34
N GLN A 704 -12.43 -14.50 14.84
CA GLN A 704 -11.99 -14.77 16.21
C GLN A 704 -10.49 -14.99 16.27
N ALA A 705 -9.89 -14.68 17.43
CA ALA A 705 -8.49 -15.02 17.68
C ALA A 705 -8.27 -16.53 17.52
N ASN A 706 -7.18 -16.91 16.86
CA ASN A 706 -6.80 -18.29 16.53
C ASN A 706 -7.78 -19.00 15.55
N TRP A 707 -8.47 -18.22 14.72
CA TRP A 707 -9.21 -18.68 13.55
C TRP A 707 -8.81 -17.83 12.34
N ALA A 708 -8.67 -18.46 11.19
CA ALA A 708 -8.49 -17.80 9.91
C ALA A 708 -9.69 -18.13 8.99
N GLN A 709 -10.00 -17.23 8.06
CA GLN A 709 -11.19 -17.37 7.21
C GLN A 709 -10.84 -18.07 5.90
N THR A 710 -11.58 -19.13 5.57
CA THR A 710 -11.44 -19.91 4.34
C THR A 710 -12.64 -19.76 3.40
N THR A 711 -13.78 -19.21 3.84
CA THR A 711 -14.87 -18.86 2.90
C THR A 711 -15.48 -17.50 3.20
N PRO A 712 -15.68 -16.63 2.18
CA PRO A 712 -15.18 -16.78 0.79
C PRO A 712 -13.63 -16.69 0.70
N ARG A 713 -13.01 -17.61 -0.06
CA ARG A 713 -11.54 -17.77 -0.22
C ARG A 713 -10.98 -17.03 -1.44
N PHE A 714 -9.68 -16.75 -1.39
CA PHE A 714 -8.78 -16.72 -2.56
C PHE A 714 -8.68 -18.14 -3.13
N LEU A 715 -8.88 -18.34 -4.44
CA LEU A 715 -9.36 -19.63 -4.98
C LEU A 715 -8.44 -20.33 -6.00
N PHE A 716 -7.27 -19.76 -6.29
CA PHE A 716 -6.12 -20.40 -6.95
C PHE A 716 -4.89 -19.51 -6.71
N ASN A 717 -3.74 -20.11 -6.46
CA ASN A 717 -2.39 -19.57 -6.68
C ASN A 717 -1.60 -20.71 -7.32
N ALA A 718 -0.70 -20.45 -8.26
CA ALA A 718 0.19 -21.46 -8.81
C ALA A 718 1.60 -21.10 -8.42
N ASP A 719 2.24 -22.03 -7.73
CA ASP A 719 3.66 -22.00 -7.42
C ASP A 719 4.43 -22.77 -8.51
N PHE A 720 5.61 -22.29 -8.90
CA PHE A 720 6.46 -22.98 -9.88
C PHE A 720 7.83 -23.39 -9.34
N SER A 721 8.12 -23.09 -8.08
CA SER A 721 8.95 -24.01 -7.33
C SER A 721 8.12 -25.29 -7.10
N ASP A 722 8.70 -26.47 -7.35
CA ASP A 722 8.47 -27.52 -6.36
C ASP A 722 9.33 -27.06 -5.20
N ALA A 723 8.99 -27.47 -3.98
CA ALA A 723 9.71 -26.94 -2.84
C ALA A 723 11.10 -27.62 -2.70
N GLN A 724 11.80 -27.84 -3.81
CA GLN A 724 13.06 -28.54 -4.00
C GLN A 724 14.07 -27.61 -4.68
N GLY A 725 13.68 -26.33 -4.84
CA GLY A 725 14.34 -25.38 -5.75
C GLY A 725 14.27 -25.79 -7.22
N ASN A 726 13.47 -26.80 -7.58
CA ASN A 726 13.36 -27.34 -8.93
C ASN A 726 12.04 -26.93 -9.60
N ALA A 727 11.99 -27.11 -10.93
CA ALA A 727 10.94 -26.55 -11.75
C ALA A 727 9.65 -27.36 -11.74
N SER A 728 8.80 -27.09 -10.76
CA SER A 728 7.42 -27.56 -10.76
C SER A 728 6.56 -26.81 -11.76
N LEU A 729 5.42 -27.44 -11.97
CA LEU A 729 4.28 -26.90 -12.69
C LEU A 729 3.10 -27.16 -11.77
N ASP A 730 3.05 -26.62 -10.54
CA ASP A 730 1.91 -26.94 -9.68
C ASP A 730 0.62 -26.48 -10.37
N GLY A 731 -0.35 -27.39 -10.35
CA GLY A 731 -1.58 -27.23 -11.09
C GLY A 731 -1.41 -27.12 -12.61
N PHE A 732 -0.23 -27.30 -13.23
CA PHE A 732 0.03 -27.20 -14.69
C PHE A 732 0.71 -28.46 -15.28
N THR A 733 0.67 -28.58 -16.61
CA THR A 733 1.25 -29.71 -17.35
C THR A 733 1.81 -29.29 -18.71
N ILE A 734 3.03 -29.71 -19.05
CA ILE A 734 3.62 -29.55 -20.39
C ILE A 734 2.93 -30.50 -21.39
N ASP A 735 2.50 -29.98 -22.54
CA ASP A 735 1.81 -30.76 -23.58
C ASP A 735 2.86 -31.50 -24.45
N ASN A 736 2.88 -32.84 -24.34
CA ASN A 736 3.95 -33.82 -24.66
C ASN A 736 4.50 -33.90 -26.13
N ASN A 737 4.61 -32.80 -26.88
CA ASN A 737 5.27 -32.77 -28.19
C ASN A 737 6.44 -31.77 -28.28
N TYR A 738 6.79 -31.10 -27.17
CA TYR A 738 7.73 -29.98 -27.12
C TYR A 738 8.78 -30.18 -26.02
N ASN A 739 9.45 -31.34 -26.01
CA ASN A 739 10.55 -31.61 -25.09
C ASN A 739 11.75 -30.75 -25.49
N GLY A 740 12.09 -29.74 -24.67
CA GLY A 740 13.12 -28.76 -25.00
C GLY A 740 13.67 -27.99 -23.81
N LEU A 741 12.91 -27.01 -23.31
CA LEU A 741 13.49 -25.79 -22.72
C LEU A 741 12.69 -25.19 -21.53
N TRP A 742 12.10 -25.99 -20.65
CA TRP A 742 11.43 -25.48 -19.43
C TRP A 742 12.33 -25.71 -18.22
N HIS A 743 12.60 -24.66 -17.44
CA HIS A 743 13.32 -24.72 -16.14
C HIS A 743 12.98 -23.49 -15.27
N LEU A 744 13.33 -23.53 -13.98
CA LEU A 744 13.22 -22.37 -13.08
C LEU A 744 14.25 -21.30 -13.41
N SER A 745 13.93 -20.05 -13.14
CA SER A 745 14.89 -18.94 -13.21
C SER A 745 15.75 -18.89 -11.94
N THR A 746 17.04 -19.17 -12.06
CA THR A 746 17.99 -18.99 -10.93
C THR A 746 18.58 -17.57 -10.89
N GLY A 747 18.44 -16.80 -11.97
CA GLY A 747 19.14 -15.53 -12.17
C GLY A 747 18.35 -14.25 -11.89
N ARG A 748 17.03 -14.33 -11.59
CA ARG A 748 16.15 -13.14 -11.55
C ARG A 748 15.21 -13.00 -10.34
N GLY A 749 15.18 -13.97 -9.42
CA GLY A 749 14.32 -13.94 -8.22
C GLY A 749 14.41 -12.66 -7.38
N ASN A 750 15.60 -12.09 -7.21
CA ASN A 750 15.84 -10.92 -6.35
C ASN A 750 15.52 -9.55 -6.99
N GLN A 751 14.62 -9.47 -7.97
CA GLN A 751 14.08 -8.19 -8.50
C GLN A 751 12.76 -7.85 -7.77
N ALA A 752 12.39 -6.56 -7.69
CA ALA A 752 11.21 -6.17 -6.91
C ALA A 752 9.92 -6.27 -7.74
N GLY A 753 9.03 -7.20 -7.37
CA GLY A 753 7.71 -7.36 -8.01
C GLY A 753 7.13 -8.77 -7.95
N HIS A 754 7.95 -9.77 -7.66
CA HIS A 754 7.65 -11.21 -7.67
C HIS A 754 8.42 -11.93 -6.53
N SER A 755 8.24 -13.24 -6.37
CA SER A 755 8.92 -14.05 -5.35
C SER A 755 10.32 -14.51 -5.77
N ALA A 756 11.12 -14.95 -4.80
CA ALA A 756 12.55 -15.19 -5.00
C ALA A 756 12.86 -16.47 -5.81
N ASP A 757 11.96 -17.45 -5.84
CA ASP A 757 12.28 -18.81 -6.26
C ASP A 757 11.29 -19.43 -7.27
N ASP A 758 10.21 -18.72 -7.66
CA ASP A 758 9.02 -19.34 -8.29
C ASP A 758 8.80 -18.97 -9.78
N SER A 759 9.80 -18.41 -10.46
CA SER A 759 9.65 -17.93 -11.85
C SER A 759 9.92 -19.02 -12.91
N LEU A 760 8.87 -19.49 -13.59
CA LEU A 760 8.98 -20.50 -14.67
C LEU A 760 9.51 -19.90 -15.99
N TYR A 761 10.69 -20.33 -16.44
CA TYR A 761 11.33 -19.89 -17.70
C TYR A 761 11.18 -20.89 -18.86
N PHE A 762 11.07 -20.34 -20.08
CA PHE A 762 11.09 -21.05 -21.35
C PHE A 762 12.01 -20.40 -22.37
N GLY A 763 13.23 -20.90 -22.53
CA GLY A 763 14.21 -20.34 -23.48
C GLY A 763 15.51 -21.12 -23.61
N THR A 764 16.39 -20.69 -24.50
CA THR A 764 17.55 -21.50 -24.96
C THR A 764 18.75 -21.51 -24.01
N LYS A 765 18.85 -20.55 -23.08
CA LYS A 765 19.83 -20.52 -21.97
C LYS A 765 19.58 -19.29 -21.06
N GLU A 766 19.67 -19.49 -19.74
CA GLU A 766 19.82 -18.41 -18.76
C GLU A 766 21.27 -17.89 -18.70
N GLY A 767 21.44 -16.59 -18.47
CA GLY A 767 22.74 -15.95 -18.48
C GLY A 767 23.29 -15.67 -17.09
N ILE A 768 24.05 -16.61 -16.50
CA ILE A 768 25.44 -16.38 -16.05
C ILE A 768 26.15 -17.71 -15.69
N ASP A 769 25.50 -18.62 -14.95
CA ASP A 769 26.07 -19.93 -14.55
C ASP A 769 25.22 -21.13 -15.04
N GLY A 770 25.81 -22.33 -15.06
CA GLY A 770 25.14 -23.58 -15.51
C GLY A 770 25.44 -24.01 -16.96
N GLY A 771 25.89 -25.26 -17.15
CA GLY A 771 26.39 -25.78 -18.43
C GLY A 771 25.45 -26.76 -19.15
N GLY A 772 24.92 -26.38 -20.31
CA GLY A 772 24.16 -27.27 -21.21
C GLY A 772 24.37 -26.91 -22.69
N ASN A 773 24.55 -27.93 -23.55
CA ASN A 773 24.89 -27.74 -24.97
C ASN A 773 23.75 -28.19 -25.89
N TYR A 774 22.79 -27.29 -26.15
CA TYR A 774 21.60 -27.55 -26.97
C TYR A 774 21.49 -26.57 -28.15
N ASP A 775 22.10 -26.94 -29.26
CA ASP A 775 22.09 -26.16 -30.50
C ASP A 775 20.92 -26.60 -31.42
N VAL A 776 20.17 -25.62 -31.95
CA VAL A 776 19.13 -25.65 -33.02
C VAL A 776 17.85 -26.52 -32.88
N GLY A 777 16.71 -25.88 -32.60
CA GLY A 777 15.35 -26.44 -32.81
C GLY A 777 14.21 -25.41 -32.62
N SER A 778 13.07 -25.60 -33.28
CA SER A 778 11.89 -24.69 -33.19
C SER A 778 11.27 -24.67 -31.80
N THR A 779 11.04 -23.49 -31.25
CA THR A 779 10.72 -23.23 -29.83
C THR A 779 9.27 -22.81 -29.60
N SER A 780 8.31 -23.64 -30.05
CA SER A 780 6.93 -23.54 -29.56
C SER A 780 6.80 -24.33 -28.25
N GLY A 781 6.08 -23.81 -27.26
CA GLY A 781 5.89 -24.42 -25.95
C GLY A 781 4.43 -24.32 -25.50
N ARG A 782 4.00 -25.22 -24.59
CA ARG A 782 2.66 -25.14 -24.00
C ARG A 782 2.61 -25.75 -22.62
N ILE A 783 2.04 -24.99 -21.69
CA ILE A 783 1.56 -25.47 -20.39
C ILE A 783 0.03 -25.38 -20.29
N THR A 784 -0.61 -26.29 -19.56
CA THR A 784 -2.07 -26.32 -19.37
C THR A 784 -2.43 -26.71 -17.94
N SER A 785 -3.34 -25.96 -17.32
CA SER A 785 -3.71 -26.14 -15.92
C SER A 785 -4.58 -27.40 -15.67
N SER A 786 -4.66 -27.77 -14.41
CA SER A 786 -5.69 -28.59 -13.77
C SER A 786 -7.08 -27.92 -13.91
N GLU A 787 -8.16 -28.63 -13.55
CA GLU A 787 -9.50 -28.02 -13.58
C GLU A 787 -9.74 -27.11 -12.36
N ILE A 788 -9.80 -25.80 -12.59
CA ILE A 788 -10.12 -24.78 -11.57
C ILE A 788 -11.65 -24.61 -11.50
N SER A 789 -12.22 -24.50 -10.29
CA SER A 789 -13.67 -24.38 -10.09
C SER A 789 -14.08 -22.94 -9.78
N LEU A 790 -14.93 -22.34 -10.62
CA LEU A 790 -15.50 -20.99 -10.42
C LEU A 790 -16.93 -21.04 -9.83
N ILE A 791 -17.30 -22.16 -9.20
CA ILE A 791 -18.62 -22.33 -8.58
C ILE A 791 -18.67 -21.54 -7.27
N GLY A 792 -19.46 -20.48 -7.22
CA GLY A 792 -19.60 -19.60 -6.06
C GLY A 792 -18.86 -18.26 -6.17
N LEU A 793 -18.05 -18.08 -7.22
CA LEU A 793 -17.40 -16.80 -7.53
C LEU A 793 -18.26 -15.97 -8.49
N GLU A 794 -19.06 -15.04 -7.96
CA GLU A 794 -19.88 -14.13 -8.78
C GLU A 794 -19.05 -13.06 -9.51
N ASP A 795 -17.88 -12.70 -8.95
CA ASP A 795 -16.94 -11.69 -9.49
C ASP A 795 -15.51 -12.25 -9.70
N ALA A 796 -15.38 -13.41 -10.34
CA ALA A 796 -14.08 -14.09 -10.53
C ALA A 796 -13.10 -13.30 -11.42
N GLN A 797 -11.80 -13.34 -11.10
CA GLN A 797 -10.68 -12.78 -11.89
C GLN A 797 -9.49 -13.75 -11.89
N LEU A 798 -8.71 -13.78 -12.98
CA LEU A 798 -7.42 -14.48 -13.11
C LEU A 798 -6.31 -13.45 -13.22
N SER A 799 -5.30 -13.47 -12.35
CA SER A 799 -4.09 -12.63 -12.44
C SER A 799 -2.85 -13.51 -12.64
N PHE A 800 -1.79 -12.98 -13.24
CA PHE A 800 -0.47 -13.61 -13.35
C PHE A 800 0.57 -12.56 -13.78
N ASN A 801 1.82 -12.78 -13.39
CA ASN A 801 2.97 -12.03 -13.85
C ASN A 801 3.62 -12.73 -15.06
N TYR A 802 4.18 -11.95 -16.00
CA TYR A 802 4.97 -12.50 -17.10
C TYR A 802 6.04 -11.52 -17.60
N PHE A 803 7.11 -12.05 -18.18
CA PHE A 803 8.21 -11.28 -18.78
C PHE A 803 8.72 -11.99 -20.06
N LEU A 804 9.31 -11.25 -21.01
CA LEU A 804 9.97 -11.81 -22.18
C LEU A 804 11.38 -11.20 -22.31
N GLN A 805 12.38 -12.06 -22.40
CA GLN A 805 13.75 -11.67 -22.70
C GLN A 805 14.00 -11.80 -24.20
N THR A 806 14.12 -10.67 -24.91
CA THR A 806 14.46 -10.61 -26.36
C THR A 806 15.84 -10.03 -26.62
N GLU A 807 16.52 -10.50 -27.67
CA GLU A 807 17.79 -9.91 -28.12
C GLU A 807 17.60 -9.00 -29.36
N GLY A 808 17.03 -7.81 -29.14
CA GLY A 808 17.33 -6.65 -29.99
C GLY A 808 16.94 -6.71 -31.47
N GLY A 809 15.70 -7.11 -31.81
CA GLY A 809 15.05 -6.63 -33.04
C GLY A 809 14.40 -7.66 -33.97
N GLY A 810 13.34 -8.34 -33.52
CA GLY A 810 12.41 -9.13 -34.35
C GLY A 810 10.98 -9.06 -33.77
N PHE A 811 9.94 -9.09 -34.63
CA PHE A 811 8.53 -8.97 -34.22
C PHE A 811 7.76 -10.30 -34.40
N TYR A 812 8.32 -11.43 -33.95
CA TYR A 812 7.81 -12.75 -34.36
C TYR A 812 7.38 -13.72 -33.25
N ASP A 813 7.62 -13.39 -31.99
CA ASP A 813 7.23 -14.26 -30.87
C ASP A 813 5.82 -13.95 -30.37
N GLN A 814 5.06 -14.99 -30.03
CA GLN A 814 3.68 -14.86 -29.53
C GLN A 814 3.41 -15.87 -28.42
N ALA A 815 3.06 -15.37 -27.23
CA ALA A 815 2.41 -16.18 -26.20
C ALA A 815 0.90 -15.90 -26.15
N LYS A 816 0.07 -16.87 -25.76
CA LYS A 816 -1.41 -16.74 -25.71
C LYS A 816 -1.99 -17.42 -24.48
N VAL A 817 -2.89 -16.74 -23.79
CA VAL A 817 -3.73 -17.34 -22.75
C VAL A 817 -5.05 -17.82 -23.34
N LEU A 818 -5.38 -19.08 -23.10
CA LEU A 818 -6.63 -19.71 -23.51
C LEU A 818 -7.35 -20.31 -22.30
N LEU A 819 -8.68 -20.26 -22.33
CA LEU A 819 -9.52 -21.00 -21.39
C LEU A 819 -10.23 -22.15 -22.09
N SER A 820 -10.33 -23.28 -21.39
CA SER A 820 -11.36 -24.28 -21.64
C SER A 820 -12.46 -24.13 -20.58
N GLN A 821 -13.72 -24.31 -20.96
CA GLN A 821 -14.84 -24.36 -20.01
C GLN A 821 -15.30 -25.82 -19.86
N ASN A 822 -15.37 -26.33 -18.63
CA ASN A 822 -15.78 -27.69 -18.27
C ASN A 822 -15.07 -28.79 -19.09
N GLY A 823 -13.76 -28.63 -19.34
CA GLY A 823 -12.94 -29.59 -20.10
C GLY A 823 -13.23 -29.66 -21.60
N GLY A 824 -13.93 -28.67 -22.17
CA GLY A 824 -14.18 -28.53 -23.61
C GLY A 824 -12.97 -28.02 -24.41
N ASP A 825 -13.22 -27.61 -25.65
CA ASP A 825 -12.19 -27.00 -26.51
C ASP A 825 -11.67 -25.68 -25.89
N PHE A 826 -10.37 -25.44 -26.01
CA PHE A 826 -9.75 -24.18 -25.60
C PHE A 826 -10.10 -23.05 -26.56
N PHE A 827 -10.57 -21.93 -26.01
CA PHE A 827 -10.82 -20.68 -26.71
C PHE A 827 -9.96 -19.57 -26.10
N GLN A 828 -9.50 -18.65 -26.92
CA GLN A 828 -8.79 -17.47 -26.44
C GLN A 828 -9.77 -16.55 -25.68
N ILE A 829 -9.33 -16.00 -24.54
CA ILE A 829 -10.14 -15.14 -23.69
C ILE A 829 -10.47 -13.83 -24.42
N ALA A 830 -11.72 -13.39 -24.33
CA ALA A 830 -12.20 -12.19 -25.03
C ALA A 830 -12.25 -10.95 -24.13
N SER A 831 -11.14 -10.63 -23.47
CA SER A 831 -10.88 -9.35 -22.78
C SER A 831 -9.58 -8.73 -23.29
N ASN A 832 -9.72 -7.91 -24.33
CA ASN A 832 -8.78 -6.88 -24.79
C ASN A 832 -7.36 -7.23 -25.29
N GLN A 833 -6.84 -8.46 -25.22
CA GLN A 833 -5.53 -8.79 -25.82
C GLN A 833 -5.54 -9.94 -26.84
N GLN A 834 -4.88 -9.69 -27.98
CA GLN A 834 -4.47 -10.74 -28.92
C GLN A 834 -2.99 -11.03 -28.69
N SER A 835 -2.70 -12.19 -28.07
CA SER A 835 -1.38 -12.57 -27.52
C SER A 835 -0.91 -11.72 -26.32
N LEU A 836 -0.06 -12.29 -25.47
CA LEU A 836 0.80 -11.52 -24.56
C LEU A 836 1.77 -10.68 -25.42
N GLN A 837 2.08 -9.46 -24.99
CA GLN A 837 2.97 -8.56 -25.72
C GLN A 837 4.36 -8.56 -25.09
N ASP A 838 5.40 -8.34 -25.88
CA ASP A 838 6.79 -8.21 -25.42
C ASP A 838 6.92 -6.99 -24.46
N PRO A 839 7.19 -7.18 -23.15
CA PRO A 839 7.27 -6.10 -22.18
C PRO A 839 8.72 -5.59 -22.03
N THR A 840 9.02 -4.48 -22.69
CA THR A 840 10.28 -3.75 -22.51
C THR A 840 10.23 -2.79 -21.32
N PRO A 841 11.10 -2.93 -20.29
CA PRO A 841 11.84 -4.11 -19.85
C PRO A 841 11.50 -4.44 -18.38
N GLY A 842 10.52 -5.31 -18.12
CA GLY A 842 10.13 -5.66 -16.75
C GLY A 842 8.99 -6.69 -16.67
N TRP A 843 8.76 -7.21 -15.47
CA TRP A 843 7.61 -8.07 -15.19
C TRP A 843 6.30 -7.30 -15.42
N THR A 844 5.29 -7.96 -15.99
CA THR A 844 3.97 -7.38 -16.25
C THR A 844 2.88 -8.22 -15.60
N ASN A 845 2.10 -7.63 -14.70
CA ASN A 845 0.89 -8.27 -14.18
C ASN A 845 -0.26 -8.15 -15.20
N LEU A 846 -0.96 -9.27 -15.46
CA LEU A 846 -2.14 -9.29 -16.32
C LEU A 846 -3.34 -9.92 -15.60
N THR A 847 -4.29 -9.08 -15.20
CA THR A 847 -5.56 -9.49 -14.62
C THR A 847 -6.70 -9.56 -15.65
N LEU A 848 -7.44 -10.66 -15.67
CA LEU A 848 -8.47 -11.02 -16.64
C LEU A 848 -9.80 -11.36 -15.94
N ASP A 849 -10.88 -10.70 -16.36
CA ASP A 849 -12.24 -10.91 -15.85
C ASP A 849 -12.79 -12.29 -16.25
N LEU A 850 -13.23 -13.07 -15.24
CA LEU A 850 -13.82 -14.40 -15.37
C LEU A 850 -15.32 -14.46 -15.01
N THR A 851 -15.99 -13.34 -14.74
CA THR A 851 -17.44 -13.25 -14.45
C THR A 851 -18.31 -13.97 -15.50
N ALA A 852 -17.90 -13.95 -16.77
CA ALA A 852 -18.58 -14.66 -17.86
C ALA A 852 -18.57 -16.19 -17.70
N TYR A 853 -17.73 -16.74 -16.82
CA TYR A 853 -17.54 -18.16 -16.56
C TYR A 853 -18.01 -18.60 -15.15
N THR A 854 -18.55 -17.70 -14.33
CA THR A 854 -19.16 -17.99 -13.01
C THR A 854 -20.04 -19.24 -13.03
N GLY A 855 -19.88 -20.11 -12.03
CA GLY A 855 -20.64 -21.37 -11.94
C GLY A 855 -20.13 -22.50 -12.84
N SER A 856 -18.95 -22.35 -13.45
CA SER A 856 -18.31 -23.35 -14.31
C SER A 856 -17.00 -23.86 -13.71
N LYS A 857 -16.47 -24.97 -14.25
CA LYS A 857 -15.04 -25.24 -14.18
C LYS A 857 -14.32 -24.62 -15.39
N ILE A 858 -13.06 -24.24 -15.21
CA ILE A 858 -12.17 -23.81 -16.30
C ILE A 858 -10.84 -24.58 -16.30
N LYS A 859 -10.09 -24.50 -17.39
CA LYS A 859 -8.64 -24.74 -17.43
C LYS A 859 -7.97 -23.56 -18.11
N ILE A 860 -6.85 -23.11 -17.59
CA ILE A 860 -5.96 -22.10 -18.17
C ILE A 860 -4.92 -22.81 -19.05
N ARG A 861 -4.47 -22.16 -20.11
CA ARG A 861 -3.43 -22.66 -21.00
C ARG A 861 -2.61 -21.51 -21.53
N PHE A 862 -1.30 -21.64 -21.46
CA PHE A 862 -0.35 -20.72 -22.07
C PHE A 862 0.29 -21.43 -23.26
N ASP A 863 0.06 -20.91 -24.46
CA ASP A 863 0.67 -21.37 -25.72
C ASP A 863 1.73 -20.34 -26.14
N PHE A 864 2.99 -20.76 -26.21
CA PHE A 864 4.14 -19.94 -26.61
C PHE A 864 4.62 -20.39 -27.99
N ASP A 865 4.99 -19.45 -28.84
CA ASP A 865 5.50 -19.71 -30.19
C ASP A 865 6.56 -18.68 -30.51
N SER A 866 7.85 -19.05 -30.41
CA SER A 866 8.95 -18.24 -30.95
C SER A 866 9.39 -18.76 -32.31
N ILE A 867 9.48 -17.85 -33.28
CA ILE A 867 9.70 -18.17 -34.70
C ILE A 867 10.87 -17.35 -35.24
N ASP A 868 12.08 -17.60 -34.73
CA ASP A 868 13.29 -17.18 -35.41
C ASP A 868 14.37 -18.28 -35.48
N TYR A 869 15.36 -18.06 -36.35
CA TYR A 869 16.36 -19.05 -36.77
C TYR A 869 17.77 -18.44 -36.79
N TYR A 870 18.08 -17.57 -35.83
CA TYR A 870 19.40 -16.98 -35.64
C TYR A 870 20.17 -17.69 -34.53
N ALA A 871 21.40 -18.11 -34.84
CA ALA A 871 22.26 -18.79 -33.89
C ALA A 871 23.07 -17.78 -33.04
N ASN A 872 23.22 -18.11 -31.75
CA ASN A 872 24.06 -17.48 -30.71
C ASN A 872 23.48 -16.32 -29.87
N ASN A 873 22.16 -16.14 -29.85
CA ASN A 873 21.48 -15.10 -29.03
C ASN A 873 20.51 -15.76 -28.03
N PHE A 874 20.29 -15.16 -26.85
CA PHE A 874 19.45 -15.71 -25.78
C PHE A 874 18.03 -15.14 -25.81
N GLU A 875 17.02 -16.01 -25.91
CA GLU A 875 15.60 -15.62 -25.97
C GLU A 875 14.75 -16.57 -25.10
N GLY A 876 13.78 -16.02 -24.35
CA GLY A 876 12.84 -16.84 -23.57
C GLY A 876 11.80 -16.09 -22.74
N TRP A 877 10.67 -16.75 -22.46
CA TRP A 877 9.54 -16.24 -21.67
C TRP A 877 9.64 -16.65 -20.21
N TYR A 878 9.14 -15.81 -19.31
CA TYR A 878 8.95 -16.10 -17.89
C TYR A 878 7.47 -15.89 -17.52
N ILE A 879 6.91 -16.73 -16.65
CA ILE A 879 5.57 -16.56 -16.04
C ILE A 879 5.64 -16.87 -14.54
N ASP A 880 4.87 -16.14 -13.75
CA ASP A 880 4.83 -16.20 -12.29
C ASP A 880 3.43 -15.80 -11.73
N ASP A 881 3.21 -15.93 -10.41
CA ASP A 881 2.07 -15.38 -9.64
C ASP A 881 0.65 -15.71 -10.17
N ILE A 882 0.40 -16.92 -10.71
CA ILE A 882 -0.89 -17.21 -11.36
C ILE A 882 -2.02 -17.45 -10.34
N THR A 883 -2.81 -16.41 -10.07
CA THR A 883 -3.92 -16.45 -9.10
C THR A 883 -5.32 -16.43 -9.73
N VAL A 884 -6.32 -16.98 -9.02
CA VAL A 884 -7.75 -16.79 -9.34
C VAL A 884 -8.51 -16.36 -8.08
N THR A 885 -9.11 -15.17 -8.12
CA THR A 885 -9.66 -14.47 -6.95
C THR A 885 -11.06 -13.91 -7.24
N ASN A 886 -11.72 -13.31 -6.25
CA ASN A 886 -12.87 -12.44 -6.44
C ASN A 886 -12.45 -10.96 -6.45
N ALA A 887 -13.19 -10.10 -7.16
CA ALA A 887 -12.89 -8.67 -7.31
C ALA A 887 -12.87 -7.82 -6.01
N ALA A 888 -13.12 -8.44 -4.84
CA ALA A 888 -12.97 -7.84 -3.53
C ALA A 888 -12.38 -8.88 -2.55
N GLY A 889 -11.04 -8.93 -2.47
CA GLY A 889 -10.27 -9.81 -1.59
C GLY A 889 -10.39 -9.48 -0.09
N GLN A 890 -11.61 -9.41 0.43
CA GLN A 890 -11.95 -8.90 1.77
C GLN A 890 -12.82 -9.85 2.62
N GLY A 891 -13.09 -11.09 2.17
CA GLY A 891 -13.80 -12.08 3.00
C GLY A 891 -15.29 -11.78 3.27
N ILE A 892 -15.97 -11.01 2.41
CA ILE A 892 -17.36 -10.54 2.60
C ILE A 892 -18.31 -10.97 1.49
N TYR A 893 -19.62 -10.91 1.77
CA TYR A 893 -20.71 -11.13 0.79
C TYR A 893 -21.56 -9.89 0.59
N THR A 894 -22.17 -9.73 -0.59
CA THR A 894 -23.14 -8.67 -0.89
C THR A 894 -24.48 -9.26 -1.34
N VAL A 895 -25.60 -8.87 -0.72
CA VAL A 895 -26.91 -9.55 -0.85
C VAL A 895 -28.08 -8.56 -0.99
N LYS A 896 -28.93 -8.72 -2.01
CA LYS A 896 -30.14 -7.91 -2.22
C LYS A 896 -31.43 -8.70 -1.96
N LEU A 897 -32.42 -8.10 -1.29
CA LEU A 897 -33.66 -8.77 -0.87
C LEU A 897 -34.93 -8.27 -1.57
N ASP A 898 -35.73 -9.19 -2.11
CA ASP A 898 -37.12 -9.01 -2.54
C ASP A 898 -38.15 -9.15 -1.39
N PRO A 899 -39.40 -8.65 -1.54
CA PRO A 899 -40.43 -8.72 -0.50
C PRO A 899 -40.77 -10.14 -0.04
N GLY A 900 -40.42 -10.47 1.21
CA GLY A 900 -40.60 -11.80 1.79
C GLY A 900 -39.61 -12.86 1.30
N GLN A 901 -38.53 -12.47 0.61
CA GLN A 901 -37.47 -13.39 0.18
C GLN A 901 -36.66 -13.87 1.38
N ILE A 902 -36.23 -15.13 1.31
CA ILE A 902 -35.21 -15.72 2.18
C ILE A 902 -34.02 -16.05 1.27
N VAL A 903 -32.92 -15.31 1.40
CA VAL A 903 -31.64 -15.68 0.79
C VAL A 903 -30.93 -16.63 1.74
N ASN A 904 -30.36 -17.72 1.21
CA ASN A 904 -29.64 -18.74 1.96
C ASN A 904 -28.23 -18.88 1.37
N ASN A 905 -27.37 -19.67 2.01
CA ASN A 905 -26.01 -20.02 1.56
C ASN A 905 -25.01 -18.85 1.59
N ILE A 906 -25.24 -17.83 2.41
CA ILE A 906 -24.23 -16.81 2.71
C ILE A 906 -23.30 -17.40 3.78
N ASN A 907 -22.14 -17.89 3.39
CA ASN A 907 -21.53 -19.04 4.06
C ASN A 907 -20.07 -18.76 4.45
N PHE A 908 -19.74 -18.91 5.74
CA PHE A 908 -18.41 -18.59 6.28
C PHE A 908 -17.68 -19.85 6.75
N GLY A 909 -16.64 -20.26 6.04
CA GLY A 909 -15.71 -21.30 6.47
C GLY A 909 -14.54 -20.67 7.22
N ASN A 910 -14.09 -21.34 8.28
CA ASN A 910 -12.90 -20.95 9.03
C ASN A 910 -12.19 -22.18 9.55
N TYR A 911 -10.87 -22.18 9.44
CA TYR A 911 -10.00 -23.18 10.06
C TYR A 911 -9.29 -22.58 11.28
N GLN A 912 -8.64 -23.44 12.06
CA GLN A 912 -7.76 -23.04 13.15
C GLN A 912 -6.30 -23.27 12.73
N PRO A 913 -5.53 -22.20 12.40
CA PRO A 913 -4.09 -22.31 12.09
C PRO A 913 -3.23 -22.63 13.32
N VAL A 914 -3.83 -23.12 14.42
CA VAL A 914 -3.11 -23.50 15.63
C VAL A 914 -3.73 -24.78 16.19
N LYS A 915 -3.06 -25.91 15.97
CA LYS A 915 -3.49 -27.25 16.38
C LYS A 915 -2.65 -27.66 17.59
N ASN A 916 -3.31 -28.00 18.70
CA ASN A 916 -2.63 -28.40 19.93
C ASN A 916 -3.09 -29.82 20.32
N GLY A 917 -2.12 -30.70 20.55
CA GLY A 917 -2.29 -32.04 21.09
C GLY A 917 -2.55 -32.04 22.59
N THR A 918 -2.20 -33.14 23.24
CA THR A 918 -2.53 -33.41 24.64
C THR A 918 -1.29 -33.78 25.46
N TRP A 919 -1.37 -34.76 26.35
CA TRP A 919 -0.22 -35.32 27.09
C TRP A 919 -0.13 -36.82 26.81
N ARG A 920 -0.36 -37.18 25.54
CA ARG A 920 -0.47 -38.52 24.98
C ARG A 920 -0.14 -38.44 23.50
N ASN A 921 0.31 -39.58 22.97
CA ASN A 921 0.35 -39.91 21.55
C ASN A 921 -0.89 -39.38 20.80
N ASP A 922 -0.70 -38.31 20.05
CA ASP A 922 -1.68 -37.68 19.18
C ASP A 922 -1.26 -37.77 17.70
N GLU A 923 -2.21 -37.55 16.79
CA GLU A 923 -2.00 -37.49 15.35
C GLU A 923 -2.59 -36.15 14.91
N LEU A 924 -1.73 -35.21 14.55
CA LEU A 924 -2.07 -33.82 14.24
C LEU A 924 -1.70 -33.56 12.78
N ILE A 925 -2.72 -33.32 11.96
CA ILE A 925 -2.55 -33.03 10.54
C ILE A 925 -2.92 -31.57 10.30
N GLY A 926 -2.05 -30.84 9.62
CA GLY A 926 -2.22 -29.48 9.15
C GLY A 926 -3.29 -29.34 8.07
N THR A 927 -3.26 -28.23 7.36
CA THR A 927 -4.13 -27.86 6.25
C THR A 927 -3.24 -27.44 5.09
N LYS A 928 -3.83 -27.15 3.92
CA LYS A 928 -3.10 -26.63 2.74
C LYS A 928 -2.79 -25.12 2.88
N LEU A 929 -2.42 -24.69 4.08
CA LEU A 929 -2.29 -23.31 4.55
C LEU A 929 -1.48 -23.30 5.85
N LYS A 930 -0.67 -22.25 6.03
CA LYS A 930 0.17 -22.00 7.22
C LYS A 930 -0.52 -22.32 8.55
N ASP A 931 -0.05 -23.37 9.18
CA ASP A 931 -0.47 -23.98 10.43
C ASP A 931 0.64 -23.88 11.50
N ILE A 932 0.23 -23.95 12.76
CA ILE A 932 1.12 -24.07 13.93
C ILE A 932 0.66 -25.30 14.72
N ILE A 933 1.44 -26.37 14.66
CA ILE A 933 1.09 -27.68 15.20
C ILE A 933 1.96 -27.97 16.42
N ASN A 934 1.34 -28.16 17.60
CA ASN A 934 2.05 -28.46 18.84
C ASN A 934 1.57 -29.81 19.41
N GLY A 935 2.41 -30.86 19.43
CA GLY A 935 2.11 -32.15 20.05
C GLY A 935 1.99 -32.05 21.58
N LEU A 936 2.90 -31.28 22.18
CA LEU A 936 3.11 -30.98 23.60
C LEU A 936 3.84 -32.08 24.38
N ALA A 937 3.27 -33.28 24.48
CA ALA A 937 3.91 -34.41 25.14
C ALA A 937 3.21 -35.72 24.76
N GLY A 938 3.96 -36.70 24.28
CA GLY A 938 3.39 -37.91 23.73
C GLY A 938 4.43 -38.73 22.98
N ASN A 939 3.98 -39.39 21.92
CA ASN A 939 4.84 -39.83 20.82
C ASN A 939 3.93 -39.61 19.63
N ASP A 940 4.04 -38.41 19.09
CA ASP A 940 3.03 -37.75 18.28
C ASP A 940 3.42 -37.83 16.80
N ASN A 941 2.45 -37.63 15.91
CA ASN A 941 2.70 -37.56 14.48
C ASN A 941 2.13 -36.24 13.99
N LEU A 942 3.02 -35.34 13.57
CA LEU A 942 2.71 -34.00 13.13
C LEU A 942 2.97 -33.92 11.62
N TYR A 943 2.01 -33.43 10.87
CA TYR A 943 2.13 -33.23 9.43
C TYR A 943 1.74 -31.79 9.13
N GLY A 944 2.61 -31.02 8.48
CA GLY A 944 2.33 -29.67 7.99
C GLY A 944 1.28 -29.70 6.88
N LYS A 945 1.70 -29.52 5.62
CA LYS A 945 1.16 -30.16 4.39
C LYS A 945 1.58 -29.36 3.16
N GLU A 946 1.14 -28.11 3.07
CA GLU A 946 1.40 -27.16 1.99
C GLU A 946 1.34 -25.76 2.62
N ASP A 947 2.23 -24.84 2.22
CA ASP A 947 2.48 -23.52 2.84
C ASP A 947 3.34 -23.64 4.11
N ASN A 948 4.06 -22.56 4.43
CA ASN A 948 5.17 -22.54 5.39
C ASN A 948 4.64 -22.77 6.81
N ASP A 949 4.87 -23.91 7.42
CA ASP A 949 4.30 -24.37 8.68
C ASP A 949 5.26 -24.25 9.88
N VAL A 950 4.73 -24.45 11.10
CA VAL A 950 5.52 -24.54 12.33
C VAL A 950 5.09 -25.76 13.14
N LEU A 951 5.94 -26.78 13.22
CA LEU A 951 5.69 -28.04 13.91
C LEU A 951 6.55 -28.14 15.17
N ASN A 952 5.93 -28.36 16.32
CA ASN A 952 6.59 -28.57 17.61
C ASN A 952 6.13 -29.90 18.22
N GLY A 953 6.99 -30.92 18.25
CA GLY A 953 6.68 -32.23 18.86
C GLY A 953 6.41 -32.06 20.37
N GLY A 954 7.48 -31.86 21.12
CA GLY A 954 7.46 -31.27 22.45
C GLY A 954 7.97 -32.17 23.56
N GLY A 955 7.65 -33.48 23.58
CA GLY A 955 7.95 -34.29 24.77
C GLY A 955 7.62 -35.78 24.69
N GLY A 956 8.59 -36.54 24.20
CA GLY A 956 8.60 -37.95 23.87
C GLY A 956 8.90 -38.11 22.38
N ASN A 957 8.96 -39.35 21.87
CA ASN A 957 9.51 -39.59 20.53
C ASN A 957 8.47 -39.27 19.45
N ASP A 958 8.62 -38.12 18.80
CA ASP A 958 7.66 -37.53 17.87
C ASP A 958 8.13 -37.68 16.41
N ASN A 959 7.21 -37.79 15.45
CA ASN A 959 7.51 -37.75 14.02
C ASN A 959 6.89 -36.47 13.43
N LEU A 960 7.71 -35.59 12.88
CA LEU A 960 7.34 -34.31 12.27
C LEU A 960 7.63 -34.38 10.77
N TYR A 961 6.64 -34.02 9.96
CA TYR A 961 6.73 -34.00 8.50
C TYR A 961 6.26 -32.63 8.00
N GLY A 962 7.16 -31.81 7.46
CA GLY A 962 6.82 -30.50 6.89
C GLY A 962 5.89 -30.64 5.68
N ASN A 963 6.38 -31.38 4.68
CA ASN A 963 5.82 -31.64 3.35
C ASN A 963 6.20 -30.50 2.38
N GLU A 964 5.28 -29.65 1.92
CA GLU A 964 5.55 -28.60 0.92
C GLU A 964 5.53 -27.20 1.56
N GLY A 965 6.62 -26.44 1.49
CA GLY A 965 6.75 -25.09 2.07
C GLY A 965 8.00 -24.95 2.94
N ASN A 966 8.45 -23.73 3.18
CA ASN A 966 9.62 -23.44 4.04
C ASN A 966 9.21 -23.54 5.53
N ASP A 967 9.42 -24.70 6.14
CA ASP A 967 8.85 -25.11 7.41
C ASP A 967 9.80 -24.99 8.61
N GLU A 968 9.24 -24.77 9.82
CA GLU A 968 10.00 -24.80 11.08
C GLU A 968 9.61 -26.04 11.91
N LEU A 969 10.51 -27.04 11.99
CA LEU A 969 10.31 -28.31 12.70
C LEU A 969 11.19 -28.38 13.97
N ASN A 970 10.55 -28.46 15.15
CA ASN A 970 11.22 -28.60 16.45
C ASN A 970 10.79 -29.89 17.17
N GLY A 971 11.69 -30.86 17.36
CA GLY A 971 11.45 -32.10 18.13
C GLY A 971 11.23 -31.84 19.62
N ASN A 972 12.25 -31.27 20.29
CA ASN A 972 12.36 -30.88 21.70
C ASN A 972 12.95 -31.97 22.65
N GLU A 973 12.14 -32.63 23.48
CA GLU A 973 12.57 -33.69 24.41
C GLU A 973 12.15 -35.06 23.84
N GLY A 974 13.02 -35.86 23.22
CA GLY A 974 12.57 -37.09 22.57
C GLY A 974 13.62 -37.73 21.69
N LYS A 975 13.30 -38.91 21.12
CA LYS A 975 14.09 -39.44 19.98
C LYS A 975 13.27 -39.28 18.74
N ASP A 976 13.41 -38.14 18.12
CA ASP A 976 12.47 -37.61 17.17
C ASP A 976 12.91 -37.92 15.74
N TYR A 977 11.95 -37.83 14.84
CA TYR A 977 12.15 -37.96 13.41
C TYR A 977 11.55 -36.73 12.75
N LEU A 978 12.39 -35.89 12.16
CA LEU A 978 12.01 -34.66 11.49
C LEU A 978 12.33 -34.81 10.01
N GLU A 979 11.34 -34.57 9.15
CA GLU A 979 11.47 -34.64 7.70
C GLU A 979 10.86 -33.38 7.11
N GLY A 980 11.69 -32.49 6.59
CA GLY A 980 11.28 -31.27 5.89
C GLY A 980 10.46 -31.63 4.64
N ASN A 981 11.11 -32.42 3.78
CA ASN A 981 10.71 -32.93 2.46
C ASN A 981 10.97 -31.94 1.33
N GLN A 982 10.38 -30.76 1.45
CA GLN A 982 10.15 -29.90 0.32
C GLN A 982 10.03 -28.47 0.86
N GLY A 983 11.17 -27.80 1.06
CA GLY A 983 11.27 -26.39 1.41
C GLY A 983 12.73 -25.97 1.61
N ASN A 984 12.97 -24.69 1.87
CA ASN A 984 14.17 -24.27 2.61
C ASN A 984 13.81 -24.34 4.10
N ASP A 985 13.94 -25.52 4.68
CA ASP A 985 13.39 -25.88 5.99
C ASP A 985 14.36 -25.63 7.15
N SER A 986 13.81 -25.47 8.35
CA SER A 986 14.57 -25.37 9.59
C SER A 986 14.20 -26.48 10.55
N LEU A 987 15.09 -27.46 10.70
CA LEU A 987 14.91 -28.66 11.51
C LEU A 987 15.80 -28.60 12.76
N ASN A 988 15.21 -28.87 13.92
CA ASN A 988 15.90 -28.84 15.22
C ASN A 988 15.42 -30.04 16.07
N GLY A 989 16.25 -31.07 16.22
CA GLY A 989 15.93 -32.27 16.99
C GLY A 989 15.74 -31.95 18.47
N GLY A 990 16.82 -31.54 19.13
CA GLY A 990 16.79 -30.95 20.46
C GLY A 990 17.51 -31.79 21.52
N SER A 991 16.93 -32.91 21.95
CA SER A 991 17.52 -33.70 23.04
C SER A 991 17.10 -35.16 23.15
N GLU A 992 18.13 -36.01 23.28
CA GLU A 992 18.20 -37.44 22.95
C GLU A 992 18.64 -37.65 21.48
N SER A 993 18.25 -38.74 20.81
CA SER A 993 18.94 -39.13 19.55
C SER A 993 17.96 -39.06 18.40
N ASP A 994 18.12 -38.06 17.57
CA ASP A 994 17.16 -37.62 16.58
C ASP A 994 17.62 -37.96 15.16
N ASN A 995 16.67 -37.97 14.23
CA ASN A 995 16.92 -38.20 12.81
C ASN A 995 16.30 -37.04 12.05
N LEU A 996 17.12 -36.24 11.37
CA LEU A 996 16.71 -35.05 10.64
C LEU A 996 17.01 -35.25 9.16
N LEU A 997 15.98 -35.08 8.33
CA LEU A 997 16.09 -35.13 6.87
C LEU A 997 15.54 -33.82 6.32
N GLY A 998 16.39 -33.00 5.71
CA GLY A 998 15.95 -31.82 4.95
C GLY A 998 15.16 -32.28 3.71
N ASN A 999 15.89 -32.95 2.82
CA ASN A 999 15.54 -33.61 1.56
C ASN A 999 15.82 -32.77 0.32
N GLU A 1000 15.14 -31.64 0.15
CA GLU A 1000 15.12 -30.97 -1.15
C GLU A 1000 14.80 -29.48 -0.91
N GLY A 1001 15.75 -28.60 -1.26
CA GLY A 1001 15.81 -27.18 -0.90
C GLY A 1001 17.03 -26.85 -0.04
N ASN A 1002 17.29 -25.58 0.30
CA ASN A 1002 18.49 -25.21 1.08
C ASN A 1002 18.16 -25.19 2.58
N ASP A 1003 18.44 -26.30 3.25
CA ASP A 1003 17.95 -26.60 4.59
C ASP A 1003 18.91 -26.19 5.71
N THR A 1004 18.37 -25.97 6.91
CA THR A 1004 19.14 -25.76 8.14
C THR A 1004 18.78 -26.81 9.18
N LEU A 1005 19.65 -27.79 9.35
CA LEU A 1005 19.49 -28.93 10.25
C LEU A 1005 20.35 -28.79 11.51
N LYS A 1006 19.72 -29.04 12.66
CA LYS A 1006 20.38 -29.03 13.96
C LYS A 1006 20.02 -30.27 14.79
N GLY A 1007 21.02 -31.08 15.13
CA GLY A 1007 20.87 -32.25 16.02
C GLY A 1007 20.45 -31.82 17.42
N GLY A 1008 21.42 -31.44 18.26
CA GLY A 1008 21.16 -30.89 19.58
C GLY A 1008 22.00 -31.53 20.67
N THR A 1009 21.52 -32.61 21.29
CA THR A 1009 22.27 -33.26 22.39
C THR A 1009 22.04 -34.76 22.42
N HIS A 1010 23.15 -35.51 22.54
CA HIS A 1010 23.34 -36.94 22.24
C HIS A 1010 23.49 -37.21 20.74
N ASN A 1011 23.79 -38.48 20.40
CA ASN A 1011 24.07 -38.93 19.05
C ASN A 1011 22.89 -38.74 18.09
N ASP A 1012 23.02 -37.80 17.16
CA ASP A 1012 22.01 -37.48 16.15
C ASP A 1012 22.43 -37.98 14.76
N THR A 1013 21.51 -37.96 13.80
CA THR A 1013 21.82 -38.22 12.39
C THR A 1013 21.07 -37.25 11.48
N LEU A 1014 21.84 -36.53 10.67
CA LEU A 1014 21.38 -35.42 9.82
C LEU A 1014 21.68 -35.76 8.36
N TRP A 1015 20.70 -35.55 7.49
CA TRP A 1015 20.83 -35.64 6.04
C TRP A 1015 20.28 -34.35 5.41
N GLY A 1016 21.14 -33.58 4.73
CA GLY A 1016 20.71 -32.46 3.90
C GLY A 1016 19.90 -32.97 2.70
N ASN A 1017 20.59 -33.69 1.82
CA ASN A 1017 20.15 -34.34 0.58
C ASN A 1017 20.35 -33.46 -0.67
N GLN A 1018 19.37 -32.70 -1.16
CA GLN A 1018 19.54 -31.86 -2.35
C GLN A 1018 19.37 -30.38 -2.00
N GLY A 1019 20.47 -29.63 -1.96
CA GLY A 1019 20.45 -28.26 -1.43
C GLY A 1019 21.83 -27.66 -1.29
N ASN A 1020 21.92 -26.45 -0.72
CA ASN A 1020 23.19 -25.96 -0.16
C ASN A 1020 22.94 -25.79 1.34
N ASP A 1021 23.11 -26.89 2.06
CA ASP A 1021 22.54 -27.12 3.37
C ASP A 1021 23.50 -26.73 4.50
N ILE A 1022 22.93 -26.44 5.67
CA ILE A 1022 23.67 -26.12 6.89
C ILE A 1022 23.34 -27.16 7.96
N LEU A 1023 24.26 -28.09 8.20
CA LEU A 1023 24.12 -29.18 9.16
C LEU A 1023 25.00 -28.94 10.40
N ASN A 1024 24.45 -29.11 11.60
CA ASN A 1024 25.19 -28.95 12.85
C ASN A 1024 24.76 -29.99 13.91
N GLY A 1025 25.68 -30.83 14.37
CA GLY A 1025 25.44 -31.86 15.40
C GLY A 1025 25.18 -31.29 16.81
N ASP A 1026 25.93 -30.26 17.21
CA ASP A 1026 25.99 -29.66 18.56
C ASP A 1026 26.74 -30.53 19.61
N GLU A 1027 26.06 -31.32 20.48
CA GLU A 1027 26.70 -32.14 21.53
C GLU A 1027 26.43 -33.64 21.33
N GLY A 1028 27.28 -34.36 20.61
CA GLY A 1028 26.98 -35.74 20.28
C GLY A 1028 28.11 -36.57 19.69
N ASN A 1029 27.74 -37.69 19.11
CA ASN A 1029 28.66 -38.57 18.41
C ASN A 1029 27.89 -38.83 17.11
N ASP A 1030 27.91 -37.79 16.29
CA ASP A 1030 26.88 -37.47 15.32
C ASP A 1030 27.30 -37.90 13.92
N LEU A 1031 26.31 -38.02 13.05
CA LEU A 1031 26.48 -38.52 11.71
C LEU A 1031 25.79 -37.58 10.72
N LEU A 1032 26.58 -36.83 9.96
CA LEU A 1032 26.12 -35.78 9.05
C LEU A 1032 26.41 -36.20 7.60
N TYR A 1033 25.43 -36.01 6.72
CA TYR A 1033 25.54 -36.20 5.28
C TYR A 1033 25.01 -34.96 4.55
N GLY A 1034 25.87 -34.29 3.77
CA GLY A 1034 25.47 -33.23 2.85
C GLY A 1034 24.63 -33.78 1.69
N ASN A 1035 25.30 -34.52 0.80
CA ASN A 1035 24.82 -35.27 -0.37
C ASN A 1035 24.99 -34.54 -1.73
N GLU A 1036 24.00 -33.81 -2.23
CA GLU A 1036 24.04 -33.13 -3.54
C GLU A 1036 23.95 -31.60 -3.35
N GLY A 1037 25.09 -30.91 -3.42
CA GLY A 1037 25.21 -29.45 -3.47
C GLY A 1037 26.32 -28.90 -2.57
N GLN A 1038 26.44 -27.59 -2.39
CA GLN A 1038 27.60 -27.01 -1.66
C GLN A 1038 27.26 -26.77 -0.19
N ASP A 1039 27.53 -27.78 0.63
CA ASP A 1039 27.05 -27.87 1.99
C ASP A 1039 28.03 -27.33 3.03
N THR A 1040 27.51 -26.97 4.20
CA THR A 1040 28.29 -26.58 5.38
C THR A 1040 27.96 -27.51 6.55
N LEU A 1041 28.87 -28.42 6.85
CA LEU A 1041 28.73 -29.45 7.88
C LEU A 1041 29.59 -29.12 9.11
N LYS A 1042 28.97 -29.24 10.27
CA LYS A 1042 29.60 -28.99 11.57
C LYS A 1042 29.33 -30.13 12.55
N GLY A 1043 30.37 -30.80 13.03
CA GLY A 1043 30.26 -31.85 14.06
C GLY A 1043 29.85 -31.24 15.40
N GLY A 1044 30.83 -30.71 16.13
CA GLY A 1044 30.61 -29.97 17.37
C GLY A 1044 31.40 -30.54 18.54
N SER A 1045 30.71 -31.14 19.50
CA SER A 1045 31.36 -31.66 20.71
C SER A 1045 31.16 -33.16 20.82
N ASN A 1046 32.28 -33.87 20.98
CA ASN A 1046 32.42 -35.33 20.94
C ASN A 1046 32.64 -35.86 19.51
N ASN A 1047 32.59 -37.19 19.33
CA ASN A 1047 33.32 -37.87 18.26
C ASN A 1047 32.43 -38.11 17.02
N ASP A 1048 32.56 -37.26 16.02
CA ASP A 1048 31.61 -37.12 14.92
C ASP A 1048 32.07 -37.75 13.60
N THR A 1049 31.15 -37.85 12.64
CA THR A 1049 31.42 -38.36 11.30
C THR A 1049 30.62 -37.56 10.26
N LEU A 1050 31.34 -36.85 9.38
CA LEU A 1050 30.81 -35.92 8.39
C LEU A 1050 31.14 -36.43 6.98
N TYR A 1051 30.15 -36.41 6.09
CA TYR A 1051 30.29 -36.71 4.65
C TYR A 1051 29.77 -35.55 3.82
N GLY A 1052 30.61 -34.91 3.01
CA GLY A 1052 30.22 -33.93 2.00
C GLY A 1052 29.37 -34.57 0.90
N ASN A 1053 30.01 -35.49 0.16
CA ASN A 1053 29.52 -36.39 -0.91
C ASN A 1053 29.71 -35.87 -2.35
N GLU A 1054 28.89 -34.95 -2.85
CA GLU A 1054 28.99 -34.37 -4.22
C GLU A 1054 28.90 -32.83 -4.18
N ASP A 1055 29.67 -32.17 -5.06
CA ASP A 1055 29.91 -30.71 -5.12
C ASP A 1055 30.94 -30.22 -4.08
N ASN A 1056 31.10 -28.91 -3.84
CA ASN A 1056 32.26 -28.36 -3.11
C ASN A 1056 31.87 -27.94 -1.68
N ASP A 1057 32.31 -28.71 -0.69
CA ASP A 1057 31.78 -28.63 0.68
C ASP A 1057 32.72 -27.98 1.69
N LEU A 1058 32.13 -27.54 2.82
CA LEU A 1058 32.84 -27.04 4.00
C LEU A 1058 32.52 -27.90 5.23
N LEU A 1059 33.50 -28.67 5.71
CA LEU A 1059 33.40 -29.56 6.87
C LEU A 1059 34.27 -29.04 8.04
N SER A 1060 33.74 -29.08 9.26
CA SER A 1060 34.46 -28.76 10.51
C SER A 1060 34.09 -29.76 11.63
N GLY A 1061 35.10 -30.31 12.31
CA GLY A 1061 34.93 -31.23 13.45
C GLY A 1061 34.71 -30.54 14.80
N ASP A 1062 35.27 -29.35 15.01
CA ASP A 1062 35.41 -28.63 16.29
C ASP A 1062 36.19 -29.37 17.39
N GLU A 1063 35.53 -30.07 18.31
CA GLU A 1063 36.13 -30.65 19.53
C GLU A 1063 35.86 -32.16 19.67
N SER A 1064 36.69 -33.04 19.09
CA SER A 1064 37.23 -34.27 19.73
C SER A 1064 38.15 -35.14 18.86
N ASN A 1065 37.63 -36.12 18.11
CA ASN A 1065 38.45 -37.02 17.29
C ASN A 1065 37.57 -37.56 16.17
N ASP A 1066 37.52 -36.81 15.09
CA ASP A 1066 36.39 -36.77 14.17
C ASP A 1066 36.79 -37.34 12.81
N GLN A 1067 35.79 -37.71 12.01
CA GLN A 1067 36.01 -38.34 10.70
C GLN A 1067 35.32 -37.50 9.63
N LEU A 1068 36.11 -36.83 8.80
CA LEU A 1068 35.63 -35.92 7.76
C LEU A 1068 35.97 -36.51 6.38
N TYR A 1069 34.96 -36.61 5.53
CA TYR A 1069 35.05 -37.10 4.16
C TYR A 1069 34.49 -36.03 3.21
N GLY A 1070 35.31 -35.48 2.30
CA GLY A 1070 34.85 -34.57 1.24
C GLY A 1070 34.07 -35.33 0.16
N ASP A 1071 34.71 -36.38 -0.37
CA ASP A 1071 34.23 -37.29 -1.41
C ASP A 1071 34.39 -36.76 -2.86
N GLN A 1072 33.42 -36.07 -3.48
CA GLN A 1072 33.51 -35.57 -4.87
C GLN A 1072 33.37 -34.05 -4.97
N GLY A 1073 34.47 -33.30 -4.86
CA GLY A 1073 34.39 -31.85 -4.75
C GLY A 1073 35.68 -31.08 -5.04
N ASN A 1074 35.83 -29.96 -4.34
CA ASN A 1074 37.11 -29.26 -4.11
C ASN A 1074 36.99 -28.70 -2.69
N ASP A 1075 37.11 -29.59 -1.73
CA ASP A 1075 36.47 -29.45 -0.43
C ASP A 1075 37.37 -28.78 0.59
N ILE A 1076 36.77 -28.22 1.65
CA ILE A 1076 37.49 -27.59 2.76
C ILE A 1076 37.17 -28.35 4.04
N LEU A 1077 38.13 -29.14 4.53
CA LEU A 1077 38.01 -29.98 5.72
C LEU A 1077 38.90 -29.43 6.84
N ASN A 1078 38.31 -29.14 8.01
CA ASN A 1078 39.03 -28.71 9.20
C ASN A 1078 38.75 -29.69 10.37
N GLY A 1079 39.78 -30.34 10.90
CA GLY A 1079 39.66 -31.20 12.10
C GLY A 1079 39.48 -30.39 13.38
N ASP A 1080 40.01 -29.16 13.40
CA ASP A 1080 40.01 -28.23 14.52
C ASP A 1080 40.78 -28.73 15.76
N ALA A 1081 40.23 -29.63 16.58
CA ALA A 1081 40.86 -30.01 17.85
C ALA A 1081 40.55 -31.43 18.38
N GLY A 1082 41.27 -32.44 17.88
CA GLY A 1082 41.92 -33.36 18.82
C GLY A 1082 42.77 -34.53 18.29
N ASN A 1083 42.26 -35.46 17.47
CA ASN A 1083 43.06 -36.51 16.79
C ASN A 1083 42.28 -37.02 15.56
N ASP A 1084 42.25 -36.20 14.52
CA ASP A 1084 41.19 -36.23 13.51
C ASP A 1084 41.62 -37.01 12.25
N ALA A 1085 40.65 -37.52 11.51
CA ALA A 1085 40.86 -38.31 10.30
C ALA A 1085 40.13 -37.66 9.11
N LEU A 1086 40.90 -36.98 8.25
CA LEU A 1086 40.39 -36.21 7.12
C LEU A 1086 40.71 -36.93 5.80
N TYR A 1087 39.72 -37.00 4.92
CA TYR A 1087 39.80 -37.63 3.61
C TYR A 1087 39.22 -36.68 2.56
N GLY A 1088 40.03 -36.11 1.68
CA GLY A 1088 39.56 -35.30 0.54
C GLY A 1088 38.77 -36.16 -0.45
N SER A 1089 39.45 -37.17 -0.99
CA SER A 1089 38.98 -38.23 -1.91
C SER A 1089 39.15 -37.91 -3.39
N THR A 1090 38.30 -37.08 -4.00
CA THR A 1090 38.42 -36.74 -5.43
C THR A 1090 38.09 -35.26 -5.66
N GLY A 1091 39.11 -34.47 -5.98
CA GLY A 1091 38.97 -33.02 -6.00
C GLY A 1091 40.30 -32.34 -5.71
N ASN A 1092 40.38 -31.01 -5.83
CA ASN A 1092 41.58 -30.29 -5.38
C ASN A 1092 41.28 -29.73 -3.99
N ASP A 1093 41.51 -30.54 -2.97
CA ASP A 1093 40.95 -30.34 -1.64
C ASP A 1093 41.90 -29.57 -0.73
N THR A 1094 41.36 -28.95 0.32
CA THR A 1094 42.10 -28.21 1.36
C THR A 1094 41.79 -28.79 2.74
N LEU A 1095 42.77 -29.47 3.32
CA LEU A 1095 42.68 -30.14 4.61
C LEU A 1095 43.56 -29.42 5.66
N SER A 1096 43.02 -29.22 6.86
CA SER A 1096 43.74 -28.74 8.06
C SER A 1096 43.42 -29.65 9.25
N GLY A 1097 44.44 -30.24 9.88
CA GLY A 1097 44.30 -31.06 11.08
C GLY A 1097 43.86 -30.23 12.27
N GLY A 1098 44.71 -29.26 12.64
CA GLY A 1098 44.41 -28.28 13.69
C GLY A 1098 45.29 -28.50 14.92
N VAL A 1099 44.71 -28.84 16.05
CA VAL A 1099 45.44 -29.16 17.29
C VAL A 1099 45.23 -30.62 17.63
N GLY A 1100 46.14 -31.50 17.21
CA GLY A 1100 45.90 -32.93 17.37
C GLY A 1100 47.03 -33.88 17.02
N ARG A 1101 46.67 -35.06 16.54
CA ARG A 1101 47.60 -36.06 15.99
C ARG A 1101 46.91 -36.65 14.79
N ASP A 1102 46.86 -35.82 13.78
CA ASP A 1102 45.82 -35.91 12.79
C ASP A 1102 46.33 -36.73 11.61
N THR A 1103 45.40 -37.38 10.92
CA THR A 1103 45.70 -38.21 9.76
C THR A 1103 44.94 -37.70 8.56
N LEU A 1104 45.67 -37.08 7.64
CA LEU A 1104 45.12 -36.42 6.45
C LEU A 1104 45.45 -37.25 5.21
N TYR A 1105 44.45 -37.46 4.36
CA TYR A 1105 44.57 -38.10 3.06
C TYR A 1105 43.98 -37.19 1.98
N GLY A 1106 44.79 -36.72 1.04
CA GLY A 1106 44.33 -36.00 -0.16
C GLY A 1106 43.52 -36.92 -1.07
N ASN A 1107 44.23 -37.87 -1.69
CA ASN A 1107 43.79 -39.03 -2.49
C ASN A 1107 43.96 -38.87 -4.02
N GLU A 1108 43.05 -38.20 -4.72
CA GLU A 1108 43.14 -37.98 -6.18
C GLU A 1108 42.99 -36.50 -6.52
N ASN A 1109 43.89 -35.99 -7.38
CA ASN A 1109 44.07 -34.59 -7.79
C ASN A 1109 44.98 -33.79 -6.84
N ASN A 1110 45.03 -32.45 -6.95
CA ASN A 1110 46.19 -31.68 -6.44
C ASN A 1110 45.82 -30.97 -5.13
N ASP A 1111 46.19 -31.58 -4.00
CA ASP A 1111 45.65 -31.22 -2.70
C ASP A 1111 46.56 -30.32 -1.87
N LEU A 1112 45.96 -29.63 -0.89
CA LEU A 1112 46.65 -28.82 0.12
C LEU A 1112 46.37 -29.38 1.53
N LEU A 1113 47.37 -30.02 2.13
CA LEU A 1113 47.28 -30.62 3.47
C LEU A 1113 48.14 -29.85 4.48
N ASN A 1114 47.55 -29.46 5.62
CA ASN A 1114 48.24 -28.87 6.76
C ASN A 1114 48.00 -29.73 8.03
N GLY A 1115 49.05 -30.17 8.73
CA GLY A 1115 48.91 -30.85 10.04
C GLY A 1115 48.58 -29.85 11.15
N ASP A 1116 49.29 -28.72 11.14
CA ASP A 1116 49.22 -27.59 12.09
C ASP A 1116 49.96 -27.82 13.42
N ASP A 1117 49.32 -28.25 14.51
CA ASP A 1117 49.92 -28.41 15.85
C ASP A 1117 49.90 -29.88 16.35
N ASP A 1118 51.05 -30.32 16.92
CA ASP A 1118 51.34 -31.59 17.63
C ASP A 1118 52.08 -32.71 16.84
N HIS A 1119 51.45 -33.73 16.23
CA HIS A 1119 52.20 -34.90 15.72
C HIS A 1119 51.46 -35.68 14.62
N ASP A 1120 51.65 -35.26 13.36
CA ASP A 1120 50.67 -35.55 12.30
C ASP A 1120 51.18 -36.48 11.20
N LEU A 1121 50.23 -37.03 10.45
CA LEU A 1121 50.45 -38.04 9.42
C LEU A 1121 49.71 -37.66 8.13
N LEU A 1122 50.44 -37.11 7.16
CA LEU A 1122 49.90 -36.58 5.92
C LEU A 1122 50.24 -37.51 4.74
N TYR A 1123 49.23 -37.79 3.90
CA TYR A 1123 49.36 -38.54 2.65
C TYR A 1123 48.74 -37.74 1.50
N GLY A 1124 49.55 -37.34 0.51
CA GLY A 1124 49.06 -36.75 -0.75
C GLY A 1124 48.28 -37.78 -1.58
N ASN A 1125 49.01 -38.79 -2.06
CA ASN A 1125 48.60 -40.02 -2.76
C ASN A 1125 48.78 -39.99 -4.29
N GLN A 1126 47.94 -39.30 -5.06
CA GLN A 1126 48.01 -39.25 -6.54
C GLN A 1126 47.89 -37.80 -7.03
N ASP A 1127 48.64 -37.46 -8.09
CA ASP A 1127 48.80 -36.10 -8.64
C ASP A 1127 49.73 -35.22 -7.77
N ASN A 1128 49.70 -33.87 -7.86
CA ASN A 1128 50.81 -33.02 -7.41
C ASN A 1128 50.45 -32.22 -6.15
N ASP A 1129 50.81 -32.76 -4.99
CA ASP A 1129 50.29 -32.27 -3.71
C ASP A 1129 51.18 -31.25 -3.00
N THR A 1130 50.58 -30.47 -2.09
CA THR A 1130 51.27 -29.58 -1.17
C THR A 1130 50.98 -29.97 0.28
N LEU A 1131 51.98 -30.54 0.96
CA LEU A 1131 51.90 -31.02 2.34
C LEU A 1131 52.75 -30.13 3.26
N ASN A 1132 52.19 -29.74 4.39
CA ASN A 1132 52.84 -28.93 5.42
C ASN A 1132 52.59 -29.56 6.80
N GLY A 1133 53.62 -30.04 7.50
CA GLY A 1133 53.50 -30.64 8.83
C GLY A 1133 53.04 -29.62 9.86
N GLY A 1134 53.92 -28.69 10.21
CA GLY A 1134 53.60 -27.57 11.10
C GLY A 1134 54.50 -27.53 12.33
N ASN A 1135 53.96 -27.83 13.50
CA ASN A 1135 54.66 -27.84 14.79
C ASN A 1135 54.67 -29.24 15.40
N GLY A 1136 55.63 -30.11 15.03
CA GLY A 1136 55.55 -31.48 15.51
C GLY A 1136 56.71 -32.41 15.22
N ASN A 1137 56.42 -33.70 15.16
CA ASN A 1137 57.41 -34.66 14.66
C ASN A 1137 56.65 -35.51 13.67
N ASP A 1138 56.50 -34.90 12.50
CA ASP A 1138 55.42 -35.18 11.57
C ASP A 1138 55.93 -36.13 10.48
N THR A 1139 54.99 -36.83 9.85
CA THR A 1139 55.31 -37.81 8.81
C THR A 1139 54.52 -37.51 7.55
N LEU A 1140 55.22 -37.04 6.52
CA LEU A 1140 54.64 -36.60 5.26
C LEU A 1140 55.00 -37.59 4.15
N TYR A 1141 54.00 -38.05 3.40
CA TYR A 1141 54.13 -38.90 2.23
C TYR A 1141 53.49 -38.22 1.00
N GLY A 1142 54.29 -37.84 0.01
CA GLY A 1142 53.79 -37.36 -1.29
C GLY A 1142 53.03 -38.46 -2.04
N ASN A 1143 53.78 -39.52 -2.41
CA ASN A 1143 53.37 -40.75 -3.09
C ASN A 1143 53.54 -40.72 -4.62
N GLU A 1144 52.49 -40.63 -5.44
CA GLU A 1144 52.59 -40.59 -6.91
C GLU A 1144 52.34 -39.17 -7.43
N GLY A 1145 53.39 -38.39 -7.71
CA GLY A 1145 53.20 -36.96 -7.95
C GLY A 1145 54.39 -36.14 -8.46
N SER A 1146 54.48 -34.91 -7.97
CA SER A 1146 55.65 -34.02 -8.08
C SER A 1146 55.52 -32.94 -7.01
N ASP A 1147 55.72 -33.37 -5.78
CA ASP A 1147 55.02 -32.82 -4.62
C ASP A 1147 55.84 -31.76 -3.89
N ILE A 1148 55.18 -30.96 -3.06
CA ILE A 1148 55.82 -29.95 -2.21
C ILE A 1148 55.58 -30.34 -0.74
N LEU A 1149 56.62 -30.83 -0.08
CA LEU A 1149 56.58 -31.26 1.32
C LEU A 1149 57.38 -30.29 2.20
N ASN A 1150 56.76 -29.74 3.23
CA ASN A 1150 57.38 -28.91 4.25
C ASN A 1150 57.18 -29.55 5.63
N GLY A 1151 58.26 -29.87 6.36
CA GLY A 1151 58.18 -30.42 7.72
C GLY A 1151 57.65 -29.36 8.67
N GLY A 1152 58.48 -28.37 8.98
CA GLY A 1152 58.08 -27.21 9.77
C GLY A 1152 59.01 -27.01 10.95
N ASN A 1153 58.48 -27.15 12.16
CA ASN A 1153 59.25 -27.10 13.39
C ASN A 1153 59.28 -28.48 14.05
N ASN A 1154 60.37 -28.78 14.74
CA ASN A 1154 60.67 -30.04 15.44
C ASN A 1154 61.20 -31.14 14.49
N ASN A 1155 60.96 -32.45 14.63
CA ASN A 1155 61.80 -33.46 13.92
C ASN A 1155 61.01 -34.37 12.99
N ASP A 1156 61.09 -34.10 11.69
CA ASP A 1156 60.12 -34.61 10.73
C ASP A 1156 60.67 -35.72 9.83
N SER A 1157 59.76 -36.46 9.21
CA SER A 1157 60.05 -37.56 8.27
C SER A 1157 59.30 -37.35 6.96
N LEU A 1158 60.01 -36.82 5.96
CA LEU A 1158 59.46 -36.46 4.64
C LEU A 1158 59.82 -37.53 3.62
N TYR A 1159 58.81 -38.04 2.91
CA TYR A 1159 58.92 -39.07 1.88
C TYR A 1159 58.22 -38.60 0.59
N GLY A 1160 58.97 -38.22 -0.44
CA GLY A 1160 58.39 -37.87 -1.75
C GLY A 1160 57.76 -39.08 -2.43
N ASN A 1161 58.55 -40.14 -2.62
CA ASN A 1161 58.26 -41.38 -3.34
C ASN A 1161 58.37 -41.29 -4.87
N GLU A 1162 57.31 -41.39 -5.67
CA GLU A 1162 57.42 -41.39 -7.15
C GLU A 1162 57.11 -39.98 -7.70
N GLY A 1163 58.13 -39.24 -8.17
CA GLY A 1163 57.88 -37.88 -8.64
C GLY A 1163 59.09 -37.07 -9.12
N ASN A 1164 59.03 -35.75 -8.94
CA ASN A 1164 60.20 -34.86 -8.95
C ASN A 1164 59.96 -33.82 -7.85
N ASP A 1165 60.20 -34.23 -6.62
CA ASP A 1165 59.56 -33.62 -5.45
C ASP A 1165 60.42 -32.51 -4.87
N THR A 1166 59.80 -31.62 -4.08
CA THR A 1166 60.47 -30.55 -3.34
C THR A 1166 60.23 -30.73 -1.84
N LEU A 1167 61.26 -31.19 -1.12
CA LEU A 1167 61.21 -31.44 0.32
C LEU A 1167 62.01 -30.38 1.08
N ASN A 1168 61.42 -29.83 2.14
CA ASN A 1168 62.03 -28.86 3.05
C ASN A 1168 61.80 -29.28 4.51
N GLY A 1169 62.85 -29.58 5.28
CA GLY A 1169 62.74 -29.95 6.71
C GLY A 1169 62.34 -28.75 7.58
N ALA A 1170 63.09 -27.65 7.45
CA ALA A 1170 62.97 -26.36 8.15
C ALA A 1170 63.66 -26.30 9.54
N GLU A 1171 62.98 -26.34 10.69
CA GLU A 1171 63.61 -26.22 12.01
C GLU A 1171 63.68 -27.56 12.77
N GLY A 1172 64.65 -28.43 12.42
CA GLY A 1172 64.62 -29.80 12.94
C GLY A 1172 65.88 -30.65 12.99
N ASN A 1173 65.68 -31.97 13.10
CA ASN A 1173 66.72 -32.97 12.85
C ASN A 1173 66.11 -34.00 11.91
N ASP A 1174 65.90 -33.57 10.68
CA ASP A 1174 64.84 -34.12 9.82
C ASP A 1174 65.35 -35.27 8.96
N THR A 1175 64.45 -36.15 8.56
CA THR A 1175 64.76 -37.26 7.66
C THR A 1175 64.08 -37.04 6.32
N LEU A 1176 64.83 -36.58 5.33
CA LEU A 1176 64.35 -36.31 3.98
C LEU A 1176 64.72 -37.47 3.05
N ARG A 1177 63.71 -38.07 2.44
CA ARG A 1177 63.85 -39.06 1.38
C ARG A 1177 63.00 -38.58 0.21
N GLY A 1178 63.64 -38.22 -0.91
CA GLY A 1178 62.94 -37.94 -2.17
C GLY A 1178 62.21 -39.20 -2.64
N GLY A 1179 62.77 -39.94 -3.59
CA GLY A 1179 62.27 -41.27 -3.91
C GLY A 1179 62.71 -41.69 -5.29
N GLU A 1180 61.86 -42.26 -6.13
CA GLU A 1180 62.13 -42.36 -7.57
C GLU A 1180 61.84 -41.02 -8.25
N GLY A 1181 62.87 -40.19 -8.46
CA GLY A 1181 62.68 -38.86 -9.03
C GLY A 1181 63.93 -38.09 -9.45
N ASN A 1182 63.88 -36.77 -9.36
CA ASN A 1182 65.04 -35.87 -9.45
C ASN A 1182 64.81 -34.71 -8.49
N ASP A 1183 64.91 -35.03 -7.21
CA ASP A 1183 64.20 -34.27 -6.19
C ASP A 1183 65.03 -33.09 -5.68
N LEU A 1184 64.36 -32.07 -5.14
CA LEU A 1184 64.96 -30.88 -4.55
C LEU A 1184 64.83 -30.96 -3.02
N LEU A 1185 65.95 -31.23 -2.33
CA LEU A 1185 65.96 -31.47 -0.89
C LEU A 1185 66.66 -30.30 -0.16
N THR A 1186 66.01 -29.76 0.87
CA THR A 1186 66.53 -28.69 1.73
C THR A 1186 66.37 -29.11 3.19
N GLY A 1187 67.45 -29.19 3.95
CA GLY A 1187 67.40 -29.60 5.36
C GLY A 1187 66.82 -28.49 6.24
N GLY A 1188 67.48 -27.33 6.22
CA GLY A 1188 67.13 -26.17 7.02
C GLY A 1188 68.13 -25.91 8.15
N LEU A 1189 67.64 -25.92 9.39
CA LEU A 1189 68.43 -25.71 10.61
C LEU A 1189 68.75 -27.03 11.32
N ASP A 1190 69.68 -26.96 12.26
CA ASP A 1190 70.12 -28.09 13.09
C ASP A 1190 70.84 -29.25 12.38
N LYS A 1191 70.27 -30.47 12.21
CA LYS A 1191 71.03 -31.67 11.74
C LYS A 1191 70.17 -32.72 11.02
N ASP A 1192 70.31 -32.77 9.71
CA ASP A 1192 69.38 -33.56 8.89
C ASP A 1192 69.99 -34.83 8.30
N VAL A 1193 69.13 -35.73 7.84
CA VAL A 1193 69.46 -37.02 7.22
C VAL A 1193 68.82 -37.09 5.84
N PHE A 1194 69.61 -36.81 4.80
CA PHE A 1194 69.19 -36.98 3.41
C PHE A 1194 69.40 -38.44 2.98
N VAL A 1195 68.34 -39.14 2.61
CA VAL A 1195 68.35 -40.58 2.33
C VAL A 1195 68.63 -40.88 0.86
N LEU A 1196 69.73 -41.59 0.60
CA LEU A 1196 70.13 -42.04 -0.72
C LEU A 1196 69.90 -43.56 -0.88
N ALA A 1197 69.38 -43.97 -2.04
CA ALA A 1197 69.31 -45.37 -2.48
C ALA A 1197 69.67 -45.48 -3.97
N ALA A 1198 69.60 -46.69 -4.52
CA ALA A 1198 69.75 -46.92 -5.96
C ALA A 1198 68.38 -46.92 -6.64
N ASN A 1199 68.33 -46.38 -7.86
CA ASN A 1199 67.16 -46.03 -8.66
C ASN A 1199 66.29 -44.90 -8.08
N PHE A 1200 66.79 -44.16 -7.09
CA PHE A 1200 66.12 -42.94 -6.64
C PHE A 1200 66.29 -41.75 -7.64
N GLY A 1201 67.17 -41.91 -8.63
CA GLY A 1201 67.42 -40.86 -9.61
C GLY A 1201 68.40 -39.82 -9.07
N SER A 1202 68.28 -38.56 -9.51
CA SER A 1202 69.37 -37.58 -9.47
C SER A 1202 69.06 -36.33 -8.64
N ASP A 1203 68.95 -36.54 -7.33
CA ASP A 1203 68.56 -35.51 -6.35
C ASP A 1203 69.52 -34.33 -6.28
N THR A 1204 69.00 -33.18 -5.83
CA THR A 1204 69.75 -31.96 -5.55
C THR A 1204 69.52 -31.53 -4.12
N ILE A 1205 70.56 -31.63 -3.28
CA ILE A 1205 70.53 -31.14 -1.90
C ILE A 1205 71.07 -29.71 -1.89
N THR A 1206 70.31 -28.75 -1.36
CA THR A 1206 70.53 -27.31 -1.57
C THR A 1206 71.49 -26.67 -0.56
N ASP A 1207 71.54 -27.16 0.68
CA ASP A 1207 72.07 -26.45 1.85
C ASP A 1207 73.03 -27.26 2.76
N PHE A 1208 73.21 -28.56 2.50
CA PHE A 1208 74.02 -29.53 3.27
C PHE A 1208 75.21 -28.95 4.07
N MET A 1209 75.14 -29.04 5.40
CA MET A 1209 76.09 -28.54 6.37
C MET A 1209 77.10 -29.62 6.83
N ASP A 1210 78.34 -29.53 6.32
CA ASP A 1210 79.47 -30.37 6.75
C ASP A 1210 79.65 -30.41 8.28
N GLY A 1211 79.71 -31.63 8.83
CA GLY A 1211 79.86 -31.89 10.26
C GLY A 1211 78.56 -31.85 11.08
N GLN A 1212 77.45 -31.35 10.51
CA GLN A 1212 76.12 -31.45 11.10
C GLN A 1212 75.38 -32.63 10.45
N ASP A 1213 75.00 -32.46 9.19
CA ASP A 1213 74.07 -33.32 8.45
C ASP A 1213 74.69 -34.65 8.02
N LYS A 1214 73.84 -35.59 7.62
CA LYS A 1214 74.19 -36.94 7.22
C LYS A 1214 73.55 -37.33 5.89
N LEU A 1215 74.29 -38.10 5.12
CA LEU A 1215 73.82 -38.82 3.95
C LEU A 1215 73.52 -40.26 4.39
N GLY A 1216 72.23 -40.56 4.55
CA GLY A 1216 71.73 -41.87 4.95
C GLY A 1216 71.77 -42.85 3.78
N LEU A 1217 72.59 -43.90 3.88
CA LEU A 1217 72.73 -44.94 2.86
C LEU A 1217 71.79 -46.09 3.18
N SER A 1218 70.67 -46.15 2.46
CA SER A 1218 69.64 -47.18 2.61
C SER A 1218 69.81 -48.33 1.60
N ALA A 1219 68.87 -49.27 1.56
CA ALA A 1219 68.80 -50.38 0.60
C ALA A 1219 70.09 -51.25 0.47
N GLY A 1220 70.94 -51.26 1.50
CA GLY A 1220 72.21 -51.99 1.50
C GLY A 1220 73.37 -51.28 0.79
N LEU A 1221 73.26 -49.98 0.51
CA LEU A 1221 74.38 -49.15 0.10
C LEU A 1221 75.40 -48.96 1.24
N SER A 1222 76.65 -48.67 0.85
CA SER A 1222 77.71 -48.31 1.77
C SER A 1222 78.71 -47.36 1.09
N PHE A 1223 79.42 -46.56 1.88
CA PHE A 1223 80.38 -45.58 1.36
C PHE A 1223 81.44 -46.18 0.40
N ALA A 1224 81.79 -47.45 0.56
CA ALA A 1224 82.73 -48.15 -0.33
C ALA A 1224 82.19 -48.42 -1.75
N GLN A 1225 80.89 -48.24 -1.98
CA GLN A 1225 80.23 -48.38 -3.29
C GLN A 1225 80.05 -47.03 -4.00
N LEU A 1226 80.47 -45.91 -3.41
CA LEU A 1226 80.25 -44.56 -3.96
C LEU A 1226 81.51 -43.98 -4.61
N THR A 1227 81.31 -43.26 -5.72
CA THR A 1227 82.34 -42.48 -6.41
C THR A 1227 81.93 -41.00 -6.35
N LEU A 1228 82.67 -40.21 -5.58
CA LEU A 1228 82.40 -38.77 -5.45
C LEU A 1228 83.27 -37.98 -6.45
N THR A 1229 82.67 -36.99 -7.09
CA THR A 1229 83.35 -36.08 -8.03
C THR A 1229 82.93 -34.63 -7.82
N SER A 1230 83.62 -33.67 -8.45
CA SER A 1230 83.33 -32.24 -8.33
C SER A 1230 82.90 -31.63 -9.67
N ASN A 1231 81.81 -30.87 -9.68
CA ASN A 1231 81.39 -30.04 -10.81
C ASN A 1231 81.26 -28.58 -10.36
N GLN A 1232 82.17 -27.72 -10.82
CA GLN A 1232 82.28 -26.32 -10.37
C GLN A 1232 82.40 -26.21 -8.83
N SER A 1233 81.38 -25.67 -8.15
CA SER A 1233 81.27 -25.57 -6.69
C SER A 1233 80.63 -26.78 -6.02
N ASN A 1234 80.04 -27.69 -6.79
CA ASN A 1234 79.15 -28.74 -6.28
C ASN A 1234 79.86 -30.10 -6.18
N THR A 1235 79.37 -30.97 -5.30
CA THR A 1235 79.83 -32.36 -5.14
C THR A 1235 78.78 -33.31 -5.69
N LEU A 1236 79.19 -34.22 -6.59
CA LEU A 1236 78.32 -35.20 -7.23
C LEU A 1236 78.65 -36.61 -6.74
N ILE A 1237 77.64 -37.35 -6.30
CA ILE A 1237 77.76 -38.66 -5.66
C ILE A 1237 77.22 -39.73 -6.61
N TYR A 1238 78.10 -40.59 -7.14
CA TYR A 1238 77.72 -41.65 -8.08
C TYR A 1238 77.76 -43.04 -7.43
N LEU A 1239 76.85 -43.93 -7.83
CA LEU A 1239 76.95 -45.36 -7.54
C LEU A 1239 77.99 -46.01 -8.48
N THR A 1240 79.07 -46.54 -7.90
CA THR A 1240 80.26 -47.00 -8.66
C THR A 1240 79.96 -48.17 -9.61
N SER A 1241 78.94 -48.99 -9.33
CA SER A 1241 78.58 -50.15 -10.15
C SER A 1241 77.76 -49.80 -11.40
N SER A 1242 76.91 -48.78 -11.34
CA SER A 1242 76.01 -48.36 -12.43
C SER A 1242 76.48 -47.09 -13.14
N ASN A 1243 77.31 -46.26 -12.50
CA ASN A 1243 77.63 -44.87 -12.89
C ASN A 1243 76.37 -43.97 -12.94
N GLU A 1244 75.37 -44.33 -12.14
CA GLU A 1244 74.19 -43.55 -11.80
C GLU A 1244 74.59 -42.42 -10.84
N LEU A 1245 74.05 -41.22 -11.06
CA LEU A 1245 74.20 -40.08 -10.16
C LEU A 1245 73.08 -40.18 -9.12
N LEU A 1246 73.42 -40.27 -7.84
CA LEU A 1246 72.46 -40.40 -6.74
C LEU A 1246 72.10 -39.05 -6.11
N ALA A 1247 73.05 -38.12 -6.06
CA ALA A 1247 72.82 -36.78 -5.50
C ALA A 1247 73.86 -35.75 -5.95
N THR A 1248 73.44 -34.50 -6.02
CA THR A 1248 74.27 -33.31 -6.18
C THR A 1248 74.15 -32.43 -4.94
N LEU A 1249 75.24 -32.27 -4.19
CA LEU A 1249 75.33 -31.30 -3.11
C LEU A 1249 75.66 -29.92 -3.71
N SER A 1250 74.69 -29.01 -3.68
CA SER A 1250 74.82 -27.67 -4.24
C SER A 1250 75.77 -26.81 -3.40
N GLY A 1251 76.70 -26.09 -4.05
CA GLY A 1251 77.66 -25.21 -3.36
C GLY A 1251 78.75 -25.89 -2.50
N ILE A 1252 78.62 -27.19 -2.19
CA ILE A 1252 79.54 -27.92 -1.31
C ILE A 1252 80.73 -28.48 -2.07
N ASN A 1253 81.94 -28.12 -1.60
CA ASN A 1253 83.19 -28.57 -2.20
C ASN A 1253 83.58 -29.99 -1.77
N LEU A 1254 83.97 -30.83 -2.74
CA LEU A 1254 84.37 -32.23 -2.55
C LEU A 1254 85.44 -32.46 -1.46
N SER A 1255 86.26 -31.45 -1.14
CA SER A 1255 87.29 -31.58 -0.09
C SER A 1255 86.76 -31.54 1.36
N LEU A 1256 85.48 -31.20 1.55
CA LEU A 1256 84.80 -31.22 2.85
C LEU A 1256 84.21 -32.62 3.14
N ILE A 1257 83.57 -33.22 2.13
CA ILE A 1257 82.86 -34.50 2.26
C ILE A 1257 83.82 -35.68 2.43
N ASN A 1258 83.55 -36.50 3.44
CA ASN A 1258 84.32 -37.68 3.83
C ASN A 1258 83.41 -38.79 4.41
N SER A 1259 83.99 -39.93 4.78
CA SER A 1259 83.22 -41.11 5.21
C SER A 1259 82.48 -40.97 6.56
N ARG A 1260 82.56 -39.82 7.25
CA ARG A 1260 81.82 -39.53 8.49
C ARG A 1260 80.49 -38.84 8.24
N ASP A 1261 80.33 -38.29 7.04
CA ASP A 1261 79.15 -37.55 6.62
C ASP A 1261 78.12 -38.52 6.03
N PHE A 1262 78.51 -39.79 5.89
CA PHE A 1262 77.64 -40.91 5.52
C PHE A 1262 77.37 -41.80 6.73
N MET A 1263 76.15 -42.30 6.83
CA MET A 1263 75.77 -43.38 7.75
C MET A 1263 74.99 -44.44 6.99
N VAL A 1264 74.99 -45.69 7.49
CA VAL A 1264 74.08 -46.72 6.98
C VAL A 1264 72.85 -46.71 7.87
N ILE A 1265 71.67 -46.67 7.26
CA ILE A 1265 70.36 -46.67 7.93
C ILE A 1265 69.61 -47.98 7.66
#